data_AF-A0A0E0MPL6-F1
#
_entry.id   AF-A0A0E0MPL6-F1
#
_cell.length_a   1.000
_cell.length_b   1.000
_cell.length_c   1.000
_cell.angle_alpha   90.00
_cell.angle_beta   90.00
_cell.angle_gamma   90.00
#
_symmetry.space_group_name_H-M   'P 1'
#
loop_
_entity.id
_entity.type
_entity.pdbx_description
1 polymer ?
#
loop_
_entity_poly.entity_id
_entity_poly.type
_entity_poly.pdbx_seq_one_letter_code
_entity_poly.pdbx_strand_id
1 'polypeptide(L)'
;MSRHLTKNPLPLFPRRLCSSATATSSPAAAELASVSASPVREVSRVDDDLAEESRSRLVRDTCRLLELRESWSPKLEAQLRHLLRVLSPPQVRAVLRAQAREDVRRAFEFFRWADRQWQYRHAPEVFDEMLSLLSHTRLHDPARRVMRLMIRRGVRRGTEQFAQLMLSYSRAGKLRSAMRVLHLMQKDGCAPDISICNMAVNVLVVAGRVDKALEFAERMRRVGVEPEVYTYNCLIKGLCGARRVVDALEMIGVMLQNGCPPDKISYYTVMSFLCKERRVEEVRGLLQRMRNDAGLFPDQVTYNVLIHGLAKHGHADEALEFLRESEGKRFRVDEVGYSALVHSFCLNGRMAEAKEIVGEMISKGCRPDVVTYSAVVDGFCRIGEIDQARKMMKHMYKSDCKPNTVTHTALLNGLCKVGKTSEAWELLNKSEEEWWTPSDITYSVVMHGFRREGKLKESCDVVVRMLQKGFFPTTVEINLLIHALCKDGKPAEAKDFMEQCQSKGCTINVVNFTTVIHGFSRQGDLESALSLMDDMYLSNRHPDVVTYTVVVDALGKKGRLKEATGLVEKMLNRGLLPTPVTYRTVIHRYCEKGNVEDLLNLLDKMLARQEMKSAYNQVVEKLCAFGKLNEAYSLLYKILRTASVRDAQTCHILMESFLNRGLGLQAYNVACRMFRRNLIPDVKLCQKVDNQLASEKNKPVPGKLMVKFAERGLLKQQPTYSQQQTDWSINPLVHYEFIEKSTLGEETMAETSSARSPLLDVDESSGASEELLRWEPVPWNVLSRLAAWEAGNLWRISWASILITLLSFTLSLVTQMFVGHLGELELAGASITNIGIQGLAYGIMIGMASAVQTVCGQAYGARKYRAMGIVCQRALVLQFVTAIVIAFLYWYAGPFLRLIGQAADVAAAGQLYARGLVPQLLAFALFCPMQRFLQAQNIVNPVAYITLAVLIFHILISWLTVFVLDFGLLGAALTLSFSWWVLVALTWGLMVWTPACKETWTGLSVLAFRGLWGYAKLAFASAVMLALEIWYVQGFVLLTGFLPDPEIALDSLSICINYWNWDFQIMLGLSYAASIRVGNELGAGHPNVARFSVFVVITASVAFSILATVLVIVLRYPLSTLYTSSTTVIEAVIKLTPLLSISIFLNGIQPILSGVAVGSGWQVVVAYVNVGAYYLIGLPIGCVLGYKTSLGAAGIWWGLIIGVSVQTVALIIITARTNWDNEVCSFKFILVVSMEALINCGNAHGDAALTGGEGDSATAANRRG
;
A
#
# COMPACT_ATOMS: atom_id res chain seq x y z
N MET A 1 33.56 41.45 56.24
CA MET A 1 33.74 40.81 57.57
C MET A 1 33.84 39.30 57.33
N SER A 2 35.01 38.76 57.02
CA SER A 2 36.10 38.36 57.93
C SER A 2 35.72 37.26 58.94
N ARG A 3 36.51 36.17 58.88
CA ARG A 3 36.85 35.17 59.92
C ARG A 3 36.04 33.86 59.86
N HIS A 4 36.67 32.74 59.45
CA HIS A 4 37.63 31.89 60.21
C HIS A 4 36.90 31.06 61.28
N LEU A 5 37.22 29.81 61.61
CA LEU A 5 38.13 28.74 61.18
C LEU A 5 37.88 27.60 62.20
N THR A 6 38.44 26.41 61.94
CA THR A 6 38.79 25.34 62.91
C THR A 6 37.64 24.41 63.36
N LYS A 7 37.83 23.08 63.54
CA LYS A 7 39.02 22.24 63.76
C LYS A 7 38.61 20.76 63.56
N ASN A 8 39.45 19.97 62.89
CA ASN A 8 39.54 18.51 63.11
C ASN A 8 40.30 18.26 64.42
N PRO A 9 40.08 17.11 65.10
CA PRO A 9 40.98 15.96 64.88
C PRO A 9 40.33 14.55 65.01
N LEU A 10 40.83 13.60 64.20
CA LEU A 10 40.89 12.14 64.47
C LEU A 10 41.93 11.88 65.61
N PRO A 11 42.16 10.66 66.17
CA PRO A 11 41.69 9.31 65.81
C PRO A 11 41.27 8.44 67.04
N LEU A 12 40.79 7.20 66.81
CA LEU A 12 41.16 5.97 67.55
C LEU A 12 40.34 4.76 67.04
N PHE A 13 40.99 3.89 66.28
CA PHE A 13 40.70 2.44 66.18
C PHE A 13 41.58 1.73 67.24
N PRO A 14 41.28 0.52 67.78
CA PRO A 14 41.03 -0.68 66.96
C PRO A 14 40.17 -1.84 67.57
N ARG A 15 40.02 -2.90 66.74
CA ARG A 15 39.65 -4.32 66.99
C ARG A 15 38.14 -4.65 67.01
N ARG A 16 37.63 -5.27 65.93
CA ARG A 16 37.64 -6.71 65.55
C ARG A 16 36.76 -7.59 66.45
N LEU A 17 35.60 -8.02 65.92
CA LEU A 17 35.34 -9.43 65.56
C LEU A 17 34.05 -9.54 64.72
N CYS A 18 34.15 -10.39 63.70
CA CYS A 18 33.20 -10.66 62.63
C CYS A 18 32.05 -11.60 63.05
N SER A 19 30.88 -11.48 62.43
CA SER A 19 30.37 -12.46 61.45
C SER A 19 28.95 -12.12 60.91
N SER A 20 28.82 -12.22 59.57
CA SER A 20 27.66 -12.68 58.76
C SER A 20 26.24 -12.12 58.99
N ALA A 21 25.42 -11.76 58.00
CA ALA A 21 25.47 -11.98 56.56
C ALA A 21 24.58 -10.97 55.81
N THR A 22 25.03 -10.72 54.60
CA THR A 22 24.47 -9.97 53.48
C THR A 22 23.15 -10.53 52.93
N ALA A 23 22.18 -9.64 52.66
CA ALA A 23 21.13 -9.85 51.69
C ALA A 23 21.06 -8.60 50.79
N THR A 24 21.88 -8.60 49.74
CA THR A 24 21.80 -7.64 48.62
C THR A 24 21.46 -8.43 47.37
N SER A 25 20.18 -8.53 47.05
CA SER A 25 19.71 -8.96 45.74
C SER A 25 19.86 -7.79 44.76
N SER A 26 20.81 -7.91 43.83
CA SER A 26 21.02 -6.97 42.73
C SER A 26 19.94 -7.21 41.64
N PRO A 27 19.37 -6.17 41.01
CA PRO A 27 18.56 -6.31 39.81
C PRO A 27 19.33 -5.82 38.57
N ALA A 28 20.33 -6.57 38.12
CA ALA A 28 21.01 -6.33 36.85
C ALA A 28 20.24 -6.96 35.66
N ALA A 29 19.01 -6.51 35.41
CA ALA A 29 18.27 -6.80 34.18
C ALA A 29 17.14 -5.80 33.84
N ALA A 30 17.01 -4.69 34.59
CA ALA A 30 15.95 -3.69 34.39
C ALA A 30 16.46 -2.29 34.01
N GLU A 31 17.75 -2.10 33.76
CA GLU A 31 18.30 -0.81 33.31
C GLU A 31 18.44 -0.76 31.79
N LEU A 32 17.33 -0.53 31.10
CA LEU A 32 17.30 0.13 29.78
C LEU A 32 15.98 0.89 29.54
N ALA A 33 15.20 1.10 30.61
CA ALA A 33 13.94 1.85 30.62
C ALA A 33 13.76 2.67 31.92
N SER A 34 14.80 3.36 32.36
CA SER A 34 14.78 4.54 33.25
C SER A 34 16.22 5.07 33.19
N VAL A 35 16.49 6.33 32.86
CA VAL A 35 16.54 7.45 33.81
C VAL A 35 16.41 8.76 33.01
N SER A 36 15.31 9.47 33.19
CA SER A 36 15.29 10.93 33.23
C SER A 36 15.42 11.31 34.71
N ALA A 37 16.56 11.84 35.15
CA ALA A 37 16.68 12.39 36.49
C ALA A 37 17.75 13.50 36.54
N SER A 38 17.30 14.70 36.91
CA SER A 38 18.08 15.72 37.63
C SER A 38 17.21 16.24 38.80
N PRO A 39 17.78 16.96 39.77
CA PRO A 39 18.41 16.46 41.00
C PRO A 39 17.45 16.25 42.19
N VAL A 40 17.68 15.18 42.95
CA VAL A 40 16.81 14.61 44.01
C VAL A 40 17.21 15.09 45.41
N ARG A 41 17.03 16.37 45.77
CA ARG A 41 17.24 16.79 47.18
C ARG A 41 16.08 17.53 47.87
N GLU A 42 14.99 17.85 47.15
CA GLU A 42 13.76 18.40 47.78
C GLU A 42 12.56 17.43 47.78
N VAL A 43 12.67 16.27 47.11
CA VAL A 43 11.54 15.33 46.91
C VAL A 43 11.27 14.41 48.11
N SER A 44 12.25 14.17 48.98
CA SER A 44 12.12 13.17 50.06
C SER A 44 11.14 13.57 51.17
N ARG A 45 10.72 14.84 51.26
CA ARG A 45 9.65 15.27 52.19
C ARG A 45 8.24 15.12 51.62
N VAL A 46 8.09 15.05 50.29
CA VAL A 46 6.78 14.97 49.62
C VAL A 46 6.30 13.52 49.48
N ASP A 47 7.21 12.56 49.36
CA ASP A 47 6.87 11.14 49.22
C ASP A 47 6.37 10.49 50.53
N ASP A 48 6.81 10.98 51.70
CA ASP A 48 6.34 10.47 53.00
C ASP A 48 4.89 10.90 53.33
N ASP A 49 4.49 12.14 53.00
CA ASP A 49 3.11 12.63 53.19
C ASP A 49 2.10 11.90 52.26
N LEU A 50 2.55 11.42 51.09
CA LEU A 50 1.71 10.72 50.11
C LEU A 50 1.50 9.22 50.43
N ALA A 51 2.42 8.62 51.18
CA ALA A 51 2.29 7.24 51.64
C ALA A 51 1.15 7.11 52.66
N GLU A 52 0.92 8.14 53.50
CA GLU A 52 -0.22 8.20 54.44
C GLU A 52 -1.57 8.30 53.73
N GLU A 53 -1.71 9.11 52.68
CA GLU A 53 -2.99 9.26 51.96
C GLU A 53 -3.36 8.05 51.10
N SER A 54 -2.39 7.29 50.58
CA SER A 54 -2.65 6.01 49.89
C SER A 54 -3.31 4.96 50.81
N ARG A 55 -3.13 5.09 52.13
CA ARG A 55 -3.74 4.24 53.16
C ARG A 55 -5.13 4.71 53.58
N SER A 56 -5.57 5.88 53.11
CA SER A 56 -6.91 6.42 53.36
C SER A 56 -7.98 5.41 52.96
N ARG A 57 -8.89 5.13 53.91
CA ARG A 57 -10.04 4.24 53.70
C ARG A 57 -10.86 4.66 52.45
N LEU A 58 -10.92 5.97 52.19
CA LEU A 58 -11.69 6.56 51.11
C LEU A 58 -11.11 6.24 49.71
N VAL A 59 -9.78 6.27 49.56
CA VAL A 59 -9.10 5.91 48.31
C VAL A 59 -9.29 4.41 48.03
N ARG A 60 -9.16 3.57 49.06
CA ARG A 60 -9.36 2.12 48.97
C ARG A 60 -10.79 1.74 48.59
N ASP A 61 -11.78 2.38 49.23
CA ASP A 61 -13.20 2.15 48.92
C ASP A 61 -13.57 2.65 47.52
N THR A 62 -12.93 3.74 47.05
CA THR A 62 -13.08 4.24 45.68
C THR A 62 -12.48 3.27 44.66
N CYS A 63 -11.27 2.75 44.88
CA CYS A 63 -10.66 1.76 43.99
C CYS A 63 -11.49 0.47 43.91
N ARG A 64 -11.95 -0.06 45.05
CA ARG A 64 -12.86 -1.22 45.10
C ARG A 64 -14.15 -0.99 44.31
N LEU A 65 -14.74 0.20 44.40
CA LEU A 65 -15.95 0.54 43.65
C LEU A 65 -15.71 0.54 42.13
N LEU A 66 -14.54 1.03 41.70
CA LEU A 66 -14.13 1.04 40.29
C LEU A 66 -13.77 -0.35 39.77
N GLU A 67 -13.22 -1.22 40.62
CA GLU A 67 -12.86 -2.62 40.34
C GLU A 67 -14.09 -3.51 40.13
N LEU A 68 -15.15 -3.34 40.94
CA LEU A 68 -16.36 -4.17 40.93
C LEU A 68 -17.26 -3.98 39.69
N ARG A 69 -16.97 -3.04 38.79
CA ARG A 69 -17.84 -2.68 37.67
C ARG A 69 -17.07 -2.76 36.35
N GLU A 70 -17.54 -3.58 35.42
CA GLU A 70 -16.91 -3.74 34.10
C GLU A 70 -17.03 -2.50 33.20
N SER A 71 -18.06 -1.66 33.37
CA SER A 71 -18.31 -0.49 32.52
C SER A 71 -18.66 0.79 33.30
N TRP A 72 -18.22 1.93 32.77
CA TRP A 72 -18.54 3.25 33.32
C TRP A 72 -20.03 3.56 33.10
N SER A 73 -20.81 3.72 34.18
CA SER A 73 -22.26 3.89 34.13
C SER A 73 -22.75 5.09 34.97
N PRO A 74 -23.91 5.68 34.65
CA PRO A 74 -24.49 6.77 35.45
C PRO A 74 -24.71 6.38 36.92
N LYS A 75 -25.00 5.09 37.19
CA LYS A 75 -25.15 4.56 38.54
C LYS A 75 -23.82 4.58 39.32
N LEU A 76 -22.71 4.23 38.66
CA LEU A 76 -21.37 4.34 39.23
C LEU A 76 -21.02 5.81 39.54
N GLU A 77 -21.34 6.74 38.64
CA GLU A 77 -21.10 8.17 38.87
C GLU A 77 -21.89 8.69 40.08
N ALA A 78 -23.14 8.25 40.28
CA ALA A 78 -23.94 8.62 41.44
C ALA A 78 -23.35 8.08 42.75
N GLN A 79 -22.86 6.84 42.75
CA GLN A 79 -22.17 6.23 43.90
C GLN A 79 -20.85 6.94 44.22
N LEU A 80 -20.07 7.31 43.20
CA LEU A 80 -18.85 8.10 43.36
C LEU A 80 -19.15 9.48 43.94
N ARG A 81 -20.22 10.17 43.52
CA ARG A 81 -20.63 11.46 44.13
C ARG A 81 -21.02 11.33 45.60
N HIS A 82 -21.65 10.20 45.97
CA HIS A 82 -22.01 9.96 47.37
C HIS A 82 -20.77 9.67 48.24
N LEU A 83 -19.81 8.91 47.71
CA LEU A 83 -18.57 8.52 48.40
C LEU A 83 -17.56 9.68 48.50
N LEU A 84 -17.39 10.44 47.41
CA LEU A 84 -16.42 11.52 47.24
C LEU A 84 -17.13 12.88 47.26
N ARG A 85 -17.65 13.27 48.43
CA ARG A 85 -18.35 14.56 48.59
C ARG A 85 -17.46 15.78 48.38
N VAL A 86 -16.17 15.67 48.74
CA VAL A 86 -15.13 16.68 48.51
C VAL A 86 -13.92 15.96 47.91
N LEU A 87 -13.41 16.46 46.78
CA LEU A 87 -12.25 15.91 46.08
C LEU A 87 -11.01 16.77 46.37
N SER A 88 -9.91 16.15 46.79
CA SER A 88 -8.60 16.81 46.85
C SER A 88 -7.67 16.32 45.72
N PRO A 89 -6.77 17.18 45.18
CA PRO A 89 -5.82 16.75 44.15
C PRO A 89 -4.92 15.56 44.55
N PRO A 90 -4.43 15.46 45.80
CA PRO A 90 -3.67 14.29 46.25
C PRO A 90 -4.49 12.99 46.24
N GLN A 91 -5.75 13.04 46.67
CA GLN A 91 -6.66 11.88 46.62
C GLN A 91 -6.90 11.41 45.19
N VAL A 92 -7.13 12.35 44.25
CA VAL A 92 -7.30 12.02 42.84
C VAL A 92 -6.03 11.39 42.27
N ARG A 93 -4.85 11.94 42.59
CA ARG A 93 -3.56 11.38 42.15
C ARG A 93 -3.33 9.96 42.67
N ALA A 94 -3.67 9.69 43.93
CA ALA A 94 -3.57 8.37 44.55
C ALA A 94 -4.49 7.34 43.86
N VAL A 95 -5.75 7.72 43.56
CA VAL A 95 -6.70 6.85 42.84
C VAL A 95 -6.22 6.55 41.42
N LEU A 96 -5.67 7.54 40.69
CA LEU A 96 -5.13 7.33 39.34
C LEU A 96 -3.97 6.33 39.31
N ARG A 97 -3.01 6.45 40.24
CA ARG A 97 -1.88 5.51 40.37
C ARG A 97 -2.35 4.10 40.70
N ALA A 98 -3.32 3.96 41.61
CA ALA A 98 -3.85 2.67 42.01
C ALA A 98 -4.55 1.97 40.83
N GLN A 99 -5.43 2.68 40.12
CA GLN A 99 -6.20 2.12 39.00
C GLN A 99 -5.35 1.85 37.75
N ALA A 100 -4.25 2.58 37.56
CA ALA A 100 -3.37 2.36 36.41
C ALA A 100 -2.64 1.00 36.42
N ARG A 101 -2.52 0.35 37.59
CA ARG A 101 -1.97 -1.01 37.68
C ARG A 101 -2.92 -2.07 37.11
N GLU A 102 -4.21 -1.78 37.04
CA GLU A 102 -5.23 -2.69 36.52
C GLU A 102 -5.74 -2.28 35.13
N ASP A 103 -6.29 -1.07 34.99
CA ASP A 103 -6.80 -0.54 33.72
C ASP A 103 -6.69 0.98 33.62
N VAL A 104 -5.77 1.45 32.78
CA VAL A 104 -5.52 2.87 32.51
C VAL A 104 -6.74 3.58 31.88
N ARG A 105 -7.67 2.86 31.23
CA ARG A 105 -8.91 3.45 30.68
C ARG A 105 -9.86 3.88 31.80
N ARG A 106 -9.97 3.10 32.88
CA ARG A 106 -10.79 3.45 34.05
C ARG A 106 -10.21 4.66 34.77
N ALA A 107 -8.88 4.70 34.93
CA ALA A 107 -8.19 5.87 35.46
C ALA A 107 -8.51 7.14 34.65
N PHE A 108 -8.53 7.04 33.32
CA PHE A 108 -8.89 8.17 32.45
C PHE A 108 -10.36 8.62 32.57
N GLU A 109 -11.31 7.69 32.69
CA GLU A 109 -12.72 8.07 32.90
C GLU A 109 -12.95 8.67 34.30
N PHE A 110 -12.25 8.16 35.32
CA PHE A 110 -12.24 8.77 36.66
C PHE A 110 -11.66 10.19 36.63
N PHE A 111 -10.54 10.40 35.93
CA PHE A 111 -9.96 11.72 35.69
C PHE A 111 -10.99 12.68 35.06
N ARG A 112 -11.71 12.25 34.01
CA ARG A 112 -12.74 13.08 33.37
C ARG A 112 -13.94 13.36 34.25
N TRP A 113 -14.35 12.39 35.06
CA TRP A 113 -15.45 12.57 36.01
C TRP A 113 -15.09 13.55 37.12
N ALA A 114 -13.85 13.48 37.64
CA ALA A 114 -13.35 14.42 38.64
C ALA A 114 -13.38 15.86 38.09
N ASP A 115 -12.89 16.11 36.87
CA ASP A 115 -12.89 17.44 36.22
C ASP A 115 -14.28 18.08 36.07
N ARG A 116 -15.34 17.26 36.07
CA ARG A 116 -16.74 17.69 35.92
C ARG A 116 -17.40 18.07 37.25
N GLN A 117 -16.78 17.80 38.39
CA GLN A 117 -17.36 18.14 39.68
C GLN A 117 -17.25 19.65 39.93
N TRP A 118 -18.37 20.28 40.30
CA TRP A 118 -18.51 21.73 40.35
C TRP A 118 -17.53 22.44 41.32
N GLN A 119 -17.10 21.76 42.39
CA GLN A 119 -16.15 22.27 43.39
C GLN A 119 -14.70 21.86 43.16
N TYR A 120 -14.39 21.08 42.12
CA TYR A 120 -13.05 20.53 41.91
C TYR A 120 -12.43 20.98 40.59
N ARG A 121 -11.13 21.28 40.63
CA ARG A 121 -10.31 21.53 39.45
C ARG A 121 -9.01 20.77 39.60
N HIS A 122 -8.56 20.12 38.53
CA HIS A 122 -7.27 19.44 38.52
C HIS A 122 -6.13 20.45 38.73
N ALA A 123 -5.27 20.13 39.69
CA ALA A 123 -3.98 20.79 39.85
C ALA A 123 -2.98 20.24 38.80
N PRO A 124 -1.93 21.00 38.43
CA PRO A 124 -0.95 20.58 37.41
C PRO A 124 -0.37 19.18 37.62
N GLU A 125 -0.13 18.81 38.88
CA GLU A 125 0.44 17.52 39.28
C GLU A 125 -0.47 16.34 38.92
N VAL A 126 -1.78 16.55 38.85
CA VAL A 126 -2.75 15.53 38.47
C VAL A 126 -2.77 15.33 36.94
N PHE A 127 -2.51 16.39 36.17
CA PHE A 127 -2.34 16.28 34.71
C PHE A 127 -1.07 15.52 34.35
N ASP A 128 0.03 15.82 35.03
CA ASP A 128 1.33 15.18 34.82
C ASP A 128 1.29 13.69 35.17
N GLU A 129 0.62 13.34 36.27
CA GLU A 129 0.40 11.94 36.63
C GLU A 129 -0.38 11.20 35.53
N MET A 130 -1.50 11.78 35.06
CA MET A 130 -2.32 11.14 34.02
C MET A 130 -1.57 11.00 32.70
N LEU A 131 -0.78 12.00 32.29
CA LEU A 131 0.03 11.94 31.06
C LEU A 131 1.19 10.95 31.18
N SER A 132 1.86 10.88 32.33
CA SER A 132 2.87 9.88 32.63
C SER A 132 2.30 8.46 32.48
N LEU A 133 1.17 8.17 33.15
CA LEU A 133 0.48 6.88 33.04
C LEU A 133 0.11 6.54 31.59
N LEU A 134 -0.41 7.51 30.83
CA LEU A 134 -0.78 7.31 29.43
C LEU A 134 0.41 7.11 28.50
N SER A 135 1.55 7.73 28.80
CA SER A 135 2.79 7.60 28.02
C SER A 135 3.31 6.16 27.97
N HIS A 136 2.98 5.37 29.00
CA HIS A 136 3.34 3.95 29.05
C HIS A 136 2.42 3.05 28.23
N THR A 137 1.30 3.57 27.72
CA THR A 137 0.28 2.81 26.98
C THR A 137 0.27 3.14 25.48
N ARG A 138 -0.51 2.38 24.71
CA ARG A 138 -0.80 2.68 23.28
C ARG A 138 -1.96 3.67 23.11
N LEU A 139 -2.48 4.27 24.19
CA LEU A 139 -3.69 5.10 24.21
C LEU A 139 -3.37 6.58 23.97
N HIS A 140 -2.99 6.94 22.74
CA HIS A 140 -2.64 8.32 22.39
C HIS A 140 -3.82 9.32 22.39
N ASP A 141 -5.07 8.84 22.26
CA ASP A 141 -6.24 9.72 22.11
C ASP A 141 -6.65 10.32 23.46
N PRO A 142 -6.70 9.52 24.54
CA PRO A 142 -6.73 10.04 25.90
C PRO A 142 -5.60 11.04 26.18
N ALA A 143 -4.34 10.74 25.85
CA ALA A 143 -3.21 11.64 26.11
C ALA A 143 -3.37 12.99 25.41
N ARG A 144 -3.81 12.96 24.14
CA ARG A 144 -4.14 14.17 23.38
C ARG A 144 -5.30 14.95 23.99
N ARG A 145 -6.30 14.27 24.57
CA ARG A 145 -7.44 14.93 25.24
C ARG A 145 -7.02 15.61 26.53
N VAL A 146 -6.15 14.98 27.33
CA VAL A 146 -5.56 15.59 28.53
C VAL A 146 -4.80 16.87 28.17
N MET A 147 -3.94 16.82 27.14
CA MET A 147 -3.21 18.00 26.64
C MET A 147 -4.12 19.15 26.20
N ARG A 148 -5.27 18.85 25.56
CA ARG A 148 -6.27 19.88 25.21
C ARG A 148 -7.00 20.43 26.44
N LEU A 149 -7.24 19.59 27.44
CA LEU A 149 -7.90 20.00 28.67
C LEU A 149 -7.02 20.97 29.46
N MET A 150 -5.70 20.74 29.51
CA MET A 150 -4.72 21.67 30.09
C MET A 150 -4.83 23.08 29.46
N ILE A 151 -4.94 23.16 28.13
CA ILE A 151 -5.14 24.43 27.41
C ILE A 151 -6.43 25.12 27.86
N ARG A 152 -7.55 24.38 27.89
CA ARG A 152 -8.86 24.93 28.29
C ARG A 152 -8.89 25.44 29.73
N ARG A 153 -8.08 24.84 30.61
CA ARG A 153 -7.98 25.20 32.02
C ARG A 153 -6.87 26.21 32.32
N GLY A 154 -6.13 26.66 31.30
CA GLY A 154 -5.05 27.64 31.46
C GLY A 154 -3.78 27.09 32.13
N VAL A 155 -3.60 25.76 32.16
CA VAL A 155 -2.41 25.13 32.74
C VAL A 155 -1.27 25.18 31.73
N ARG A 156 -0.10 25.70 32.13
CA ARG A 156 1.10 25.74 31.27
C ARG A 156 1.57 24.33 30.95
N ARG A 157 1.99 24.11 29.71
CA ARG A 157 2.57 22.84 29.24
C ARG A 157 4.07 23.03 29.08
N GLY A 158 4.87 22.22 29.75
CA GLY A 158 6.32 22.17 29.63
C GLY A 158 6.79 21.07 28.68
N THR A 159 8.11 20.93 28.54
CA THR A 159 8.76 19.97 27.64
C THR A 159 8.43 18.52 28.02
N GLU A 160 8.36 18.22 29.32
CA GLU A 160 8.01 16.90 29.87
C GLU A 160 6.64 16.40 29.37
N GLN A 161 5.59 17.25 29.40
CA GLN A 161 4.24 16.86 28.97
C GLN A 161 4.18 16.59 27.45
N PHE A 162 4.96 17.31 26.66
CA PHE A 162 5.12 17.04 25.24
C PHE A 162 5.90 15.74 24.98
N ALA A 163 6.92 15.43 25.78
CA ALA A 163 7.67 14.17 25.69
C ALA A 163 6.77 12.96 25.97
N GLN A 164 5.94 13.03 27.02
CA GLN A 164 4.98 11.99 27.36
C GLN A 164 3.93 11.77 26.26
N LEU A 165 3.42 12.86 25.65
CA LEU A 165 2.52 12.76 24.49
C LEU A 165 3.21 12.10 23.30
N MET A 166 4.46 12.49 23.00
CA MET A 166 5.24 11.93 21.90
C MET A 166 5.48 10.43 22.07
N LEU A 167 5.79 9.99 23.29
CA LEU A 167 5.98 8.59 23.65
C LEU A 167 4.69 7.76 23.46
N SER A 168 3.54 8.31 23.87
CA SER A 168 2.23 7.66 23.66
C SER A 168 1.92 7.45 22.16
N TYR A 169 2.27 8.43 21.30
CA TYR A 169 2.11 8.29 19.85
C TYR A 169 3.08 7.28 19.24
N SER A 170 4.31 7.23 19.74
CA SER A 170 5.32 6.27 19.31
C SER A 170 4.89 4.82 19.60
N ARG A 171 4.46 4.54 20.84
CA ARG A 171 3.99 3.19 21.24
C ARG A 171 2.75 2.74 20.48
N ALA A 172 1.92 3.68 20.03
CA ALA A 172 0.78 3.42 19.16
C ALA A 172 1.15 3.22 17.67
N GLY A 173 2.45 3.23 17.32
CA GLY A 173 2.93 3.10 15.94
C GLY A 173 2.71 4.33 15.05
N LYS A 174 2.31 5.48 15.63
CA LYS A 174 1.99 6.70 14.88
C LYS A 174 3.17 7.68 14.84
N LEU A 175 4.28 7.25 14.23
CA LEU A 175 5.54 8.02 14.16
C LEU A 175 5.36 9.46 13.64
N ARG A 176 4.59 9.66 12.56
CA ARG A 176 4.34 11.02 12.02
C ARG A 176 3.63 11.94 13.02
N SER A 177 2.74 11.39 13.85
CA SER A 177 2.05 12.17 14.86
C SER A 177 2.95 12.44 16.07
N ALA A 178 3.82 11.49 16.44
CA ALA A 178 4.84 11.70 17.45
C ALA A 178 5.78 12.85 17.07
N MET A 179 6.33 12.84 15.85
CA MET A 179 7.24 13.92 15.41
C MET A 179 6.53 15.28 15.26
N ARG A 180 5.23 15.30 14.95
CA ARG A 180 4.43 16.55 14.93
C ARG A 180 4.27 17.19 16.31
N VAL A 181 4.52 16.46 17.40
CA VAL A 181 4.49 17.03 18.76
C VAL A 181 5.55 18.12 18.94
N LEU A 182 6.72 18.02 18.29
CA LEU A 182 7.75 19.07 18.32
C LEU A 182 7.24 20.39 17.71
N HIS A 183 6.48 20.30 16.62
CA HIS A 183 5.87 21.48 16.01
C HIS A 183 4.72 22.05 16.87
N LEU A 184 3.95 21.18 17.54
CA LEU A 184 2.93 21.61 18.49
C LEU A 184 3.56 22.37 19.66
N MET A 185 4.68 21.87 20.19
CA MET A 185 5.43 22.52 21.27
C MET A 185 5.98 23.88 20.85
N GLN A 186 6.55 24.00 19.65
CA GLN A 186 7.01 25.29 19.09
C GLN A 186 5.85 26.29 18.92
N LYS A 187 4.69 25.84 18.45
CA LYS A 187 3.49 26.68 18.32
C LYS A 187 3.01 27.23 19.68
N ASP A 188 3.26 26.47 20.74
CA ASP A 188 2.93 26.86 22.11
C ASP A 188 4.03 27.69 22.79
N GLY A 189 5.05 28.13 22.04
CA GLY A 189 6.13 28.97 22.52
C GLY A 189 7.16 28.26 23.39
N CYS A 190 7.16 26.92 23.41
CA CYS A 190 8.11 26.12 24.19
C CYS A 190 9.30 25.72 23.31
N ALA A 191 10.50 26.17 23.68
CA ALA A 191 11.72 25.81 22.97
C ALA A 191 12.12 24.35 23.25
N PRO A 192 12.62 23.60 22.23
CA PRO A 192 13.10 22.24 22.44
C PRO A 192 14.36 22.23 23.30
N ASP A 193 14.34 21.42 24.36
CA ASP A 193 15.50 21.09 25.18
C ASP A 193 16.17 19.79 24.71
N ILE A 194 17.27 19.42 25.35
CA ILE A 194 17.98 18.17 25.06
C ILE A 194 17.11 16.93 25.34
N SER A 195 16.23 16.99 26.33
CA SER A 195 15.33 15.89 26.74
C SER A 195 14.33 15.52 25.65
N ILE A 196 13.61 16.50 25.09
CA ILE A 196 12.64 16.24 24.01
C ILE A 196 13.32 15.84 22.70
N CYS A 197 14.52 16.37 22.42
CA CYS A 197 15.32 15.97 21.27
C CYS A 197 15.80 14.52 21.38
N ASN A 198 16.30 14.12 22.55
CA ASN A 198 16.66 12.73 22.85
C ASN A 198 15.47 11.78 22.74
N MET A 199 14.29 12.21 23.23
CA MET A 199 13.05 11.45 23.07
C MET A 199 12.69 11.28 21.58
N ALA A 200 12.82 12.34 20.77
CA ALA A 200 12.55 12.28 19.34
C ALA A 200 13.52 11.33 18.60
N VAL A 201 14.81 11.35 18.94
CA VAL A 201 15.82 10.40 18.43
C VAL A 201 15.43 8.96 18.81
N ASN A 202 15.10 8.71 20.08
CA ASN A 202 14.68 7.39 20.55
C ASN A 202 13.40 6.90 19.84
N VAL A 203 12.41 7.78 19.65
CA VAL A 203 11.18 7.46 18.92
C VAL A 203 11.44 7.07 17.46
N LEU A 204 12.36 7.76 16.78
CA LEU A 204 12.77 7.43 15.41
C LEU A 204 13.51 6.09 15.34
N VAL A 205 14.39 5.83 16.32
CA VAL A 205 15.13 4.57 16.44
C VAL A 205 14.19 3.38 16.70
N VAL A 206 13.28 3.49 17.68
CA VAL A 206 12.30 2.43 18.00
C VAL A 206 11.37 2.13 16.82
N ALA A 207 11.07 3.14 16.00
CA ALA A 207 10.29 2.96 14.77
C ALA A 207 11.10 2.40 13.58
N GLY A 208 12.38 2.04 13.78
CA GLY A 208 13.25 1.49 12.74
C GLY A 208 13.70 2.51 11.70
N ARG A 209 13.60 3.82 11.98
CA ARG A 209 13.94 4.92 11.04
C ARG A 209 15.26 5.58 11.43
N VAL A 210 16.31 4.78 11.46
CA VAL A 210 17.64 5.18 11.97
C VAL A 210 18.26 6.31 11.14
N ASP A 211 18.13 6.31 9.81
CA ASP A 211 18.64 7.40 8.96
C ASP A 211 18.06 8.77 9.34
N LYS A 212 16.76 8.78 9.65
CA LYS A 212 16.08 10.00 10.09
C LYS A 212 16.50 10.41 11.50
N ALA A 213 16.86 9.45 12.34
CA ALA A 213 17.40 9.73 13.67
C ALA A 213 18.79 10.39 13.58
N LEU A 214 19.64 9.91 12.67
CA LEU A 214 20.95 10.51 12.37
C LEU A 214 20.81 11.94 11.82
N GLU A 215 19.93 12.13 10.83
CA GLU A 215 19.62 13.45 10.27
C GLU A 215 19.08 14.41 11.35
N PHE A 216 18.24 13.89 12.26
CA PHE A 216 17.69 14.68 13.35
C PHE A 216 18.76 15.09 14.37
N ALA A 217 19.69 14.21 14.73
CA ALA A 217 20.79 14.52 15.64
C ALA A 217 21.75 15.57 15.05
N GLU A 218 22.01 15.51 13.75
CA GLU A 218 22.79 16.52 13.04
C GLU A 218 22.06 17.88 13.01
N ARG A 219 20.73 17.86 12.83
CA ARG A 219 19.90 19.08 12.90
C ARG A 219 19.86 19.66 14.32
N MET A 220 19.78 18.82 15.34
CA MET A 220 19.83 19.21 16.75
C MET A 220 21.11 20.03 17.03
N ARG A 221 22.26 19.55 16.53
CA ARG A 221 23.55 20.26 16.63
C ARG A 221 23.55 21.62 15.92
N ARG A 222 23.01 21.71 14.70
CA ARG A 222 22.92 22.99 13.95
C ARG A 222 22.06 24.05 14.63
N VAL A 223 21.10 23.62 15.46
CA VAL A 223 20.21 24.51 16.23
C VAL A 223 20.86 24.89 17.58
N GLY A 224 22.08 24.44 17.85
CA GLY A 224 22.83 24.76 19.07
C GLY A 224 22.50 23.87 20.27
N VAL A 225 21.81 22.74 20.05
CA VAL A 225 21.61 21.72 21.08
C VAL A 225 22.65 20.62 20.84
N GLU A 226 23.68 20.54 21.67
CA GLU A 226 24.76 19.56 21.46
C GLU A 226 24.29 18.15 21.85
N PRO A 227 24.47 17.14 20.97
CA PRO A 227 24.22 15.76 21.32
C PRO A 227 25.12 15.29 22.47
N GLU A 228 24.52 14.64 23.46
CA GLU A 228 25.25 14.08 24.60
C GLU A 228 25.47 12.57 24.43
N VAL A 229 26.19 11.96 25.38
CA VAL A 229 26.48 10.52 25.40
C VAL A 229 25.21 9.68 25.20
N TYR A 230 24.09 10.08 25.82
CA TYR A 230 22.79 9.40 25.66
C TYR A 230 22.27 9.43 24.22
N THR A 231 22.39 10.58 23.53
CA THR A 231 21.93 10.74 22.14
C THR A 231 22.68 9.78 21.22
N TYR A 232 24.01 9.73 21.35
CA TYR A 232 24.85 8.83 20.56
C TYR A 232 24.60 7.36 20.89
N ASN A 233 24.45 7.01 22.17
CA ASN A 233 24.12 5.63 22.57
C ASN A 233 22.77 5.17 22.01
N CYS A 234 21.77 6.06 21.91
CA CYS A 234 20.50 5.76 21.23
C CYS A 234 20.67 5.51 19.73
N LEU A 235 21.50 6.32 19.05
CA LEU A 235 21.80 6.14 17.62
C LEU A 235 22.58 4.85 17.36
N ILE A 236 23.61 4.56 18.16
CA ILE A 236 24.39 3.32 18.12
C ILE A 236 23.45 2.12 18.29
N LYS A 237 22.57 2.14 19.29
CA LYS A 237 21.56 1.08 19.50
C LYS A 237 20.65 0.90 18.29
N GLY A 238 20.23 2.00 17.66
CA GLY A 238 19.43 1.98 16.44
C GLY A 238 20.16 1.37 15.25
N LEU A 239 21.40 1.78 15.01
CA LEU A 239 22.26 1.25 13.94
C LEU A 239 22.52 -0.24 14.11
N CYS A 240 22.82 -0.67 15.35
CA CYS A 240 22.88 -2.09 15.71
C CYS A 240 21.56 -2.81 15.40
N GLY A 241 20.41 -2.28 15.85
CA GLY A 241 19.10 -2.85 15.56
C GLY A 241 18.78 -2.99 14.06
N ALA A 242 19.30 -2.08 13.22
CA ALA A 242 19.19 -2.12 11.76
C ALA A 242 20.26 -2.97 11.06
N ARG A 243 21.09 -3.72 11.81
CA ARG A 243 22.22 -4.54 11.33
C ARG A 243 23.33 -3.75 10.62
N ARG A 244 23.42 -2.44 10.84
CA ARG A 244 24.46 -1.54 10.28
C ARG A 244 25.59 -1.35 11.29
N VAL A 245 26.32 -2.43 11.53
CA VAL A 245 27.36 -2.49 12.56
C VAL A 245 28.56 -1.59 12.24
N VAL A 246 28.95 -1.50 10.96
CA VAL A 246 30.07 -0.66 10.52
C VAL A 246 29.79 0.79 10.89
N ASP A 247 28.62 1.30 10.52
CA ASP A 247 28.18 2.66 10.85
C ASP A 247 28.09 2.89 12.37
N ALA A 248 27.74 1.86 13.15
CA ALA A 248 27.74 1.94 14.62
C ALA A 248 29.17 2.07 15.20
N LEU A 249 30.15 1.39 14.59
CA LEU A 249 31.57 1.48 14.95
C LEU A 249 32.19 2.82 14.51
N GLU A 250 31.74 3.37 13.38
CA GLU A 250 32.08 4.72 12.92
C GLU A 250 31.49 5.78 13.86
N MET A 251 30.26 5.57 14.34
CA MET A 251 29.58 6.50 15.27
C MET A 251 30.36 6.69 16.59
N ILE A 252 31.06 5.65 17.08
CA ILE A 252 31.97 5.76 18.24
C ILE A 252 33.14 6.72 17.91
N GLY A 253 33.68 6.66 16.70
CA GLY A 253 34.72 7.59 16.23
C GLY A 253 34.20 9.02 16.06
N VAL A 254 32.97 9.17 15.55
CA VAL A 254 32.28 10.46 15.42
C VAL A 254 32.03 11.11 16.78
N MET A 255 31.74 10.32 17.82
CA MET A 255 31.61 10.81 19.20
C MET A 255 32.88 11.54 19.67
N LEU A 256 34.04 10.90 19.47
CA LEU A 256 35.36 11.47 19.81
C LEU A 256 35.65 12.74 19.01
N GLN A 257 35.39 12.74 17.70
CA GLN A 257 35.61 13.91 16.85
C GLN A 257 34.75 15.11 17.25
N ASN A 258 33.56 14.86 17.80
CA ASN A 258 32.64 15.90 18.25
C ASN A 258 32.87 16.32 19.71
N GLY A 259 33.96 15.89 20.35
CA GLY A 259 34.30 16.27 21.73
C GLY A 259 33.47 15.58 22.80
N CYS A 260 32.74 14.52 22.46
CA CYS A 260 31.91 13.73 23.39
C CYS A 260 32.54 12.34 23.56
N PRO A 261 33.40 12.12 24.59
CA PRO A 261 34.13 10.87 24.73
C PRO A 261 33.17 9.68 24.99
N PRO A 262 33.32 8.55 24.26
CA PRO A 262 32.50 7.36 24.44
C PRO A 262 32.70 6.78 25.84
N ASP A 263 31.60 6.42 26.49
CA ASP A 263 31.61 5.77 27.78
C ASP A 263 31.58 4.24 27.64
N LYS A 264 31.66 3.53 28.76
CA LYS A 264 31.57 2.06 28.74
C LYS A 264 30.25 1.58 28.11
N ILE A 265 29.17 2.34 28.26
CA ILE A 265 27.84 2.00 27.73
C ILE A 265 27.83 2.05 26.19
N SER A 266 28.53 3.01 25.58
CA SER A 266 28.72 3.09 24.13
C SER A 266 29.33 1.80 23.56
N TYR A 267 30.41 1.34 24.18
CA TYR A 267 31.10 0.10 23.78
C TYR A 267 30.24 -1.15 24.07
N TYR A 268 29.62 -1.23 25.26
CA TYR A 268 28.77 -2.36 25.64
C TYR A 268 27.56 -2.53 24.71
N THR A 269 26.99 -1.43 24.22
CA THR A 269 25.85 -1.48 23.29
C THR A 269 26.23 -2.17 21.97
N VAL A 270 27.40 -1.84 21.41
CA VAL A 270 27.91 -2.50 20.19
C VAL A 270 28.37 -3.93 20.47
N MET A 271 29.10 -4.16 21.57
CA MET A 271 29.54 -5.49 21.98
C MET A 271 28.37 -6.45 22.16
N SER A 272 27.30 -6.04 22.86
CA SER A 272 26.11 -6.88 23.05
C SER A 272 25.45 -7.27 21.73
N PHE A 273 25.50 -6.40 20.70
CA PHE A 273 24.98 -6.71 19.37
C PHE A 273 25.91 -7.67 18.60
N LEU A 274 27.22 -7.42 18.64
CA LEU A 274 28.22 -8.30 18.02
C LEU A 274 28.21 -9.71 18.64
N CYS A 275 28.03 -9.81 19.96
CA CYS A 275 27.85 -11.08 20.67
C CYS A 275 26.63 -11.83 20.16
N LYS A 276 25.52 -11.15 19.84
CA LYS A 276 24.32 -11.78 19.28
C LYS A 276 24.58 -12.41 17.91
N GLU A 277 25.35 -11.74 17.05
CA GLU A 277 25.66 -12.19 15.68
C GLU A 277 26.91 -13.07 15.58
N ARG A 278 27.51 -13.51 16.71
CA ARG A 278 28.72 -14.35 16.79
C ARG A 278 29.98 -13.74 16.15
N ARG A 279 30.10 -12.40 16.12
CA ARG A 279 31.25 -11.69 15.50
C ARG A 279 32.37 -11.41 16.52
N VAL A 280 32.98 -12.46 17.06
CA VAL A 280 33.92 -12.38 18.18
C VAL A 280 35.20 -11.62 17.85
N GLU A 281 35.73 -11.75 16.64
CA GLU A 281 36.93 -11.00 16.21
C GLU A 281 36.74 -9.49 16.29
N GLU A 282 35.55 -9.00 15.92
CA GLU A 282 35.23 -7.57 16.01
C GLU A 282 34.99 -7.13 17.45
N VAL A 283 34.49 -8.01 18.32
CA VAL A 283 34.45 -7.77 19.77
C VAL A 283 35.86 -7.59 20.32
N ARG A 284 36.81 -8.44 19.92
CA ARG A 284 38.23 -8.33 20.32
C ARG A 284 38.87 -7.03 19.82
N GLY A 285 38.63 -6.67 18.55
CA GLY A 285 39.06 -5.38 18.00
C GLY A 285 38.47 -4.19 18.77
N LEU A 286 37.21 -4.28 19.20
CA LEU A 286 36.54 -3.23 19.96
C LEU A 286 37.07 -3.09 21.39
N LEU A 287 37.46 -4.20 22.06
CA LEU A 287 38.16 -4.15 23.35
C LEU A 287 39.52 -3.45 23.24
N GLN A 288 40.24 -3.65 22.14
CA GLN A 288 41.51 -2.98 21.88
C GLN A 288 41.32 -1.48 21.61
N ARG A 289 40.30 -1.11 20.84
CA ARG A 289 39.92 0.31 20.61
C ARG A 289 39.47 1.00 21.89
N MET A 290 38.69 0.34 22.74
CA MET A 290 38.27 0.86 24.04
C MET A 290 39.50 1.26 24.91
N ARG A 291 40.56 0.44 24.86
CA ARG A 291 41.82 0.70 25.57
C ARG A 291 42.64 1.82 24.91
N ASN A 292 42.80 1.78 23.60
CA ASN A 292 43.71 2.66 22.86
C ASN A 292 43.11 4.06 22.61
N ASP A 293 41.85 4.13 22.18
CA ASP A 293 41.21 5.37 21.71
C ASP A 293 40.56 6.16 22.86
N ALA A 294 40.05 5.47 23.89
CA ALA A 294 39.30 6.08 25.00
C ALA A 294 39.99 5.94 26.37
N GLY A 295 41.12 5.23 26.46
CA GLY A 295 41.82 4.98 27.74
C GLY A 295 41.00 4.15 28.74
N LEU A 296 39.93 3.48 28.29
CA LEU A 296 39.05 2.68 29.13
C LEU A 296 39.54 1.22 29.15
N PHE A 297 39.88 0.71 30.33
CA PHE A 297 40.34 -0.66 30.46
C PHE A 297 39.17 -1.63 30.63
N PRO A 298 39.17 -2.80 29.94
CA PRO A 298 38.23 -3.87 30.23
C PRO A 298 38.36 -4.30 31.69
N ASP A 299 37.25 -4.22 32.43
CA ASP A 299 37.16 -4.60 33.82
C ASP A 299 36.27 -5.85 33.98
N GLN A 300 36.03 -6.24 35.23
CA GLN A 300 35.16 -7.37 35.56
C GLN A 300 33.76 -7.24 34.92
N VAL A 301 33.19 -6.03 34.87
CA VAL A 301 31.86 -5.78 34.28
C VAL A 301 31.89 -6.02 32.76
N THR A 302 32.95 -5.57 32.08
CA THR A 302 33.13 -5.82 30.63
C THR A 302 33.14 -7.31 30.31
N TYR A 303 33.91 -8.11 31.04
CA TYR A 303 33.95 -9.57 30.79
C TYR A 303 32.62 -10.26 31.11
N ASN A 304 31.94 -9.87 32.20
CA ASN A 304 30.62 -10.43 32.53
C ASN A 304 29.58 -10.13 31.44
N VAL A 305 29.57 -8.92 30.88
CA VAL A 305 28.68 -8.54 29.76
C VAL A 305 28.94 -9.39 28.52
N LEU A 306 30.20 -9.65 28.18
CA LEU A 306 30.57 -10.48 27.04
C LEU A 306 30.16 -11.95 27.24
N ILE A 307 30.48 -12.52 28.40
CA ILE A 307 30.15 -13.91 28.75
C ILE A 307 28.63 -14.10 28.74
N HIS A 308 27.89 -13.25 29.46
CA HIS A 308 26.43 -13.31 29.49
C HIS A 308 25.83 -13.06 28.09
N GLY A 309 26.36 -12.09 27.33
CA GLY A 309 25.88 -11.75 26.00
C GLY A 309 26.04 -12.87 24.98
N LEU A 310 27.21 -13.52 24.93
CA LEU A 310 27.47 -14.66 24.05
C LEU A 310 26.66 -15.89 24.47
N ALA A 311 26.67 -16.20 25.78
CA ALA A 311 25.97 -17.36 26.32
C ALA A 311 24.44 -17.26 26.13
N LYS A 312 23.85 -16.07 26.33
CA LYS A 312 22.43 -15.83 26.10
C LYS A 312 21.97 -16.14 24.67
N HIS A 313 22.86 -16.03 23.68
CA HIS A 313 22.56 -16.26 22.27
C HIS A 313 23.03 -17.63 21.75
N GLY A 314 23.48 -18.53 22.62
CA GLY A 314 23.84 -19.91 22.26
C GLY A 314 25.30 -20.13 21.88
N HIS A 315 26.15 -19.10 21.98
CA HIS A 315 27.58 -19.16 21.64
C HIS A 315 28.41 -19.58 22.85
N ALA A 316 28.22 -20.84 23.26
CA ALA A 316 28.75 -21.36 24.53
C ALA A 316 30.29 -21.48 24.54
N ASP A 317 30.90 -21.90 23.44
CA ASP A 317 32.35 -22.12 23.34
C ASP A 317 33.12 -20.79 23.44
N GLU A 318 32.69 -19.77 22.72
CA GLU A 318 33.33 -18.45 22.75
C GLU A 318 33.09 -17.73 24.09
N ALA A 319 31.92 -17.94 24.71
CA ALA A 319 31.67 -17.46 26.07
C ALA A 319 32.61 -18.14 27.09
N LEU A 320 32.90 -19.43 26.91
CA LEU A 320 33.86 -20.18 27.74
C LEU A 320 35.29 -19.68 27.53
N GLU A 321 35.69 -19.32 26.31
CA GLU A 321 36.99 -18.68 26.06
C GLU A 321 37.16 -17.37 26.84
N PHE A 322 36.15 -16.49 26.80
CA PHE A 322 36.18 -15.23 27.57
C PHE A 322 36.13 -15.47 29.09
N LEU A 323 35.46 -16.53 29.56
CA LEU A 323 35.51 -16.96 30.96
C LEU A 323 36.94 -17.34 31.36
N ARG A 324 37.62 -18.19 30.60
CA ARG A 324 39.02 -18.59 30.86
C ARG A 324 39.98 -17.40 30.80
N GLU A 325 39.77 -16.47 29.85
CA GLU A 325 40.57 -15.24 29.75
C GLU A 325 40.38 -14.34 30.99
N SER A 326 39.14 -14.20 31.46
CA SER A 326 38.83 -13.40 32.66
C SER A 326 39.49 -13.98 33.92
N GLU A 327 39.54 -15.31 34.02
CA GLU A 327 40.19 -16.05 35.12
C GLU A 327 41.70 -15.87 35.10
N GLY A 328 42.34 -15.93 33.92
CA GLY A 328 43.76 -15.63 33.77
C GLY A 328 44.12 -14.21 34.22
N LYS A 329 43.19 -13.26 34.10
CA LYS A 329 43.30 -11.87 34.57
C LYS A 329 42.84 -11.67 36.02
N ARG A 330 42.47 -12.75 36.73
CA ARG A 330 41.96 -12.76 38.11
C ARG A 330 40.65 -12.00 38.32
N PHE A 331 39.83 -11.81 37.29
CA PHE A 331 38.48 -11.28 37.43
C PHE A 331 37.51 -12.38 37.88
N ARG A 332 36.50 -12.01 38.67
CA ARG A 332 35.46 -12.96 39.13
C ARG A 332 34.22 -12.84 38.25
N VAL A 333 33.80 -13.94 37.65
CA VAL A 333 32.52 -13.97 36.93
C VAL A 333 31.38 -14.10 37.94
N ASP A 334 30.31 -13.36 37.68
CA ASP A 334 29.14 -13.37 38.56
C ASP A 334 28.28 -14.62 38.33
N GLU A 335 27.38 -14.86 39.29
CA GLU A 335 26.43 -15.97 39.28
C GLU A 335 25.59 -16.00 37.99
N VAL A 336 25.24 -14.81 37.48
CA VAL A 336 24.45 -14.62 36.25
C VAL A 336 25.21 -15.06 35.01
N GLY A 337 26.51 -14.75 34.91
CA GLY A 337 27.38 -15.18 33.82
C GLY A 337 27.53 -16.71 33.76
N TYR A 338 27.78 -17.36 34.90
CA TYR A 338 27.82 -18.82 35.00
C TYR A 338 26.46 -19.46 34.64
N SER A 339 25.36 -18.91 35.16
CA SER A 339 24.00 -19.39 34.87
C SER A 339 23.66 -19.32 33.38
N ALA A 340 24.02 -18.22 32.71
CA ALA A 340 23.82 -18.06 31.28
C ALA A 340 24.65 -19.05 30.46
N LEU A 341 25.90 -19.32 30.87
CA LEU A 341 26.79 -20.28 30.23
C LEU A 341 26.22 -21.71 30.33
N VAL A 342 25.76 -22.10 31.53
CA VAL A 342 25.07 -23.39 31.76
C VAL A 342 23.83 -23.51 30.89
N HIS A 343 23.01 -22.46 30.83
CA HIS A 343 21.82 -22.44 29.97
C HIS A 343 22.19 -22.59 28.48
N SER A 344 23.24 -21.91 28.01
CA SER A 344 23.73 -22.02 26.62
C SER A 344 24.15 -23.44 26.26
N PHE A 345 24.95 -24.11 27.11
CA PHE A 345 25.33 -25.51 26.89
C PHE A 345 24.12 -26.45 26.93
N CYS A 346 23.14 -26.19 27.81
CA CYS A 346 21.88 -26.94 27.85
C CYS A 346 21.04 -26.76 26.59
N LEU A 347 20.97 -25.55 26.02
CA LEU A 347 20.29 -25.28 24.74
C LEU A 347 20.94 -26.06 23.59
N ASN A 348 22.26 -26.16 23.60
CA ASN A 348 23.05 -26.87 22.58
C ASN A 348 23.09 -28.40 22.80
N GLY A 349 22.40 -28.92 23.83
CA GLY A 349 22.34 -30.35 24.15
C GLY A 349 23.61 -30.92 24.81
N ARG A 350 24.61 -30.09 25.12
CA ARG A 350 25.91 -30.49 25.71
C ARG A 350 25.83 -30.55 27.23
N MET A 351 25.08 -31.53 27.75
CA MET A 351 24.79 -31.65 29.19
C MET A 351 26.00 -32.03 30.05
N ALA A 352 27.01 -32.69 29.47
CA ALA A 352 28.23 -33.07 30.18
C ALA A 352 29.02 -31.82 30.62
N GLU A 353 29.22 -30.89 29.68
CA GLU A 353 29.91 -29.63 29.93
C GLU A 353 29.07 -28.68 30.79
N ALA A 354 27.74 -28.65 30.59
CA ALA A 354 26.86 -27.90 31.49
C ALA A 354 27.00 -28.36 32.96
N LYS A 355 27.14 -29.67 33.21
CA LYS A 355 27.39 -30.22 34.56
C LYS A 355 28.77 -29.84 35.09
N GLU A 356 29.80 -29.86 34.25
CA GLU A 356 31.16 -29.46 34.61
C GLU A 356 31.21 -28.00 35.05
N ILE A 357 30.56 -27.10 34.30
CA ILE A 357 30.47 -25.68 34.64
C ILE A 357 29.68 -25.45 35.93
N VAL A 358 28.61 -26.22 36.20
CA VAL A 358 27.92 -26.17 37.50
C VAL A 358 28.83 -26.62 38.64
N GLY A 359 29.65 -27.66 38.43
CA GLY A 359 30.65 -28.11 39.40
C GLY A 359 31.73 -27.05 39.67
N GLU A 360 32.16 -26.36 38.61
CA GLU A 360 33.11 -25.25 38.68
C GLU A 360 32.53 -24.03 39.41
N MET A 361 31.26 -23.71 39.17
CA MET A 361 30.52 -22.66 39.86
C MET A 361 30.51 -22.90 41.37
N ILE A 362 30.23 -24.15 41.78
CA ILE A 362 30.21 -24.57 43.19
C ILE A 362 31.62 -24.51 43.81
N SER A 363 32.65 -25.01 43.12
CA SER A 363 34.03 -25.04 43.65
C SER A 363 34.61 -23.64 43.81
N LYS A 364 34.16 -22.67 43.01
CA LYS A 364 34.50 -21.24 43.10
C LYS A 364 33.64 -20.46 44.09
N GLY A 365 32.74 -21.12 44.82
CA GLY A 365 31.90 -20.53 45.86
C GLY A 365 30.68 -19.76 45.35
N CYS A 366 30.33 -19.88 44.07
CA CYS A 366 29.07 -19.37 43.52
C CYS A 366 27.99 -20.44 43.69
N ARG A 367 26.87 -20.11 44.34
CA ARG A 367 25.79 -21.07 44.58
C ARG A 367 24.86 -21.09 43.38
N PRO A 368 24.56 -22.25 42.76
CA PRO A 368 23.55 -22.34 41.71
C PRO A 368 22.17 -21.94 42.24
N ASP A 369 21.49 -21.07 41.51
CA ASP A 369 20.14 -20.59 41.83
C ASP A 369 19.04 -21.37 41.09
N VAL A 370 17.80 -20.91 41.29
CA VAL A 370 16.61 -21.45 40.64
C VAL A 370 16.72 -21.39 39.12
N VAL A 371 17.35 -20.36 38.56
CA VAL A 371 17.51 -20.21 37.10
C VAL A 371 18.49 -21.25 36.56
N THR A 372 19.63 -21.45 37.23
CA THR A 372 20.65 -22.44 36.88
C THR A 372 20.08 -23.85 36.87
N TYR A 373 19.43 -24.25 37.97
CA TYR A 373 18.83 -25.59 38.06
C TYR A 373 17.69 -25.77 37.06
N SER A 374 16.86 -24.74 36.84
CA SER A 374 15.78 -24.81 35.84
C SER A 374 16.30 -24.99 34.42
N ALA A 375 17.41 -24.33 34.06
CA ALA A 375 18.05 -24.49 32.76
C ALA A 375 18.56 -25.92 32.54
N VAL A 376 19.16 -26.53 33.55
CA VAL A 376 19.65 -27.91 33.50
C VAL A 376 18.49 -28.92 33.42
N VAL A 377 17.41 -28.68 34.18
CA VAL A 377 16.18 -29.48 34.12
C VAL A 377 15.55 -29.39 32.73
N ASP A 378 15.41 -28.19 32.17
CA ASP A 378 14.88 -28.00 30.81
C ASP A 378 15.80 -28.67 29.75
N GLY A 379 17.12 -28.55 29.89
CA GLY A 379 18.09 -29.23 29.03
C GLY A 379 17.91 -30.74 28.99
N PHE A 380 17.83 -31.40 30.16
CA PHE A 380 17.55 -32.84 30.23
C PHE A 380 16.16 -33.19 29.67
N CYS A 381 15.15 -32.36 29.92
CA CYS A 381 13.80 -32.55 29.38
C CYS A 381 13.75 -32.45 27.84
N ARG A 382 14.59 -31.61 27.23
CA ARG A 382 14.69 -31.48 25.76
C ARG A 382 15.35 -32.67 25.09
N ILE A 383 16.34 -33.28 25.75
CA ILE A 383 17.05 -34.47 25.25
C ILE A 383 16.24 -35.74 25.50
N GLY A 384 15.22 -35.68 26.38
CA GLY A 384 14.34 -36.80 26.72
C GLY A 384 14.77 -37.58 27.97
N GLU A 385 15.83 -37.14 28.64
CA GLU A 385 16.40 -37.75 29.86
C GLU A 385 15.65 -37.30 31.13
N ILE A 386 14.36 -37.64 31.22
CA ILE A 386 13.46 -37.17 32.30
C ILE A 386 13.92 -37.63 33.69
N ASP A 387 14.52 -38.81 33.81
CA ASP A 387 15.02 -39.32 35.09
C ASP A 387 16.17 -38.48 35.65
N GLN A 388 17.05 -37.98 34.77
CA GLN A 388 18.10 -37.04 35.15
C GLN A 388 17.52 -35.67 35.54
N ALA A 389 16.48 -35.21 34.83
CA ALA A 389 15.76 -33.98 35.19
C ALA A 389 15.10 -34.09 36.59
N ARG A 390 14.48 -35.23 36.92
CA ARG A 390 13.92 -35.51 38.26
C ARG A 390 15.00 -35.58 39.33
N LYS A 391 16.16 -36.21 39.05
CA LYS A 391 17.32 -36.21 39.96
C LYS A 391 17.82 -34.79 40.23
N MET A 392 17.87 -33.95 39.20
CA MET A 392 18.28 -32.55 39.33
C MET A 392 17.29 -31.72 40.17
N MET A 393 15.98 -31.91 39.98
CA MET A 393 14.98 -31.29 40.86
C MET A 393 15.10 -31.74 42.32
N LYS A 394 15.35 -33.03 42.58
CA LYS A 394 15.62 -33.51 43.95
C LYS A 394 16.88 -32.88 44.54
N HIS A 395 17.91 -32.67 43.73
CA HIS A 395 19.12 -31.97 44.15
C HIS A 395 18.82 -30.49 44.46
N MET A 396 17.99 -29.85 43.66
CA MET A 396 17.53 -28.48 43.87
C MET A 396 16.88 -28.32 45.26
N TYR A 397 15.96 -29.23 45.63
CA TYR A 397 15.36 -29.28 46.97
C TYR A 397 16.38 -29.49 48.10
N LYS A 398 17.39 -30.34 47.89
CA LYS A 398 18.46 -30.59 48.88
C LYS A 398 19.40 -29.40 49.05
N SER A 399 19.54 -28.56 48.03
CA SER A 399 20.33 -27.33 48.06
C SER A 399 19.55 -26.11 48.58
N ASP A 400 18.43 -26.31 49.27
CA ASP A 400 17.50 -25.27 49.73
C ASP A 400 16.95 -24.34 48.62
N CYS A 401 17.02 -24.77 47.36
CA CYS A 401 16.46 -24.05 46.21
C CYS A 401 15.10 -24.65 45.85
N LYS A 402 14.00 -23.90 46.00
CA LYS A 402 12.66 -24.41 45.66
C LYS A 402 12.37 -24.25 44.16
N PRO A 403 11.97 -25.32 43.44
CA PRO A 403 11.51 -25.22 42.06
C PRO A 403 10.38 -24.20 41.93
N ASN A 404 10.37 -23.44 40.83
CA ASN A 404 9.30 -22.47 40.55
C ASN A 404 8.40 -22.99 39.41
N THR A 405 7.35 -22.24 39.08
CA THR A 405 6.41 -22.59 37.99
C THR A 405 7.12 -22.87 36.65
N VAL A 406 8.24 -22.19 36.37
CA VAL A 406 9.03 -22.41 35.15
C VAL A 406 9.72 -23.77 35.18
N THR A 407 10.33 -24.15 36.30
CA THR A 407 10.95 -25.48 36.48
C THR A 407 9.93 -26.61 36.30
N HIS A 408 8.75 -26.49 36.94
CA HIS A 408 7.67 -27.46 36.79
C HIS A 408 7.14 -27.50 35.36
N THR A 409 6.95 -26.35 34.70
CA THR A 409 6.48 -26.29 33.31
C THR A 409 7.49 -26.92 32.33
N ALA A 410 8.80 -26.76 32.57
CA ALA A 410 9.84 -27.42 31.77
C ALA A 410 9.76 -28.95 31.88
N LEU A 411 9.56 -29.47 33.11
CA LEU A 411 9.34 -30.90 33.33
C LEU A 411 8.07 -31.41 32.63
N LEU A 412 6.96 -30.69 32.77
CA LEU A 412 5.69 -31.03 32.11
C LEU A 412 5.86 -31.07 30.58
N ASN A 413 6.56 -30.08 30.00
CA ASN A 413 6.87 -30.06 28.57
C ASN A 413 7.75 -31.25 28.14
N GLY A 414 8.75 -31.61 28.95
CA GLY A 414 9.56 -32.81 28.75
C GLY A 414 8.74 -34.09 28.73
N LEU A 415 7.89 -34.29 29.75
CA LEU A 415 6.97 -35.43 29.84
C LEU A 415 6.02 -35.50 28.63
N CYS A 416 5.47 -34.36 28.20
CA CYS A 416 4.63 -34.28 27.01
C CYS A 416 5.37 -34.65 25.72
N LYS A 417 6.67 -34.31 25.60
CA LYS A 417 7.49 -34.66 24.43
C LYS A 417 7.81 -36.15 24.36
N VAL A 418 7.99 -36.81 25.51
CA VAL A 418 8.25 -38.24 25.63
C VAL A 418 6.96 -39.08 25.51
N GLY A 419 5.78 -38.44 25.43
CA GLY A 419 4.49 -39.12 25.30
C GLY A 419 3.89 -39.61 26.62
N LYS A 420 4.33 -39.03 27.76
CA LYS A 420 3.79 -39.29 29.10
C LYS A 420 2.92 -38.13 29.60
N THR A 421 2.06 -37.57 28.75
CA THR A 421 1.25 -36.38 29.13
C THR A 421 0.26 -36.68 30.26
N SER A 422 -0.22 -37.91 30.40
CA SER A 422 -1.09 -38.30 31.53
C SER A 422 -0.41 -38.10 32.89
N GLU A 423 0.87 -38.45 33.01
CA GLU A 423 1.68 -38.22 34.22
C GLU A 423 1.91 -36.71 34.44
N ALA A 424 2.07 -35.94 33.36
CA ALA A 424 2.18 -34.49 33.42
C ALA A 424 0.87 -33.84 33.93
N TRP A 425 -0.30 -34.36 33.52
CA TRP A 425 -1.60 -33.88 33.98
C TRP A 425 -1.84 -34.17 35.47
N GLU A 426 -1.46 -35.35 35.95
CA GLU A 426 -1.52 -35.66 37.38
C GLU A 426 -0.64 -34.73 38.21
N LEU A 427 0.58 -34.46 37.75
CA LEU A 427 1.50 -33.53 38.41
C LEU A 427 0.94 -32.10 38.44
N LEU A 428 0.26 -31.68 37.37
CA LEU A 428 -0.42 -30.39 37.30
C LEU A 428 -1.62 -30.31 38.28
N ASN A 429 -2.38 -31.39 38.44
CA ASN A 429 -3.49 -31.44 39.40
C ASN A 429 -3.03 -31.42 40.87
N LYS A 430 -1.85 -31.97 41.15
CA LYS A 430 -1.21 -31.92 42.49
C LYS A 430 -0.46 -30.62 42.78
N SER A 431 -0.55 -29.63 41.89
CA SER A 431 0.17 -28.35 42.06
C SER A 431 -0.16 -27.62 43.36
N GLU A 432 -1.42 -27.66 43.81
CA GLU A 432 -1.87 -27.07 45.07
C GLU A 432 -1.30 -27.81 46.30
N GLU A 433 -1.14 -29.14 46.21
CA GLU A 433 -0.55 -29.98 47.27
C GLU A 433 0.98 -29.82 47.35
N GLU A 434 1.63 -29.60 46.20
CA GLU A 434 3.07 -29.39 46.06
C GLU A 434 3.49 -27.91 46.17
N TRP A 435 2.58 -27.01 46.56
CA TRP A 435 2.83 -25.59 46.83
C TRP A 435 3.38 -24.78 45.64
N TRP A 436 2.92 -25.05 44.42
CA TRP A 436 3.26 -24.24 43.24
C TRP A 436 2.02 -23.85 42.41
N THR A 437 2.07 -22.70 41.74
CA THR A 437 0.92 -22.14 41.01
C THR A 437 1.11 -22.27 39.50
N PRO A 438 0.23 -23.00 38.79
CA PRO A 438 0.26 -23.07 37.33
C PRO A 438 -0.08 -21.74 36.66
N SER A 439 0.53 -21.48 35.49
CA SER A 439 0.17 -20.35 34.63
C SER A 439 -0.67 -20.79 33.42
N ASP A 440 -1.16 -19.82 32.64
CA ASP A 440 -1.76 -20.03 31.33
C ASP A 440 -0.88 -20.90 30.41
N ILE A 441 0.43 -20.62 30.36
CA ILE A 441 1.41 -21.38 29.58
C ILE A 441 1.47 -22.85 30.05
N THR A 442 1.38 -23.10 31.36
CA THR A 442 1.42 -24.46 31.92
C THR A 442 0.26 -25.31 31.41
N TYR A 443 -0.97 -24.76 31.38
CA TYR A 443 -2.14 -25.44 30.82
C TYR A 443 -2.01 -25.65 29.31
N SER A 444 -1.52 -24.66 28.56
CA SER A 444 -1.30 -24.78 27.11
C SER A 444 -0.30 -25.89 26.76
N VAL A 445 0.78 -26.06 27.54
CA VAL A 445 1.76 -27.14 27.33
C VAL A 445 1.12 -28.52 27.43
N VAL A 446 0.33 -28.77 28.48
CA VAL A 446 -0.34 -30.06 28.68
C VAL A 446 -1.44 -30.29 27.65
N MET A 447 -2.20 -29.24 27.30
CA MET A 447 -3.18 -29.27 26.21
C MET A 447 -2.52 -29.71 24.89
N HIS A 448 -1.39 -29.10 24.52
CA HIS A 448 -0.64 -29.46 23.32
C HIS A 448 -0.03 -30.87 23.39
N GLY A 449 0.39 -31.32 24.58
CA GLY A 449 0.86 -32.69 24.82
C GLY A 449 -0.21 -33.73 24.49
N PHE A 450 -1.40 -33.62 25.09
CA PHE A 450 -2.50 -34.56 24.86
C PHE A 450 -2.97 -34.53 23.42
N ARG A 451 -2.98 -33.36 22.78
CA ARG A 451 -3.28 -33.22 21.36
C ARG A 451 -2.27 -33.96 20.47
N ARG A 452 -0.97 -33.91 20.78
CA ARG A 452 0.07 -34.64 20.03
C ARG A 452 -0.04 -36.15 20.19
N GLU A 453 -0.45 -36.61 21.37
CA GLU A 453 -0.73 -38.03 21.65
C GLU A 453 -2.07 -38.51 21.06
N GLY A 454 -2.92 -37.61 20.55
CA GLY A 454 -4.25 -37.96 20.01
C GLY A 454 -5.34 -38.14 21.08
N LYS A 455 -5.03 -37.88 22.36
CA LYS A 455 -5.98 -37.90 23.50
C LYS A 455 -6.78 -36.60 23.57
N LEU A 456 -7.70 -36.41 22.62
CA LEU A 456 -8.36 -35.12 22.40
C LEU A 456 -9.37 -34.74 23.49
N LYS A 457 -10.01 -35.72 24.14
CA LYS A 457 -10.99 -35.47 25.20
C LYS A 457 -10.32 -34.86 26.43
N GLU A 458 -9.22 -35.48 26.86
CA GLU A 458 -8.39 -35.00 27.97
C GLU A 458 -7.81 -33.61 27.64
N SER A 459 -7.45 -33.36 26.38
CA SER A 459 -7.00 -32.04 25.93
C SER A 459 -8.09 -30.97 26.07
N CYS A 460 -9.36 -31.31 25.80
CA CYS A 460 -10.49 -30.40 26.01
C CYS A 460 -10.76 -30.18 27.51
N ASP A 461 -10.66 -31.22 28.32
CA ASP A 461 -10.82 -31.13 29.79
C ASP A 461 -9.78 -30.19 30.42
N VAL A 462 -8.54 -30.20 29.91
CA VAL A 462 -7.49 -29.25 30.32
C VAL A 462 -7.92 -27.80 30.05
N VAL A 463 -8.52 -27.52 28.90
CA VAL A 463 -9.02 -26.17 28.55
C VAL A 463 -10.21 -25.77 29.43
N VAL A 464 -11.12 -26.70 29.70
CA VAL A 464 -12.25 -26.46 30.61
C VAL A 464 -11.74 -26.11 32.01
N ARG A 465 -10.69 -26.79 32.48
CA ARG A 465 -10.04 -26.50 33.77
C ARG A 465 -9.29 -25.16 33.75
N MET A 466 -8.59 -24.85 32.66
CA MET A 466 -7.93 -23.56 32.43
C MET A 466 -8.93 -22.40 32.60
N LEU A 467 -10.12 -22.53 31.99
CA LEU A 467 -11.21 -21.55 32.09
C LEU A 467 -11.78 -21.43 33.51
N GLN A 468 -11.94 -22.54 34.23
CA GLN A 468 -12.40 -22.51 35.63
C GLN A 468 -11.43 -21.75 36.55
N LYS A 469 -10.13 -21.79 36.25
CA LYS A 469 -9.08 -21.08 37.00
C LYS A 469 -8.91 -19.62 36.53
N GLY A 470 -9.73 -19.15 35.58
CA GLY A 470 -9.72 -17.76 35.09
C GLY A 470 -8.74 -17.48 33.96
N PHE A 471 -8.14 -18.50 33.36
CA PHE A 471 -7.26 -18.36 32.21
C PHE A 471 -8.02 -18.62 30.90
N PHE A 472 -7.82 -17.77 29.89
CA PHE A 472 -8.52 -17.87 28.61
C PHE A 472 -7.57 -18.35 27.50
N PRO A 473 -7.91 -19.44 26.78
CA PRO A 473 -7.13 -19.88 25.63
C PRO A 473 -7.29 -18.89 24.48
N THR A 474 -6.26 -18.82 23.64
CA THR A 474 -6.29 -18.02 22.42
C THR A 474 -7.22 -18.63 21.36
N THR A 475 -7.73 -17.80 20.45
CA THR A 475 -8.55 -18.22 19.31
C THR A 475 -7.87 -19.31 18.45
N VAL A 476 -6.54 -19.26 18.35
CA VAL A 476 -5.72 -20.22 17.61
C VAL A 476 -5.70 -21.58 18.31
N GLU A 477 -5.51 -21.60 19.64
CA GLU A 477 -5.51 -22.83 20.44
C GLU A 477 -6.87 -23.55 20.36
N ILE A 478 -7.97 -22.81 20.47
CA ILE A 478 -9.33 -23.33 20.30
C ILE A 478 -9.50 -23.96 18.90
N ASN A 479 -9.04 -23.27 17.85
CA ASN A 479 -9.15 -23.77 16.48
C ASN A 479 -8.31 -25.04 16.24
N LEU A 480 -7.13 -25.15 16.87
CA LEU A 480 -6.26 -26.32 16.74
C LEU A 480 -6.87 -27.59 17.34
N LEU A 481 -7.67 -27.47 18.39
CA LEU A 481 -8.41 -28.58 19.00
C LEU A 481 -9.67 -28.93 18.20
N ILE A 482 -10.46 -27.93 17.81
CA ILE A 482 -11.63 -28.12 16.92
C ILE A 482 -11.21 -28.85 15.65
N HIS A 483 -10.13 -28.41 15.00
CA HIS A 483 -9.60 -29.05 13.80
C HIS A 483 -9.13 -30.49 14.06
N ALA A 484 -8.51 -30.75 15.22
CA ALA A 484 -8.06 -32.10 15.58
C ALA A 484 -9.25 -33.05 15.79
N LEU A 485 -10.29 -32.63 16.53
CA LEU A 485 -11.52 -33.39 16.73
C LEU A 485 -12.25 -33.67 15.41
N CYS A 486 -12.32 -32.67 14.52
CA CYS A 486 -12.90 -32.85 13.19
C CYS A 486 -12.09 -33.82 12.32
N LYS A 487 -10.76 -33.86 12.45
CA LYS A 487 -9.89 -34.82 11.74
C LYS A 487 -10.07 -36.25 12.26
N ASP A 488 -10.27 -36.40 13.56
CA ASP A 488 -10.52 -37.69 14.24
C ASP A 488 -11.95 -38.22 14.00
N GLY A 489 -12.80 -37.46 13.32
CA GLY A 489 -14.18 -37.85 13.06
C GLY A 489 -15.09 -37.68 14.28
N LYS A 490 -14.90 -36.61 15.06
CA LYS A 490 -15.76 -36.26 16.20
C LYS A 490 -16.23 -34.79 16.15
N PRO A 491 -16.95 -34.36 15.11
CA PRO A 491 -17.39 -32.97 14.97
C PRO A 491 -18.49 -32.58 15.96
N ALA A 492 -19.27 -33.52 16.50
CA ALA A 492 -20.23 -33.27 17.58
C ALA A 492 -19.53 -32.80 18.86
N GLU A 493 -18.49 -33.53 19.30
CA GLU A 493 -17.64 -33.10 20.42
C GLU A 493 -16.95 -31.75 20.14
N ALA A 494 -16.60 -31.48 18.88
CA ALA A 494 -16.03 -30.18 18.50
C ALA A 494 -17.05 -29.03 18.59
N LYS A 495 -18.33 -29.28 18.29
CA LYS A 495 -19.42 -28.31 18.47
C LYS A 495 -19.63 -28.02 19.96
N ASP A 496 -19.77 -29.07 20.77
CA ASP A 496 -19.97 -28.94 22.23
C ASP A 496 -18.82 -28.17 22.89
N PHE A 497 -17.57 -28.47 22.50
CA PHE A 497 -16.39 -27.75 22.99
C PHE A 497 -16.40 -26.25 22.61
N MET A 498 -16.80 -25.92 21.38
CA MET A 498 -16.90 -24.55 20.91
C MET A 498 -17.97 -23.75 21.69
N GLU A 499 -19.13 -24.35 21.95
CA GLU A 499 -20.21 -23.75 22.74
C GLU A 499 -19.83 -23.57 24.22
N GLN A 500 -19.11 -24.53 24.80
CA GLN A 500 -18.55 -24.41 26.15
C GLN A 500 -17.54 -23.25 26.25
N CYS A 501 -16.70 -23.05 25.23
CA CYS A 501 -15.81 -21.89 25.17
C CYS A 501 -16.60 -20.58 25.06
N GLN A 502 -17.64 -20.55 24.22
CA GLN A 502 -18.47 -19.36 24.00
C GLN A 502 -19.24 -18.94 25.27
N SER A 503 -19.87 -19.90 25.96
CA SER A 503 -20.62 -19.63 27.20
C SER A 503 -19.76 -19.11 28.35
N LYS A 504 -18.47 -19.48 28.38
CA LYS A 504 -17.49 -18.99 29.36
C LYS A 504 -16.78 -17.69 28.95
N GLY A 505 -17.19 -17.06 27.85
CA GLY A 505 -16.70 -15.73 27.45
C GLY A 505 -15.49 -15.74 26.51
N CYS A 506 -15.08 -16.88 25.94
CA CYS A 506 -14.00 -16.92 24.95
C CYS A 506 -14.42 -16.26 23.63
N THR A 507 -13.45 -15.66 22.95
CA THR A 507 -13.67 -15.10 21.61
C THR A 507 -13.65 -16.23 20.56
N ILE A 508 -14.82 -16.59 20.02
CA ILE A 508 -14.94 -17.48 18.86
C ILE A 508 -14.97 -16.62 17.58
N ASN A 509 -14.45 -17.09 16.45
CA ASN A 509 -14.48 -16.37 15.18
C ASN A 509 -15.08 -17.21 14.04
N VAL A 510 -15.19 -16.63 12.83
CA VAL A 510 -15.74 -17.29 11.64
C VAL A 510 -15.01 -18.60 11.33
N VAL A 511 -13.67 -18.62 11.45
CA VAL A 511 -12.82 -19.78 11.13
C VAL A 511 -13.14 -20.97 12.03
N ASN A 512 -13.46 -20.75 13.32
CA ASN A 512 -13.86 -21.82 14.23
C ASN A 512 -15.16 -22.50 13.74
N PHE A 513 -16.18 -21.71 13.41
CA PHE A 513 -17.44 -22.22 12.85
C PHE A 513 -17.21 -22.97 11.53
N THR A 514 -16.46 -22.38 10.59
CA THR A 514 -16.14 -23.01 9.31
C THR A 514 -15.43 -24.36 9.48
N THR A 515 -14.55 -24.50 10.48
CA THR A 515 -13.81 -25.74 10.73
C THR A 515 -14.73 -26.86 11.24
N VAL A 516 -15.67 -26.56 12.15
CA VAL A 516 -16.67 -27.54 12.62
C VAL A 516 -17.63 -27.92 11.48
N ILE A 517 -18.12 -26.93 10.71
CA ILE A 517 -18.98 -27.15 9.53
C ILE A 517 -18.27 -28.08 8.53
N HIS A 518 -16.97 -27.87 8.30
CA HIS A 518 -16.17 -28.75 7.44
C HIS A 518 -16.02 -30.16 8.03
N GLY A 519 -15.90 -30.29 9.35
CA GLY A 519 -15.92 -31.57 10.06
C GLY A 519 -17.19 -32.39 9.79
N PHE A 520 -18.36 -31.82 10.06
CA PHE A 520 -19.66 -32.45 9.76
C PHE A 520 -19.82 -32.76 8.27
N SER A 521 -19.39 -31.84 7.40
CA SER A 521 -19.39 -32.02 5.94
C SER A 521 -18.55 -33.21 5.46
N ARG A 522 -17.45 -33.54 6.14
CA ARG A 522 -16.62 -34.71 5.82
C ARG A 522 -17.24 -36.03 6.26
N GLN A 523 -18.00 -36.03 7.34
CA GLN A 523 -18.76 -37.20 7.81
C GLN A 523 -20.03 -37.45 7.01
N GLY A 524 -20.47 -36.44 6.26
CA GLY A 524 -21.73 -36.50 5.52
C GLY A 524 -22.96 -36.30 6.40
N ASP A 525 -22.81 -35.73 7.59
CA ASP A 525 -23.91 -35.19 8.37
C ASP A 525 -24.14 -33.73 7.96
N LEU A 526 -25.04 -33.56 7.01
CA LEU A 526 -25.32 -32.26 6.40
C LEU A 526 -26.26 -31.40 7.24
N GLU A 527 -27.20 -32.02 7.96
CA GLU A 527 -28.20 -31.29 8.76
C GLU A 527 -27.53 -30.53 9.91
N SER A 528 -26.58 -31.19 10.59
CA SER A 528 -25.78 -30.53 11.63
C SER A 528 -24.89 -29.41 11.07
N ALA A 529 -24.37 -29.56 9.84
CA ALA A 529 -23.56 -28.54 9.18
C ALA A 529 -24.38 -27.29 8.80
N LEU A 530 -25.62 -27.47 8.35
CA LEU A 530 -26.54 -26.38 8.02
C LEU A 530 -27.06 -25.69 9.28
N SER A 531 -27.45 -26.45 10.32
CA SER A 531 -27.83 -25.90 11.63
C SER A 531 -26.72 -25.03 12.20
N LEU A 532 -25.47 -25.46 12.12
CA LEU A 532 -24.35 -24.68 12.63
C LEU A 532 -24.07 -23.41 11.80
N MET A 533 -24.40 -23.43 10.51
CA MET A 533 -24.36 -22.25 9.66
C MET A 533 -25.44 -21.23 10.07
N ASP A 534 -26.59 -21.69 10.57
CA ASP A 534 -27.65 -20.84 11.12
C ASP A 534 -27.27 -20.28 12.51
N ASP A 535 -26.68 -21.10 13.38
CA ASP A 535 -26.14 -20.66 14.68
C ASP A 535 -25.09 -19.54 14.51
N MET A 536 -24.30 -19.62 13.43
CA MET A 536 -23.34 -18.59 13.05
C MET A 536 -24.03 -17.25 12.76
N TYR A 537 -25.17 -17.25 12.06
CA TYR A 537 -25.97 -16.04 11.81
C TYR A 537 -26.56 -15.47 13.11
N LEU A 538 -27.10 -16.33 13.98
CA LEU A 538 -27.68 -15.93 15.26
C LEU A 538 -26.63 -15.29 16.19
N SER A 539 -25.38 -15.73 16.08
CA SER A 539 -24.24 -15.14 16.79
C SER A 539 -23.73 -13.82 16.18
N ASN A 540 -24.48 -13.20 15.26
CA ASN A 540 -24.12 -12.00 14.51
C ASN A 540 -22.79 -12.12 13.74
N ARG A 541 -22.52 -13.32 13.21
CA ARG A 541 -21.36 -13.63 12.35
C ARG A 541 -21.86 -14.05 10.98
N HIS A 542 -21.13 -13.71 9.93
CA HIS A 542 -21.55 -14.00 8.56
C HIS A 542 -20.60 -14.97 7.87
N PRO A 543 -21.12 -16.02 7.20
CA PRO A 543 -20.32 -16.94 6.40
C PRO A 543 -19.51 -16.23 5.33
N ASP A 544 -18.26 -16.63 5.20
CA ASP A 544 -17.34 -16.19 4.15
C ASP A 544 -17.34 -17.16 2.97
N VAL A 545 -16.56 -16.85 1.92
CA VAL A 545 -16.48 -17.67 0.70
C VAL A 545 -16.04 -19.10 1.01
N VAL A 546 -15.15 -19.29 1.99
CA VAL A 546 -14.66 -20.61 2.39
C VAL A 546 -15.79 -21.43 3.02
N THR A 547 -16.57 -20.83 3.91
CA THR A 547 -17.74 -21.47 4.55
C THR A 547 -18.77 -21.92 3.52
N TYR A 548 -19.14 -21.05 2.58
CA TYR A 548 -20.03 -21.42 1.49
C TYR A 548 -19.46 -22.55 0.62
N THR A 549 -18.17 -22.50 0.28
CA THR A 549 -17.51 -23.51 -0.54
C THR A 549 -17.52 -24.89 0.13
N VAL A 550 -17.30 -24.94 1.45
CA VAL A 550 -17.35 -26.18 2.24
C VAL A 550 -18.73 -26.81 2.21
N VAL A 551 -19.78 -26.03 2.46
CA VAL A 551 -21.17 -26.54 2.47
C VAL A 551 -21.61 -26.97 1.07
N VAL A 552 -21.19 -26.23 0.03
CA VAL A 552 -21.43 -26.60 -1.38
C VAL A 552 -20.74 -27.91 -1.74
N ASP A 553 -19.50 -28.15 -1.28
CA ASP A 553 -18.83 -29.45 -1.45
C ASP A 553 -19.62 -30.59 -0.79
N ALA A 554 -20.13 -30.34 0.43
CA ALA A 554 -20.89 -31.32 1.20
C ALA A 554 -22.23 -31.70 0.52
N LEU A 555 -23.00 -30.70 0.11
CA LEU A 555 -24.25 -30.87 -0.64
C LEU A 555 -24.00 -31.59 -1.97
N GLY A 556 -22.91 -31.24 -2.67
CA GLY A 556 -22.49 -31.88 -3.90
C GLY A 556 -22.20 -33.37 -3.74
N LYS A 557 -21.49 -33.79 -2.67
CA LYS A 557 -21.23 -35.21 -2.36
C LYS A 557 -22.52 -36.02 -2.21
N LYS A 558 -23.49 -35.46 -1.46
CA LYS A 558 -24.81 -36.07 -1.21
C LYS A 558 -25.76 -36.00 -2.40
N GLY A 559 -25.41 -35.27 -3.47
CA GLY A 559 -26.24 -35.13 -4.66
C GLY A 559 -27.38 -34.12 -4.54
N ARG A 560 -27.45 -33.33 -3.46
CA ARG A 560 -28.43 -32.24 -3.26
C ARG A 560 -28.02 -30.99 -4.06
N LEU A 561 -27.88 -31.14 -5.38
CA LEU A 561 -27.33 -30.10 -6.26
C LEU A 561 -28.20 -28.84 -6.32
N LYS A 562 -29.52 -28.96 -6.17
CA LYS A 562 -30.44 -27.80 -6.18
C LYS A 562 -30.14 -26.83 -5.02
N GLU A 563 -29.91 -27.36 -3.83
CA GLU A 563 -29.56 -26.57 -2.66
C GLU A 563 -28.14 -26.03 -2.73
N ALA A 564 -27.20 -26.81 -3.30
CA ALA A 564 -25.85 -26.33 -3.58
C ALA A 564 -25.87 -25.12 -4.53
N THR A 565 -26.67 -25.19 -5.60
CA THR A 565 -26.92 -24.07 -6.52
C THR A 565 -27.50 -22.87 -5.74
N GLY A 566 -28.53 -23.08 -4.92
CA GLY A 566 -29.13 -22.02 -4.11
C GLY A 566 -28.15 -21.35 -3.14
N LEU A 567 -27.22 -22.11 -2.54
CA LEU A 567 -26.19 -21.54 -1.67
C LEU A 567 -25.11 -20.77 -2.42
N VAL A 568 -24.68 -21.26 -3.60
CA VAL A 568 -23.78 -20.49 -4.47
C VAL A 568 -24.46 -19.19 -4.90
N GLU A 569 -25.73 -19.23 -5.27
CA GLU A 569 -26.50 -18.04 -5.60
C GLU A 569 -26.64 -17.08 -4.42
N LYS A 570 -26.92 -17.59 -3.20
CA LYS A 570 -26.96 -16.80 -1.97
C LYS A 570 -25.60 -16.14 -1.67
N MET A 571 -24.50 -16.85 -1.91
CA MET A 571 -23.13 -16.31 -1.80
C MET A 571 -22.92 -15.17 -2.81
N LEU A 572 -23.28 -15.38 -4.08
CA LEU A 572 -23.14 -14.38 -5.14
C LEU A 572 -24.02 -13.15 -4.91
N ASN A 573 -25.23 -13.32 -4.38
CA ASN A 573 -26.17 -12.23 -4.08
C ASN A 573 -25.69 -11.34 -2.94
N ARG A 574 -24.86 -11.87 -2.04
CA ARG A 574 -24.22 -11.11 -0.96
C ARG A 574 -22.94 -10.40 -1.38
N GLY A 575 -22.54 -10.49 -2.66
CA GLY A 575 -21.32 -9.88 -3.16
C GLY A 575 -20.04 -10.62 -2.73
N LEU A 576 -20.16 -11.90 -2.35
CA LEU A 576 -19.00 -12.75 -2.08
C LEU A 576 -18.53 -13.40 -3.37
N LEU A 577 -17.25 -13.20 -3.70
CA LEU A 577 -16.65 -13.60 -4.97
C LEU A 577 -16.13 -15.05 -4.95
N PRO A 578 -16.48 -15.90 -5.93
CA PRO A 578 -16.03 -17.28 -5.94
C PRO A 578 -14.50 -17.39 -6.12
N THR A 579 -13.82 -18.06 -5.20
CA THR A 579 -12.39 -18.33 -5.34
C THR A 579 -12.13 -19.42 -6.40
N PRO A 580 -10.88 -19.56 -6.92
CA PRO A 580 -10.51 -20.69 -7.77
C PRO A 580 -10.84 -22.07 -7.16
N VAL A 581 -10.79 -22.18 -5.82
CA VAL A 581 -11.20 -23.39 -5.09
C VAL A 581 -12.70 -23.63 -5.24
N THR A 582 -13.52 -22.57 -5.12
CA THR A 582 -14.96 -22.63 -5.33
C THR A 582 -15.33 -23.12 -6.73
N TYR A 583 -14.69 -22.58 -7.79
CA TYR A 583 -14.88 -23.08 -9.16
C TYR A 583 -14.51 -24.55 -9.28
N ARG A 584 -13.34 -24.96 -8.76
CA ARG A 584 -12.89 -26.34 -8.81
C ARG A 584 -13.87 -27.29 -8.10
N THR A 585 -14.38 -26.90 -6.93
CA THR A 585 -15.34 -27.69 -6.15
C THR A 585 -16.66 -27.87 -6.91
N VAL A 586 -17.24 -26.78 -7.42
CA VAL A 586 -18.51 -26.83 -8.17
C VAL A 586 -18.35 -27.65 -9.46
N ILE A 587 -17.32 -27.38 -10.26
CA ILE A 587 -17.02 -28.13 -11.48
C ILE A 587 -16.85 -29.62 -11.16
N HIS A 588 -16.07 -29.94 -10.14
CA HIS A 588 -15.84 -31.33 -9.75
C HIS A 588 -17.14 -32.06 -9.40
N ARG A 589 -17.96 -31.49 -8.50
CA ARG A 589 -19.15 -32.16 -7.97
C ARG A 589 -20.26 -32.33 -9.00
N TYR A 590 -20.49 -31.33 -9.83
CA TYR A 590 -21.53 -31.43 -10.84
C TYR A 590 -21.11 -32.31 -12.02
N CYS A 591 -19.82 -32.33 -12.40
CA CYS A 591 -19.31 -33.29 -13.39
C CYS A 591 -19.34 -34.75 -12.86
N GLU A 592 -19.03 -34.96 -11.57
CA GLU A 592 -19.07 -36.27 -10.91
C GLU A 592 -20.49 -36.86 -10.90
N LYS A 593 -21.50 -36.05 -10.57
CA LYS A 593 -22.92 -36.43 -10.66
C LYS A 593 -23.46 -36.39 -12.09
N GLY A 594 -22.70 -35.83 -13.01
CA GLY A 594 -23.02 -35.81 -14.43
C GLY A 594 -24.15 -34.87 -14.83
N ASN A 595 -24.44 -33.88 -14.00
CA ASN A 595 -25.43 -32.83 -14.26
C ASN A 595 -24.71 -31.61 -14.86
N VAL A 596 -24.34 -31.73 -16.13
CA VAL A 596 -23.52 -30.75 -16.83
C VAL A 596 -24.34 -29.53 -17.24
N GLU A 597 -25.63 -29.69 -17.53
CA GLU A 597 -26.49 -28.58 -17.91
C GLU A 597 -26.66 -27.56 -16.77
N ASP A 598 -26.99 -28.04 -15.56
CA ASP A 598 -27.07 -27.18 -14.37
C ASP A 598 -25.70 -26.58 -14.00
N LEU A 599 -24.60 -27.32 -14.23
CA LEU A 599 -23.25 -26.80 -14.05
C LEU A 599 -22.95 -25.65 -14.98
N LEU A 600 -23.29 -25.76 -16.27
CA LEU A 600 -23.04 -24.71 -17.24
C LEU A 600 -23.86 -23.47 -16.91
N ASN A 601 -25.13 -23.65 -16.54
CA ASN A 601 -25.99 -22.56 -16.08
C ASN A 601 -25.41 -21.87 -14.83
N LEU A 602 -24.92 -22.64 -13.86
CA LEU A 602 -24.31 -22.11 -12.64
C LEU A 602 -22.94 -21.46 -12.92
N LEU A 603 -22.12 -22.04 -13.79
CA LEU A 603 -20.84 -21.47 -14.20
C LEU A 603 -21.02 -20.17 -14.97
N ASP A 604 -22.04 -20.05 -15.81
CA ASP A 604 -22.36 -18.81 -16.50
C ASP A 604 -22.72 -17.71 -15.48
N LYS A 605 -23.49 -18.04 -14.43
CA LYS A 605 -23.77 -17.12 -13.29
C LYS A 605 -22.51 -16.77 -12.49
N MET A 606 -21.59 -17.72 -12.28
CA MET A 606 -20.34 -17.47 -11.54
C MET A 606 -19.33 -16.67 -12.37
N LEU A 607 -19.14 -17.01 -13.66
CA LEU A 607 -18.25 -16.34 -14.59
C LEU A 607 -18.70 -14.91 -14.93
N ALA A 608 -20.02 -14.65 -14.90
CA ALA A 608 -20.57 -13.31 -15.03
C ALA A 608 -20.14 -12.38 -13.89
N ARG A 609 -19.86 -12.92 -12.70
CA ARG A 609 -19.29 -12.17 -11.58
C ARG A 609 -17.77 -12.12 -11.71
N GLN A 610 -17.09 -13.26 -11.73
CA GLN A 610 -15.63 -13.35 -11.73
C GLN A 610 -15.11 -14.20 -12.90
N GLU A 611 -14.34 -13.60 -13.81
CA GLU A 611 -13.81 -14.33 -14.96
C GLU A 611 -12.70 -15.32 -14.56
N MET A 612 -12.88 -16.60 -14.88
CA MET A 612 -11.86 -17.64 -14.77
C MET A 612 -11.65 -18.30 -16.14
N LYS A 613 -10.60 -17.88 -16.86
CA LYS A 613 -10.30 -18.35 -18.23
C LYS A 613 -10.19 -19.87 -18.36
N SER A 614 -9.78 -20.56 -17.28
CA SER A 614 -9.63 -22.02 -17.27
C SER A 614 -10.85 -22.78 -16.76
N ALA A 615 -12.00 -22.14 -16.51
CA ALA A 615 -13.18 -22.83 -15.97
C ALA A 615 -13.71 -23.89 -16.95
N TYR A 616 -13.93 -23.51 -18.22
CA TYR A 616 -14.40 -24.44 -19.25
C TYR A 616 -13.37 -25.53 -19.58
N ASN A 617 -12.07 -25.19 -19.59
CA ASN A 617 -10.99 -26.17 -19.71
C ASN A 617 -11.05 -27.21 -18.59
N GLN A 618 -11.22 -26.77 -17.34
CA GLN A 618 -11.37 -27.65 -16.18
C GLN A 618 -12.63 -28.53 -16.26
N VAL A 619 -13.74 -28.02 -16.80
CA VAL A 619 -14.96 -28.81 -17.03
C VAL A 619 -14.68 -29.95 -18.01
N VAL A 620 -14.07 -29.64 -19.18
CA VAL A 620 -13.77 -30.65 -20.20
C VAL A 620 -12.74 -31.67 -19.70
N GLU A 621 -11.67 -31.22 -19.04
CA GLU A 621 -10.69 -32.12 -18.41
C GLU A 621 -11.35 -33.05 -17.37
N LYS A 622 -12.27 -32.53 -16.56
CA LYS A 622 -13.00 -33.35 -15.58
C LYS A 622 -14.01 -34.30 -16.23
N LEU A 623 -14.73 -33.89 -17.26
CA LEU A 623 -15.63 -34.79 -18.00
C LEU A 623 -14.87 -35.90 -18.73
N CYS A 624 -13.68 -35.61 -19.26
CA CYS A 624 -12.77 -36.63 -19.78
C CYS A 624 -12.37 -37.63 -18.70
N ALA A 625 -11.97 -37.15 -17.52
CA ALA A 625 -11.62 -38.00 -16.38
C ALA A 625 -12.78 -38.89 -15.89
N PHE A 626 -14.01 -38.38 -15.89
CA PHE A 626 -15.22 -39.14 -15.55
C PHE A 626 -15.80 -39.97 -16.71
N GLY A 627 -15.17 -39.95 -17.90
CA GLY A 627 -15.56 -40.75 -19.06
C GLY A 627 -16.76 -40.22 -19.86
N LYS A 628 -17.22 -39.00 -19.60
CA LYS A 628 -18.34 -38.34 -20.30
C LYS A 628 -17.88 -37.59 -21.55
N LEU A 629 -17.33 -38.33 -22.52
CA LEU A 629 -16.62 -37.74 -23.66
C LEU A 629 -17.51 -36.99 -24.66
N ASN A 630 -18.76 -37.41 -24.84
CA ASN A 630 -19.69 -36.73 -25.75
C ASN A 630 -20.08 -35.34 -25.23
N GLU A 631 -20.33 -35.22 -23.93
CA GLU A 631 -20.59 -33.94 -23.27
C GLU A 631 -19.34 -33.04 -23.33
N ALA A 632 -18.14 -33.61 -23.10
CA ALA A 632 -16.87 -32.89 -23.23
C ALA A 632 -16.62 -32.35 -24.66
N TYR A 633 -16.91 -33.15 -25.69
CA TYR A 633 -16.80 -32.73 -27.09
C TYR A 633 -17.84 -31.69 -27.50
N SER A 634 -19.04 -31.75 -26.93
CA SER A 634 -20.06 -30.72 -27.12
C SER A 634 -19.58 -29.36 -26.60
N LEU A 635 -18.76 -29.32 -25.56
CA LEU A 635 -18.24 -28.10 -24.95
C LEU A 635 -17.00 -27.53 -25.63
N LEU A 636 -16.45 -28.24 -26.62
CA LEU A 636 -15.23 -27.85 -27.32
C LEU A 636 -15.37 -26.50 -28.04
N TYR A 637 -16.57 -26.16 -28.54
CA TYR A 637 -16.80 -24.86 -29.18
C TYR A 637 -16.72 -23.70 -28.17
N LYS A 638 -17.02 -23.93 -26.88
CA LYS A 638 -16.89 -22.92 -25.82
C LYS A 638 -15.43 -22.66 -25.47
N ILE A 639 -14.58 -23.70 -25.53
CA ILE A 639 -13.13 -23.62 -25.22
C ILE A 639 -12.33 -23.03 -26.40
N LEU A 640 -12.55 -23.50 -27.61
CA LEU A 640 -11.78 -23.08 -28.80
C LEU A 640 -12.05 -21.64 -29.26
N ARG A 641 -12.83 -20.88 -28.49
CA ARG A 641 -13.12 -19.46 -28.73
C ARG A 641 -11.90 -18.57 -28.43
N THR A 642 -11.04 -18.97 -27.49
CA THR A 642 -9.89 -18.19 -27.02
C THR A 642 -8.56 -18.54 -27.68
N ALA A 643 -8.47 -19.67 -28.39
CA ALA A 643 -7.28 -20.16 -29.10
C ALA A 643 -5.98 -20.04 -28.28
N SER A 644 -6.04 -20.34 -26.99
CA SER A 644 -4.90 -20.28 -26.07
C SER A 644 -4.10 -21.58 -26.04
N VAL A 645 -2.87 -21.53 -25.54
CA VAL A 645 -2.02 -22.73 -25.33
C VAL A 645 -2.70 -23.76 -24.41
N ARG A 646 -3.50 -23.30 -23.43
CA ARG A 646 -4.31 -24.20 -22.59
C ARG A 646 -5.45 -24.88 -23.35
N ASP A 647 -6.05 -24.20 -24.33
CA ASP A 647 -7.09 -24.80 -25.16
C ASP A 647 -6.53 -25.94 -26.01
N ALA A 648 -5.30 -25.78 -26.51
CA ALA A 648 -4.57 -26.85 -27.17
C ALA A 648 -4.30 -28.03 -26.24
N GLN A 649 -3.84 -27.78 -25.00
CA GLN A 649 -3.62 -28.83 -23.99
C GLN A 649 -4.92 -29.57 -23.63
N THR A 650 -6.03 -28.87 -23.42
CA THR A 650 -7.33 -29.51 -23.14
C THR A 650 -7.84 -30.32 -24.34
N CYS A 651 -7.60 -29.85 -25.58
CA CYS A 651 -7.90 -30.61 -26.79
C CYS A 651 -7.04 -31.87 -26.92
N HIS A 652 -5.76 -31.82 -26.54
CA HIS A 652 -4.89 -33.00 -26.49
C HIS A 652 -5.41 -34.04 -25.49
N ILE A 653 -5.82 -33.61 -24.28
CA ILE A 653 -6.40 -34.49 -23.25
C ILE A 653 -7.69 -35.16 -23.75
N LEU A 654 -8.54 -34.40 -24.45
CA LEU A 654 -9.77 -34.93 -25.05
C LEU A 654 -9.48 -35.91 -26.19
N MET A 655 -8.51 -35.61 -27.06
CA MET A 655 -8.06 -36.51 -28.13
C MET A 655 -7.51 -37.82 -27.56
N GLU A 656 -6.64 -37.75 -26.55
CA GLU A 656 -6.08 -38.92 -25.89
C GLU A 656 -7.17 -39.78 -25.23
N SER A 657 -8.15 -39.14 -24.57
CA SER A 657 -9.28 -39.83 -23.95
C SER A 657 -10.17 -40.55 -24.98
N PHE A 658 -10.36 -39.98 -26.18
CA PHE A 658 -11.06 -40.64 -27.28
C PHE A 658 -10.27 -41.83 -27.84
N LEU A 659 -8.95 -41.69 -28.04
CA LEU A 659 -8.09 -42.76 -28.54
C LEU A 659 -8.07 -43.97 -27.60
N ASN A 660 -7.91 -43.71 -26.29
CA ASN A 660 -7.91 -44.75 -25.25
C ASN A 660 -9.21 -45.56 -25.18
N ARG A 661 -10.33 -45.02 -25.70
CA ARG A 661 -11.64 -45.70 -25.75
C ARG A 661 -12.01 -46.27 -27.11
N GLY A 662 -11.09 -46.31 -28.07
CA GLY A 662 -11.40 -46.86 -29.39
C GLY A 662 -12.07 -45.87 -30.36
N LEU A 663 -12.19 -44.58 -30.02
CA LEU A 663 -13.01 -43.60 -30.74
C LEU A 663 -12.16 -42.70 -31.66
N GLY A 664 -11.43 -43.31 -32.61
CA GLY A 664 -10.47 -42.61 -33.48
C GLY A 664 -11.08 -41.46 -34.30
N LEU A 665 -12.31 -41.64 -34.80
CA LEU A 665 -13.02 -40.62 -35.59
C LEU A 665 -13.31 -39.33 -34.79
N GLN A 666 -13.62 -39.45 -33.51
CA GLN A 666 -13.93 -38.30 -32.66
C GLN A 666 -12.64 -37.51 -32.35
N ALA A 667 -11.53 -38.21 -32.10
CA ALA A 667 -10.21 -37.59 -31.96
C ALA A 667 -9.76 -36.85 -33.24
N TYR A 668 -10.01 -37.43 -34.42
CA TYR A 668 -9.76 -36.79 -35.72
C TYR A 668 -10.55 -35.48 -35.90
N ASN A 669 -11.82 -35.47 -35.49
CA ASN A 669 -12.65 -34.27 -35.57
C ASN A 669 -12.17 -33.16 -34.63
N VAL A 670 -11.66 -33.51 -33.44
CA VAL A 670 -11.03 -32.54 -32.52
C VAL A 670 -9.79 -31.92 -33.17
N ALA A 671 -8.88 -32.72 -33.72
CA ALA A 671 -7.68 -32.24 -34.40
C ALA A 671 -8.02 -31.31 -35.59
N CYS A 672 -9.01 -31.69 -36.41
CA CYS A 672 -9.47 -30.85 -37.50
C CYS A 672 -10.04 -29.50 -37.03
N ARG A 673 -10.72 -29.47 -35.88
CA ARG A 673 -11.22 -28.22 -35.28
C ARG A 673 -10.09 -27.34 -34.75
N MET A 674 -9.03 -27.92 -34.17
CA MET A 674 -7.84 -27.18 -33.76
C MET A 674 -7.20 -26.45 -34.94
N PHE A 675 -6.96 -27.16 -36.05
CA PHE A 675 -6.42 -26.56 -37.28
C PHE A 675 -7.27 -25.42 -37.85
N ARG A 676 -8.61 -25.57 -37.84
CA ARG A 676 -9.54 -24.52 -38.30
C ARG A 676 -9.47 -23.24 -37.45
N ARG A 677 -8.99 -23.35 -36.22
CA ARG A 677 -8.84 -22.23 -35.27
C ARG A 677 -7.38 -21.81 -35.07
N ASN A 678 -6.48 -22.22 -35.98
CA ASN A 678 -5.04 -21.95 -35.93
C ASN A 678 -4.32 -22.45 -34.66
N LEU A 679 -4.88 -23.44 -33.98
CA LEU A 679 -4.16 -24.21 -32.97
C LEU A 679 -3.42 -25.37 -33.63
N ILE A 680 -2.18 -25.60 -33.22
CA ILE A 680 -1.35 -26.68 -33.72
C ILE A 680 -1.53 -27.88 -32.78
N PRO A 681 -2.17 -28.99 -33.23
CA PRO A 681 -2.25 -30.20 -32.44
C PRO A 681 -0.88 -30.89 -32.32
N ASP A 682 -0.71 -31.73 -31.30
CA ASP A 682 0.50 -32.53 -31.11
C ASP A 682 0.62 -33.60 -32.22
N VAL A 683 1.79 -33.64 -32.85
CA VAL A 683 2.09 -34.50 -34.01
C VAL A 683 2.03 -35.99 -33.64
N LYS A 684 2.51 -36.38 -32.45
CA LYS A 684 2.50 -37.79 -32.00
C LYS A 684 1.08 -38.25 -31.70
N LEU A 685 0.25 -37.38 -31.14
CA LEU A 685 -1.18 -37.65 -30.95
C LEU A 685 -1.91 -37.82 -32.28
N CYS A 686 -1.63 -36.97 -33.27
CA CYS A 686 -2.22 -37.09 -34.62
C CYS A 686 -1.79 -38.37 -35.34
N GLN A 687 -0.53 -38.81 -35.17
CA GLN A 687 -0.06 -40.11 -35.66
C GLN A 687 -0.81 -41.29 -35.03
N LYS A 688 -1.06 -41.24 -33.70
CA LYS A 688 -1.90 -42.26 -33.03
C LYS A 688 -3.33 -42.28 -33.56
N VAL A 689 -3.92 -41.11 -33.86
CA VAL A 689 -5.25 -41.00 -34.50
C VAL A 689 -5.24 -41.67 -35.88
N ASP A 690 -4.27 -41.36 -36.73
CA ASP A 690 -4.16 -41.91 -38.08
C ASP A 690 -3.93 -43.43 -38.05
N ASN A 691 -3.09 -43.94 -37.14
CA ASN A 691 -2.84 -45.38 -36.97
C ASN A 691 -4.11 -46.13 -36.51
N GLN A 692 -4.88 -45.54 -35.61
CA GLN A 692 -6.12 -46.14 -35.12
C GLN A 692 -7.23 -46.10 -36.18
N LEU A 693 -7.35 -45.01 -36.94
CA LEU A 693 -8.26 -44.94 -38.09
C LEU A 693 -7.89 -45.92 -39.21
N ALA A 694 -6.59 -46.19 -39.42
CA ALA A 694 -6.13 -47.20 -40.36
C ALA A 694 -6.56 -48.64 -39.98
N SER A 695 -6.82 -48.89 -38.69
CA SER A 695 -7.35 -50.17 -38.21
C SER A 695 -8.87 -50.32 -38.35
N GLU A 696 -9.61 -49.21 -38.53
CA GLU A 696 -11.07 -49.20 -38.69
C GLU A 696 -11.44 -49.23 -40.19
N LYS A 697 -11.83 -50.39 -40.72
CA LYS A 697 -12.07 -50.69 -42.16
C LYS A 697 -13.08 -49.82 -42.92
N ASN A 698 -13.64 -48.73 -42.38
CA ASN A 698 -14.75 -48.02 -43.04
C ASN A 698 -14.87 -46.48 -42.85
N LYS A 699 -13.78 -45.75 -42.55
CA LYS A 699 -13.82 -44.28 -42.31
C LYS A 699 -12.57 -43.55 -42.88
N PRO A 700 -12.57 -42.20 -43.01
CA PRO A 700 -11.87 -41.50 -44.09
C PRO A 700 -10.34 -41.58 -44.01
N VAL A 701 -9.74 -41.82 -45.19
CA VAL A 701 -8.32 -41.89 -45.57
C VAL A 701 -7.30 -41.53 -44.47
N PRO A 702 -6.54 -42.53 -43.96
CA PRO A 702 -5.40 -42.30 -43.06
C PRO A 702 -4.39 -41.32 -43.66
N GLY A 703 -3.84 -40.41 -42.85
CA GLY A 703 -2.76 -39.49 -43.26
C GLY A 703 -3.21 -38.08 -43.66
N LYS A 704 -4.51 -37.80 -43.73
CA LYS A 704 -5.03 -36.44 -44.00
C LYS A 704 -4.61 -35.40 -42.94
N LEU A 705 -4.39 -35.80 -41.69
CA LEU A 705 -3.89 -34.88 -40.65
C LEU A 705 -2.43 -34.55 -40.89
N MET A 706 -1.61 -35.54 -41.25
CA MET A 706 -0.19 -35.35 -41.59
C MET A 706 -0.01 -34.46 -42.83
N VAL A 707 -0.87 -34.61 -43.85
CA VAL A 707 -0.89 -33.71 -45.02
C VAL A 707 -1.16 -32.26 -44.62
N LYS A 708 -2.08 -31.99 -43.68
CA LYS A 708 -2.35 -30.63 -43.19
C LYS A 708 -1.17 -29.98 -42.45
N PHE A 709 -0.34 -30.77 -41.78
CA PHE A 709 0.90 -30.25 -41.21
C PHE A 709 1.93 -29.92 -42.31
N ALA A 710 2.00 -30.73 -43.37
CA ALA A 710 2.89 -30.50 -44.51
C ALA A 710 2.47 -29.27 -45.32
N GLU A 711 1.18 -29.08 -45.59
CA GLU A 711 0.61 -27.88 -46.26
C GLU A 711 0.89 -26.57 -45.50
N ARG A 712 1.05 -26.64 -44.18
CA ARG A 712 1.37 -25.49 -43.31
C ARG A 712 2.87 -25.33 -43.04
N GLY A 713 3.73 -26.12 -43.68
CA GLY A 713 5.19 -26.05 -43.52
C GLY A 713 5.72 -26.57 -42.18
N LEU A 714 4.90 -27.32 -41.41
CA LEU A 714 5.23 -27.83 -40.08
C LEU A 714 5.88 -29.22 -40.09
N LEU A 715 5.98 -29.86 -41.27
CA LEU A 715 6.72 -31.10 -41.49
C LEU A 715 7.81 -30.88 -42.53
N LYS A 716 9.06 -31.26 -42.21
CA LYS A 716 10.13 -31.37 -43.20
C LYS A 716 9.79 -32.52 -44.15
N GLN A 717 9.69 -32.23 -45.45
CA GLN A 717 9.57 -33.27 -46.47
C GLN A 717 10.81 -34.16 -46.47
N GLN A 718 10.63 -35.47 -46.29
CA GLN A 718 11.58 -36.45 -46.81
C GLN A 718 11.10 -36.82 -48.22
N PRO A 719 11.92 -36.66 -49.26
CA PRO A 719 11.58 -37.10 -50.60
C PRO A 719 11.80 -38.61 -50.73
N THR A 720 10.78 -39.29 -51.22
CA THR A 720 10.87 -40.65 -51.74
C THR A 720 11.29 -40.66 -53.21
N TYR A 721 12.20 -41.58 -53.50
CA TYR A 721 12.44 -42.31 -54.75
C TYR A 721 13.33 -41.71 -55.85
N SER A 722 14.28 -42.59 -56.20
CA SER A 722 15.25 -42.66 -57.29
C SER A 722 14.67 -42.51 -58.70
N GLN A 723 15.37 -41.81 -59.60
CA GLN A 723 16.04 -42.40 -60.77
C GLN A 723 16.78 -41.34 -61.63
N GLN A 724 18.07 -41.62 -61.85
CA GLN A 724 18.92 -41.47 -63.05
C GLN A 724 18.77 -40.21 -63.96
N GLN A 725 19.80 -39.35 -64.07
CA GLN A 725 20.98 -39.43 -64.99
C GLN A 725 20.57 -38.97 -66.43
N THR A 726 21.14 -38.00 -67.15
CA THR A 726 22.42 -37.27 -67.13
C THR A 726 22.36 -36.12 -68.15
N ASP A 727 23.20 -35.12 -67.90
CA ASP A 727 24.04 -34.34 -68.84
C ASP A 727 23.59 -33.07 -69.59
N TRP A 728 24.59 -32.17 -69.53
CA TRP A 728 25.09 -31.10 -70.40
C TRP A 728 24.46 -29.70 -70.43
N SER A 729 25.38 -28.75 -70.59
CA SER A 729 25.44 -27.39 -70.06
C SER A 729 25.86 -26.37 -71.14
N ILE A 730 25.81 -25.06 -70.80
CA ILE A 730 26.35 -23.84 -71.49
C ILE A 730 25.27 -23.15 -72.37
N ASN A 731 24.83 -21.88 -72.26
CA ASN A 731 25.34 -20.59 -71.69
C ASN A 731 24.16 -19.55 -71.57
N PRO A 732 24.31 -18.22 -71.30
CA PRO A 732 24.15 -17.60 -69.98
C PRO A 732 23.16 -16.38 -69.91
N LEU A 733 23.11 -15.73 -68.73
CA LEU A 733 22.65 -14.36 -68.39
C LEU A 733 21.14 -14.08 -68.31
N VAL A 734 20.60 -13.94 -67.09
CA VAL A 734 20.24 -12.66 -66.43
C VAL A 734 19.70 -12.91 -64.99
N HIS A 735 20.38 -12.28 -64.02
CA HIS A 735 19.98 -11.75 -62.70
C HIS A 735 19.51 -12.58 -61.47
N TYR A 736 20.37 -12.47 -60.45
CA TYR A 736 20.20 -12.28 -58.98
C TYR A 736 20.08 -13.49 -58.02
N GLU A 737 21.26 -14.08 -57.80
CA GLU A 737 21.85 -14.71 -56.60
C GLU A 737 21.91 -13.77 -55.35
N PHE A 738 22.17 -14.15 -54.08
CA PHE A 738 22.65 -15.37 -53.35
C PHE A 738 22.43 -15.15 -51.81
N ILE A 739 22.18 -16.09 -50.87
CA ILE A 739 22.84 -17.36 -50.39
C ILE A 739 24.08 -17.05 -49.47
N GLU A 740 24.33 -17.68 -48.29
CA GLU A 740 24.85 -19.07 -48.14
C GLU A 740 24.90 -19.70 -46.73
N LYS A 741 25.13 -21.04 -46.74
CA LYS A 741 25.14 -22.12 -45.72
C LYS A 741 26.40 -22.20 -44.83
N SER A 742 26.33 -22.93 -43.70
CA SER A 742 27.00 -24.26 -43.50
C SER A 742 26.95 -24.78 -42.04
N THR A 743 27.03 -26.11 -41.91
CA THR A 743 27.08 -26.96 -40.70
C THR A 743 28.38 -27.77 -40.70
N LEU A 744 29.06 -28.00 -39.56
CA LEU A 744 29.70 -29.28 -39.16
C LEU A 744 30.54 -29.16 -37.84
N GLY A 745 30.30 -30.10 -36.92
CA GLY A 745 31.28 -31.03 -36.30
C GLY A 745 32.54 -30.56 -35.55
N GLU A 746 32.59 -30.99 -34.27
CA GLU A 746 33.72 -31.56 -33.50
C GLU A 746 34.81 -30.71 -32.80
N GLU A 747 34.92 -31.02 -31.49
CA GLU A 747 36.07 -31.09 -30.57
C GLU A 747 37.10 -29.94 -30.48
N THR A 748 37.18 -29.30 -29.29
CA THR A 748 38.27 -29.50 -28.30
C THR A 748 38.21 -28.43 -27.20
N MET A 749 38.55 -28.83 -25.98
CA MET A 749 38.83 -27.93 -24.85
C MET A 749 40.10 -27.10 -25.12
N ALA A 750 40.06 -25.80 -24.81
CA ALA A 750 41.05 -25.06 -24.00
C ALA A 750 41.10 -23.56 -24.33
N GLU A 751 41.28 -22.76 -23.27
CA GLU A 751 42.00 -21.48 -23.21
C GLU A 751 41.40 -20.19 -23.82
N THR A 752 40.94 -19.34 -22.89
CA THR A 752 41.29 -17.92 -22.69
C THR A 752 41.50 -16.95 -23.86
N SER A 753 40.70 -15.88 -23.79
CA SER A 753 40.99 -14.47 -24.12
C SER A 753 41.08 -14.05 -25.60
N SER A 754 40.14 -13.21 -26.03
CA SER A 754 40.36 -11.77 -26.26
C SER A 754 39.22 -11.17 -27.08
N ALA A 755 38.96 -9.88 -26.87
CA ALA A 755 37.79 -9.14 -27.30
C ALA A 755 37.66 -8.94 -28.82
N ARG A 756 36.41 -8.97 -29.35
CA ARG A 756 35.76 -7.85 -30.08
C ARG A 756 34.28 -8.14 -30.38
N SER A 757 33.51 -7.05 -30.37
CA SER A 757 32.05 -6.84 -30.27
C SER A 757 31.17 -7.30 -31.45
N PRO A 758 29.92 -7.74 -31.21
CA PRO A 758 28.88 -7.79 -32.23
C PRO A 758 27.90 -6.60 -32.15
N LEU A 759 27.70 -5.92 -33.27
CA LEU A 759 26.54 -5.06 -33.54
C LEU A 759 25.26 -5.93 -33.53
N LEU A 760 24.27 -5.58 -32.70
CA LEU A 760 22.95 -6.22 -32.67
C LEU A 760 21.95 -5.42 -33.50
N ASP A 761 21.25 -6.10 -34.41
CA ASP A 761 19.95 -5.68 -34.92
C ASP A 761 18.95 -5.68 -33.77
N VAL A 762 18.34 -4.52 -33.50
CA VAL A 762 17.40 -4.29 -32.41
C VAL A 762 15.97 -4.49 -32.94
N ASP A 763 15.24 -5.44 -32.36
CA ASP A 763 13.79 -5.61 -32.58
C ASP A 763 13.03 -4.37 -32.03
N GLU A 764 12.22 -3.70 -32.85
CA GLU A 764 11.55 -2.42 -32.53
C GLU A 764 10.24 -2.60 -31.73
N SER A 765 10.28 -3.39 -30.65
CA SER A 765 9.15 -3.57 -29.73
C SER A 765 9.43 -2.94 -28.36
N SER A 766 8.39 -2.47 -27.65
CA SER A 766 8.57 -1.97 -26.27
C SER A 766 9.20 -3.03 -25.35
N GLY A 767 8.94 -4.32 -25.60
CA GLY A 767 9.55 -5.41 -24.83
C GLY A 767 11.04 -5.57 -25.08
N ALA A 768 11.48 -5.52 -26.34
CA ALA A 768 12.90 -5.55 -26.70
C ALA A 768 13.64 -4.29 -26.20
N SER A 769 12.99 -3.13 -26.27
CA SER A 769 13.48 -1.87 -25.72
C SER A 769 13.68 -1.93 -24.21
N GLU A 770 12.74 -2.56 -23.49
CA GLU A 770 12.81 -2.78 -22.05
C GLU A 770 14.01 -3.69 -21.67
N GLU A 771 14.32 -4.70 -22.48
CA GLU A 771 15.50 -5.55 -22.26
C GLU A 771 16.82 -4.81 -22.52
N LEU A 772 16.88 -4.00 -23.58
CA LEU A 772 18.07 -3.21 -23.91
C LEU A 772 18.37 -2.11 -22.87
N LEU A 773 17.33 -1.49 -22.32
CA LEU A 773 17.48 -0.48 -21.27
C LEU A 773 17.96 -1.03 -19.93
N ARG A 774 17.97 -2.36 -19.74
CA ARG A 774 18.54 -3.00 -18.55
C ARG A 774 20.06 -3.15 -18.60
N TRP A 775 20.69 -2.89 -19.75
CA TRP A 775 22.13 -3.02 -19.90
C TRP A 775 22.82 -1.84 -19.20
N GLU A 776 23.73 -2.11 -18.27
CA GLU A 776 24.54 -1.06 -17.63
C GLU A 776 26.03 -1.23 -17.99
N PRO A 777 26.65 -0.27 -18.71
CA PRO A 777 26.07 0.92 -19.37
C PRO A 777 25.48 0.62 -20.76
N VAL A 778 24.40 1.32 -21.15
CA VAL A 778 23.85 1.26 -22.51
C VAL A 778 24.78 2.01 -23.49
N PRO A 779 25.21 1.39 -24.61
CA PRO A 779 26.02 2.07 -25.63
C PRO A 779 25.32 3.28 -26.26
N TRP A 780 26.04 4.38 -26.48
CA TRP A 780 25.47 5.64 -27.01
C TRP A 780 24.77 5.50 -28.37
N ASN A 781 25.31 4.67 -29.27
CA ASN A 781 24.71 4.38 -30.57
C ASN A 781 23.37 3.63 -30.47
N VAL A 782 23.21 2.79 -29.44
CA VAL A 782 21.94 2.11 -29.14
C VAL A 782 20.97 3.10 -28.50
N LEU A 783 21.45 3.89 -27.55
CA LEU A 783 20.64 4.90 -26.85
C LEU A 783 20.06 5.95 -27.81
N SER A 784 20.84 6.42 -28.79
CA SER A 784 20.38 7.42 -29.77
C SER A 784 19.30 6.87 -30.72
N ARG A 785 19.44 5.61 -31.16
CA ARG A 785 18.41 4.93 -31.95
C ARG A 785 17.14 4.71 -31.14
N LEU A 786 17.27 4.27 -29.89
CA LEU A 786 16.13 4.09 -28.99
C LEU A 786 15.40 5.42 -28.72
N ALA A 787 16.15 6.50 -28.53
CA ALA A 787 15.59 7.84 -28.37
C ALA A 787 14.82 8.29 -29.63
N ALA A 788 15.35 8.02 -30.83
CA ALA A 788 14.67 8.35 -32.08
C ALA A 788 13.37 7.54 -32.27
N TRP A 789 13.39 6.24 -31.95
CA TRP A 789 12.19 5.40 -31.97
C TRP A 789 11.13 5.89 -30.99
N GLU A 790 11.53 6.15 -29.74
CA GLU A 790 10.61 6.62 -28.70
C GLU A 790 10.05 8.01 -29.03
N ALA A 791 10.88 8.91 -29.57
CA ALA A 791 10.45 10.21 -30.07
C ALA A 791 9.44 10.07 -31.22
N GLY A 792 9.63 9.12 -32.14
CA GLY A 792 8.68 8.81 -33.20
C GLY A 792 7.32 8.34 -32.68
N ASN A 793 7.31 7.49 -31.65
CA ASN A 793 6.09 7.02 -31.00
C ASN A 793 5.34 8.15 -30.28
N LEU A 794 6.08 8.97 -29.53
CA LEU A 794 5.52 10.14 -28.85
C LEU A 794 4.96 11.14 -29.87
N TRP A 795 5.70 11.46 -30.93
CA TRP A 795 5.26 12.43 -31.93
C TRP A 795 3.94 12.03 -32.58
N ARG A 796 3.77 10.75 -32.95
CA ARG A 796 2.52 10.21 -33.53
C ARG A 796 1.28 10.50 -32.68
N ILE A 797 1.42 10.50 -31.35
CA ILE A 797 0.32 10.79 -30.40
C ILE A 797 0.19 12.30 -30.17
N SER A 798 1.33 12.99 -30.02
CA SER A 798 1.42 14.39 -29.63
C SER A 798 0.82 15.35 -30.65
N TRP A 799 1.14 15.22 -31.95
CA TRP A 799 0.72 16.23 -32.95
C TRP A 799 -0.80 16.33 -33.06
N ALA A 800 -1.51 15.19 -33.06
CA ALA A 800 -2.95 15.16 -33.14
C ALA A 800 -3.60 15.66 -31.84
N SER A 801 -2.99 15.33 -30.68
CA SER A 801 -3.47 15.83 -29.39
C SER A 801 -3.31 17.34 -29.25
N ILE A 802 -2.19 17.90 -29.72
CA ILE A 802 -1.94 19.35 -29.84
C ILE A 802 -2.98 20.00 -30.75
N LEU A 803 -3.25 19.40 -31.91
CA LEU A 803 -4.21 19.94 -32.86
C LEU A 803 -5.63 19.96 -32.26
N ILE A 804 -6.04 18.90 -31.56
CA ILE A 804 -7.35 18.85 -30.89
C ILE A 804 -7.48 19.94 -29.82
N THR A 805 -6.47 20.13 -28.96
CA THR A 805 -6.51 21.15 -27.89
C THR A 805 -6.55 22.56 -28.47
N LEU A 806 -5.70 22.85 -29.45
CA LEU A 806 -5.69 24.15 -30.14
C LEU A 806 -7.03 24.45 -30.82
N LEU A 807 -7.54 23.54 -31.66
CA LEU A 807 -8.77 23.77 -32.41
C LEU A 807 -10.00 23.90 -31.49
N SER A 808 -10.04 23.12 -30.40
CA SER A 808 -11.14 23.20 -29.42
C SER A 808 -11.13 24.54 -28.67
N PHE A 809 -9.94 25.07 -28.35
CA PHE A 809 -9.79 26.40 -27.78
C PHE A 809 -10.22 27.48 -28.78
N THR A 810 -9.84 27.34 -30.05
CA THR A 810 -10.19 28.29 -31.13
C THR A 810 -11.70 28.43 -31.33
N LEU A 811 -12.52 27.41 -31.06
CA LEU A 811 -14.00 27.54 -31.11
C LEU A 811 -14.49 28.68 -30.20
N SER A 812 -13.98 28.76 -28.97
CA SER A 812 -14.39 29.77 -28.00
C SER A 812 -13.85 31.15 -28.38
N LEU A 813 -12.62 31.22 -28.90
CA LEU A 813 -12.03 32.46 -29.42
C LEU A 813 -12.84 33.02 -30.60
N VAL A 814 -13.19 32.17 -31.58
CA VAL A 814 -13.99 32.59 -32.74
C VAL A 814 -15.33 33.14 -32.28
N THR A 815 -16.02 32.45 -31.35
CA THR A 815 -17.28 32.96 -30.78
C THR A 815 -17.08 34.35 -30.15
N GLN A 816 -16.02 34.56 -29.37
CA GLN A 816 -15.71 35.86 -28.78
C GLN A 816 -15.45 36.94 -29.83
N MET A 817 -14.75 36.61 -30.93
CA MET A 817 -14.52 37.55 -32.03
C MET A 817 -15.85 38.01 -32.66
N PHE A 818 -16.77 37.08 -32.92
CA PHE A 818 -18.11 37.42 -33.44
C PHE A 818 -18.92 38.26 -32.44
N VAL A 819 -18.87 37.91 -31.15
CA VAL A 819 -19.53 38.70 -30.10
C VAL A 819 -18.93 40.11 -30.00
N GLY A 820 -17.64 40.27 -30.24
CA GLY A 820 -16.97 41.57 -30.30
C GLY A 820 -17.56 42.55 -31.31
N HIS A 821 -18.16 42.04 -32.38
CA HIS A 821 -18.84 42.85 -33.38
C HIS A 821 -20.29 43.24 -33.01
N LEU A 822 -20.85 42.66 -31.94
CA LEU A 822 -22.17 43.06 -31.41
C LEU A 822 -22.09 44.31 -30.55
N GLY A 823 -21.00 44.48 -29.80
CA GLY A 823 -20.78 45.62 -28.92
C GLY A 823 -19.75 45.35 -27.82
N GLU A 824 -19.26 46.43 -27.21
CA GLU A 824 -18.25 46.36 -26.13
C GLU A 824 -18.81 45.68 -24.87
N LEU A 825 -20.10 45.89 -24.56
CA LEU A 825 -20.78 45.28 -23.41
C LEU A 825 -20.92 43.77 -23.58
N GLU A 826 -21.33 43.33 -24.76
CA GLU A 826 -21.49 41.92 -25.13
C GLU A 826 -20.15 41.19 -25.08
N LEU A 827 -19.10 41.81 -25.61
CA LEU A 827 -17.74 41.28 -25.56
C LEU A 827 -17.22 41.14 -24.13
N ALA A 828 -17.45 42.15 -23.28
CA ALA A 828 -17.08 42.11 -21.87
C ALA A 828 -17.82 40.97 -21.14
N GLY A 829 -19.12 40.81 -21.39
CA GLY A 829 -19.94 39.74 -20.84
C GLY A 829 -19.48 38.33 -21.25
N ALA A 830 -19.16 38.13 -22.54
CA ALA A 830 -18.64 36.85 -23.03
C ALA A 830 -17.23 36.54 -22.51
N SER A 831 -16.36 37.55 -22.46
CA SER A 831 -14.98 37.41 -21.98
C SER A 831 -14.92 36.99 -20.52
N ILE A 832 -15.67 37.68 -19.65
CA ILE A 832 -15.65 37.35 -18.22
C ILE A 832 -16.30 36.01 -17.90
N THR A 833 -17.27 35.58 -18.72
CA THR A 833 -17.88 34.26 -18.59
C THR A 833 -16.89 33.15 -18.98
N ASN A 834 -16.15 33.32 -20.09
CA ASN A 834 -15.18 32.33 -20.54
C ASN A 834 -13.97 32.21 -19.59
N ILE A 835 -13.45 33.35 -19.11
CA ILE A 835 -12.30 33.38 -18.19
C ILE A 835 -12.72 32.96 -16.78
N GLY A 836 -13.80 33.55 -16.25
CA GLY A 836 -14.25 33.34 -14.88
C GLY A 836 -15.06 32.06 -14.69
N ILE A 837 -16.29 32.03 -15.23
CA ILE A 837 -17.25 30.93 -14.97
C ILE A 837 -16.79 29.63 -15.62
N GLN A 838 -16.42 29.68 -16.90
CA GLN A 838 -15.99 28.51 -17.65
C GLN A 838 -14.60 28.03 -17.25
N GLY A 839 -13.66 28.94 -16.94
CA GLY A 839 -12.36 28.58 -16.35
C GLY A 839 -12.51 27.78 -15.05
N LEU A 840 -13.45 28.16 -14.18
CA LEU A 840 -13.76 27.43 -12.95
C LEU A 840 -14.25 26.00 -13.25
N ALA A 841 -15.21 25.86 -14.16
CA ALA A 841 -15.79 24.58 -14.54
C ALA A 841 -14.80 23.65 -15.26
N TYR A 842 -14.01 24.19 -16.19
CA TYR A 842 -13.04 23.43 -16.98
C TYR A 842 -11.93 22.85 -16.12
N GLY A 843 -11.47 23.56 -15.10
CA GLY A 843 -10.48 23.01 -14.15
C GLY A 843 -10.95 21.70 -13.51
N ILE A 844 -12.20 21.67 -13.05
CA ILE A 844 -12.80 20.47 -12.46
C ILE A 844 -12.99 19.40 -13.52
N MET A 845 -13.58 19.74 -14.67
CA MET A 845 -13.99 18.76 -15.67
C MET A 845 -12.84 18.13 -16.44
N ILE A 846 -11.84 18.91 -16.86
CA ILE A 846 -10.60 18.40 -17.46
C ILE A 846 -9.86 17.54 -16.43
N GLY A 847 -9.83 17.98 -15.16
CA GLY A 847 -9.26 17.22 -14.06
C GLY A 847 -9.93 15.86 -13.86
N MET A 848 -11.27 15.80 -13.78
CA MET A 848 -11.99 14.53 -13.72
C MET A 848 -11.74 13.65 -14.96
N ALA A 849 -11.62 14.25 -16.15
CA ALA A 849 -11.38 13.51 -17.39
C ALA A 849 -10.00 12.86 -17.41
N SER A 850 -8.99 13.48 -16.80
CA SER A 850 -7.64 12.94 -16.72
C SER A 850 -7.56 11.61 -15.95
N ALA A 851 -8.50 11.32 -15.04
CA ALA A 851 -8.61 10.01 -14.40
C ALA A 851 -8.95 8.89 -15.41
N VAL A 852 -9.64 9.22 -16.50
CA VAL A 852 -9.84 8.29 -17.63
C VAL A 852 -8.50 7.96 -18.27
N GLN A 853 -7.60 8.93 -18.48
CA GLN A 853 -6.28 8.65 -19.06
C GLN A 853 -5.48 7.68 -18.20
N THR A 854 -5.42 7.91 -16.89
CA THR A 854 -4.72 7.02 -15.95
C THR A 854 -5.23 5.58 -16.08
N VAL A 855 -6.54 5.39 -15.90
CA VAL A 855 -7.10 4.03 -15.81
C VAL A 855 -7.18 3.37 -17.19
N CYS A 856 -7.59 4.10 -18.23
CA CYS A 856 -7.70 3.55 -19.57
C CYS A 856 -6.33 3.30 -20.21
N GLY A 857 -5.34 4.19 -20.03
CA GLY A 857 -3.98 3.97 -20.53
C GLY A 857 -3.36 2.73 -19.89
N GLN A 858 -3.41 2.63 -18.57
CA GLN A 858 -2.92 1.44 -17.86
C GLN A 858 -3.70 0.16 -18.22
N ALA A 859 -5.03 0.24 -18.37
CA ALA A 859 -5.83 -0.91 -18.81
C ALA A 859 -5.53 -1.34 -20.25
N TYR A 860 -5.27 -0.39 -21.15
CA TYR A 860 -4.90 -0.66 -22.53
C TYR A 860 -3.53 -1.35 -22.61
N GLY A 861 -2.53 -0.83 -21.91
CA GLY A 861 -1.20 -1.45 -21.77
C GLY A 861 -1.27 -2.88 -21.22
N ALA A 862 -2.12 -3.12 -20.23
CA ALA A 862 -2.35 -4.43 -19.64
C ALA A 862 -3.27 -5.36 -20.46
N ARG A 863 -3.69 -4.94 -21.67
CA ARG A 863 -4.61 -5.66 -22.57
C ARG A 863 -5.97 -6.00 -21.93
N LYS A 864 -6.49 -5.11 -21.07
CA LYS A 864 -7.80 -5.22 -20.41
C LYS A 864 -8.85 -4.35 -21.11
N TYR A 865 -9.04 -4.58 -22.39
CA TYR A 865 -9.87 -3.74 -23.28
C TYR A 865 -11.32 -3.57 -22.82
N ARG A 866 -11.99 -4.64 -22.37
CA ARG A 866 -13.39 -4.54 -21.90
C ARG A 866 -13.56 -3.65 -20.67
N ALA A 867 -12.58 -3.66 -19.75
CA ALA A 867 -12.63 -2.83 -18.55
C ALA A 867 -12.56 -1.33 -18.91
N MET A 868 -11.80 -1.01 -19.95
CA MET A 868 -11.63 0.33 -20.49
C MET A 868 -12.96 0.97 -20.91
N GLY A 869 -13.80 0.22 -21.64
CA GLY A 869 -15.12 0.69 -22.07
C GLY A 869 -16.04 1.02 -20.90
N ILE A 870 -16.04 0.19 -19.84
CA ILE A 870 -16.87 0.45 -18.66
C ILE A 870 -16.35 1.65 -17.85
N VAL A 871 -15.02 1.82 -17.76
CA VAL A 871 -14.43 3.01 -17.11
C VAL A 871 -14.82 4.28 -17.84
N CYS A 872 -14.82 4.27 -19.18
CA CYS A 872 -15.32 5.39 -19.97
C CYS A 872 -16.78 5.71 -19.63
N GLN A 873 -17.66 4.70 -19.55
CA GLN A 873 -19.07 4.90 -19.18
C GLN A 873 -19.26 5.45 -17.77
N ARG A 874 -18.48 4.97 -16.79
CA ARG A 874 -18.46 5.54 -15.42
C ARG A 874 -18.09 7.01 -15.43
N ALA A 875 -17.08 7.36 -16.22
CA ALA A 875 -16.63 8.73 -16.37
C ALA A 875 -17.71 9.62 -17.01
N LEU A 876 -18.39 9.14 -18.05
CA LEU A 876 -19.51 9.83 -18.68
C LEU A 876 -20.63 10.11 -17.67
N VAL A 877 -21.07 9.09 -16.92
CA VAL A 877 -22.12 9.26 -15.89
C VAL A 877 -21.68 10.26 -14.82
N LEU A 878 -20.48 10.09 -14.28
CA LEU A 878 -19.99 10.93 -13.20
C LEU A 878 -19.79 12.39 -13.64
N GLN A 879 -19.20 12.61 -14.82
CA GLN A 879 -19.02 13.97 -15.34
C GLN A 879 -20.34 14.64 -15.69
N PHE A 880 -21.31 13.90 -16.23
CA PHE A 880 -22.61 14.46 -16.55
C PHE A 880 -23.35 14.94 -15.28
N VAL A 881 -23.29 14.16 -14.20
CA VAL A 881 -23.82 14.57 -12.88
C VAL A 881 -23.09 15.80 -12.36
N THR A 882 -21.75 15.83 -12.42
CA THR A 882 -20.97 17.00 -12.00
C THR A 882 -21.32 18.24 -12.84
N ALA A 883 -21.50 18.09 -14.15
CA ALA A 883 -21.88 19.17 -15.05
C ALA A 883 -23.26 19.74 -14.72
N ILE A 884 -24.24 18.91 -14.35
CA ILE A 884 -25.55 19.38 -13.88
C ILE A 884 -25.41 20.23 -12.61
N VAL A 885 -24.55 19.83 -11.67
CA VAL A 885 -24.30 20.60 -10.45
C VAL A 885 -23.63 21.94 -10.77
N ILE A 886 -22.63 21.93 -11.67
CA ILE A 886 -21.93 23.15 -12.11
C ILE A 886 -22.84 24.06 -12.94
N ALA A 887 -23.84 23.53 -13.65
CA ALA A 887 -24.78 24.33 -14.43
C ALA A 887 -25.54 25.35 -13.56
N PHE A 888 -25.70 25.10 -12.26
CA PHE A 888 -26.22 26.09 -11.32
C PHE A 888 -25.37 27.37 -11.29
N LEU A 889 -24.05 27.24 -11.30
CA LEU A 889 -23.13 28.38 -11.36
C LEU A 889 -23.30 29.17 -12.67
N TYR A 890 -23.51 28.50 -13.79
CA TYR A 890 -23.75 29.14 -15.09
C TYR A 890 -25.10 29.88 -15.08
N TRP A 891 -26.14 29.26 -14.55
CA TRP A 891 -27.49 29.82 -14.55
C TRP A 891 -27.61 31.10 -13.68
N TYR A 892 -26.87 31.12 -12.58
CA TYR A 892 -26.79 32.22 -11.61
C TYR A 892 -25.45 32.95 -11.64
N ALA A 893 -24.80 33.03 -12.80
CA ALA A 893 -23.50 33.68 -12.94
C ALA A 893 -23.54 35.19 -12.58
N GLY A 894 -24.67 35.89 -12.80
CA GLY A 894 -24.77 37.33 -12.57
C GLY A 894 -24.51 37.75 -11.11
N PRO A 895 -25.23 37.18 -10.11
CA PRO A 895 -24.92 37.42 -8.70
C PRO A 895 -23.47 37.13 -8.33
N PHE A 896 -22.88 36.06 -8.87
CA PHE A 896 -21.49 35.69 -8.59
C PHE A 896 -20.50 36.70 -9.18
N LEU A 897 -20.71 37.14 -10.42
CA LEU A 897 -19.90 38.17 -11.07
C LEU A 897 -19.99 39.51 -10.31
N ARG A 898 -21.19 39.89 -9.84
CA ARG A 898 -21.36 41.08 -8.99
C ARG A 898 -20.62 40.95 -7.65
N LEU A 899 -20.65 39.77 -7.04
CA LEU A 899 -19.94 39.51 -5.78
C LEU A 899 -18.42 39.69 -5.91
N ILE A 900 -17.86 39.38 -7.08
CA ILE A 900 -16.43 39.56 -7.40
C ILE A 900 -16.10 41.02 -7.78
N GLY A 901 -17.10 41.90 -7.85
CA GLY A 901 -16.94 43.34 -8.08
C GLY A 901 -17.21 43.80 -9.51
N GLN A 902 -17.88 42.99 -10.34
CA GLN A 902 -18.17 43.36 -11.73
C GLN A 902 -19.39 44.28 -11.85
N ALA A 903 -19.35 45.19 -12.84
CA ALA A 903 -20.44 46.12 -13.13
C ALA A 903 -21.76 45.38 -13.43
N ALA A 904 -22.89 45.99 -13.06
CA ALA A 904 -24.19 45.30 -13.02
C ALA A 904 -24.71 44.88 -14.40
N ASP A 905 -24.38 45.66 -15.42
CA ASP A 905 -24.63 45.47 -16.85
C ASP A 905 -23.73 44.37 -17.44
N VAL A 906 -22.42 44.41 -17.19
CA VAL A 906 -21.48 43.36 -17.61
C VAL A 906 -21.84 42.02 -16.97
N ALA A 907 -22.22 42.02 -15.69
CA ALA A 907 -22.69 40.82 -15.00
C ALA A 907 -24.02 40.29 -15.57
N ALA A 908 -24.90 41.16 -16.07
CA ALA A 908 -26.14 40.75 -16.71
C ALA A 908 -25.89 40.13 -18.10
N ALA A 909 -25.03 40.76 -18.92
CA ALA A 909 -24.60 40.22 -20.20
C ALA A 909 -23.85 38.89 -20.03
N GLY A 910 -22.94 38.81 -19.05
CA GLY A 910 -22.25 37.57 -18.69
C GLY A 910 -23.19 36.47 -18.23
N GLN A 911 -24.23 36.78 -17.44
CA GLN A 911 -25.23 35.79 -17.08
C GLN A 911 -26.04 35.28 -18.29
N LEU A 912 -26.39 36.17 -19.22
CA LEU A 912 -27.10 35.77 -20.44
C LEU A 912 -26.25 34.82 -21.28
N TYR A 913 -24.98 35.18 -21.50
CA TYR A 913 -24.02 34.34 -22.22
C TYR A 913 -23.79 33.00 -21.50
N ALA A 914 -23.57 33.00 -20.18
CA ALA A 914 -23.39 31.80 -19.37
C ALA A 914 -24.59 30.84 -19.48
N ARG A 915 -25.83 31.34 -19.48
CA ARG A 915 -27.02 30.50 -19.70
C ARG A 915 -27.00 29.82 -21.07
N GLY A 916 -26.57 30.53 -22.11
CA GLY A 916 -26.38 29.97 -23.45
C GLY A 916 -25.29 28.89 -23.54
N LEU A 917 -24.33 28.88 -22.60
CA LEU A 917 -23.26 27.87 -22.53
C LEU A 917 -23.61 26.64 -21.67
N VAL A 918 -24.77 26.59 -21.00
CA VAL A 918 -25.17 25.40 -20.23
C VAL A 918 -25.20 24.12 -21.09
N PRO A 919 -25.73 24.13 -22.35
CA PRO A 919 -25.66 22.94 -23.20
C PRO A 919 -24.23 22.57 -23.60
N GLN A 920 -23.33 23.56 -23.78
CA GLN A 920 -21.90 23.32 -24.00
C GLN A 920 -21.27 22.57 -22.82
N LEU A 921 -21.58 22.96 -21.59
CA LEU A 921 -21.05 22.32 -20.38
C LEU A 921 -21.42 20.82 -20.34
N LEU A 922 -22.66 20.49 -20.70
CA LEU A 922 -23.12 19.11 -20.81
C LEU A 922 -22.44 18.35 -21.96
N ALA A 923 -22.26 18.99 -23.12
CA ALA A 923 -21.51 18.39 -24.23
C ALA A 923 -20.05 18.12 -23.84
N PHE A 924 -19.41 19.04 -23.12
CA PHE A 924 -18.05 18.90 -22.63
C PHE A 924 -17.90 17.69 -21.68
N ALA A 925 -18.91 17.43 -20.85
CA ALA A 925 -18.96 16.29 -19.93
C ALA A 925 -18.96 14.93 -20.64
N LEU A 926 -19.46 14.90 -21.86
CA LEU A 926 -19.50 13.72 -22.70
C LEU A 926 -18.23 13.62 -23.56
N PHE A 927 -17.85 14.72 -24.22
CA PHE A 927 -16.70 14.75 -25.12
C PHE A 927 -15.38 14.42 -24.42
N CYS A 928 -15.13 15.03 -23.25
CA CYS A 928 -13.84 14.88 -22.57
C CYS A 928 -13.51 13.42 -22.26
N PRO A 929 -14.37 12.63 -21.60
CA PRO A 929 -14.13 11.21 -21.37
C PRO A 929 -13.95 10.40 -22.66
N MET A 930 -14.77 10.65 -23.69
CA MET A 930 -14.68 9.96 -24.99
C MET A 930 -13.34 10.23 -25.67
N GLN A 931 -12.89 11.48 -25.68
CA GLN A 931 -11.60 11.87 -26.23
C GLN A 931 -10.47 11.13 -25.52
N ARG A 932 -10.45 11.09 -24.17
CA ARG A 932 -9.40 10.39 -23.42
C ARG A 932 -9.43 8.88 -23.62
N PHE A 933 -10.62 8.30 -23.80
CA PHE A 933 -10.78 6.89 -24.14
C PHE A 933 -10.20 6.57 -25.53
N LEU A 934 -10.44 7.38 -26.55
CA LEU A 934 -9.87 7.18 -27.88
C LEU A 934 -8.35 7.42 -27.89
N GLN A 935 -7.89 8.46 -27.20
CA GLN A 935 -6.47 8.81 -27.09
C GLN A 935 -5.64 7.70 -26.41
N ALA A 936 -6.16 7.07 -25.35
CA ALA A 936 -5.47 5.97 -24.67
C ALA A 936 -5.17 4.76 -25.59
N GLN A 937 -5.91 4.60 -26.68
CA GLN A 937 -5.75 3.56 -27.70
C GLN A 937 -4.95 4.04 -28.92
N ASN A 938 -4.45 5.28 -28.91
CA ASN A 938 -3.80 5.93 -30.04
C ASN A 938 -4.75 6.19 -31.25
N ILE A 939 -6.05 6.37 -31.01
CA ILE A 939 -7.04 6.74 -32.04
C ILE A 939 -7.25 8.27 -31.99
N VAL A 940 -6.21 9.01 -32.39
CA VAL A 940 -6.16 10.47 -32.20
C VAL A 940 -6.38 11.26 -33.49
N ASN A 941 -5.87 10.79 -34.63
CA ASN A 941 -5.97 11.51 -35.90
C ASN A 941 -7.42 11.75 -36.37
N PRO A 942 -8.33 10.76 -36.30
CA PRO A 942 -9.72 10.99 -36.72
C PRO A 942 -10.41 12.07 -35.89
N VAL A 943 -10.15 12.12 -34.59
CA VAL A 943 -10.72 13.13 -33.69
C VAL A 943 -10.19 14.52 -34.04
N ALA A 944 -8.91 14.64 -34.42
CA ALA A 944 -8.32 15.90 -34.87
C ALA A 944 -9.00 16.43 -36.14
N TYR A 945 -9.23 15.57 -37.15
CA TYR A 945 -9.94 15.95 -38.37
C TYR A 945 -11.40 16.34 -38.11
N ILE A 946 -12.10 15.61 -37.24
CA ILE A 946 -13.47 15.96 -36.81
C ILE A 946 -13.47 17.35 -36.17
N THR A 947 -12.53 17.62 -35.27
CA THR A 947 -12.44 18.93 -34.58
C THR A 947 -12.17 20.07 -35.56
N LEU A 948 -11.32 19.84 -36.58
CA LEU A 948 -11.07 20.81 -37.64
C LEU A 948 -12.31 21.09 -38.49
N ALA A 949 -13.04 20.04 -38.89
CA ALA A 949 -14.27 20.18 -39.65
C ALA A 949 -15.35 20.94 -38.84
N VAL A 950 -15.46 20.65 -37.54
CA VAL A 950 -16.37 21.36 -36.63
C VAL A 950 -15.98 22.82 -36.47
N LEU A 951 -14.69 23.17 -36.45
CA LEU A 951 -14.26 24.58 -36.42
C LEU A 951 -14.66 25.34 -37.68
N ILE A 952 -14.45 24.77 -38.87
CA ILE A 952 -14.87 25.38 -40.14
C ILE A 952 -16.39 25.57 -40.15
N PHE A 953 -17.13 24.54 -39.74
CA PHE A 953 -18.58 24.60 -39.59
C PHE A 953 -18.99 25.69 -38.59
N HIS A 954 -18.32 25.78 -37.44
CA HIS A 954 -18.57 26.75 -36.38
C HIS A 954 -18.42 28.20 -36.87
N ILE A 955 -17.38 28.50 -37.65
CA ILE A 955 -17.19 29.83 -38.25
C ILE A 955 -18.37 30.20 -39.15
N LEU A 956 -18.79 29.28 -40.03
CA LEU A 956 -19.91 29.52 -40.95
C LEU A 956 -21.23 29.76 -40.21
N ILE A 957 -21.55 28.92 -39.23
CA ILE A 957 -22.82 29.03 -38.48
C ILE A 957 -22.80 30.24 -37.53
N SER A 958 -21.63 30.64 -37.00
CA SER A 958 -21.50 31.85 -36.17
C SER A 958 -21.73 33.11 -37.00
N TRP A 959 -21.15 33.18 -38.20
CA TRP A 959 -21.44 34.25 -39.16
C TRP A 959 -22.94 34.34 -39.47
N LEU A 960 -23.57 33.21 -39.79
CA LEU A 960 -25.01 33.18 -40.08
C LEU A 960 -25.84 33.65 -38.88
N THR A 961 -25.55 33.15 -37.69
CA THR A 961 -26.36 33.41 -36.49
C THR A 961 -26.23 34.85 -35.99
N VAL A 962 -25.02 35.39 -36.03
CA VAL A 962 -24.71 36.72 -35.47
C VAL A 962 -25.02 37.81 -36.48
N PHE A 963 -24.62 37.66 -37.76
CA PHE A 963 -24.74 38.75 -38.73
C PHE A 963 -25.93 38.66 -39.67
N VAL A 964 -26.44 37.45 -39.96
CA VAL A 964 -27.57 37.28 -40.90
C VAL A 964 -28.90 37.16 -40.15
N LEU A 965 -28.92 36.38 -39.07
CA LEU A 965 -30.13 36.12 -38.29
C LEU A 965 -30.30 37.06 -37.08
N ASP A 966 -29.25 37.79 -36.70
CA ASP A 966 -29.23 38.76 -35.61
C ASP A 966 -29.73 38.22 -34.26
N PHE A 967 -29.30 37.00 -33.89
CA PHE A 967 -29.70 36.38 -32.61
C PHE A 967 -28.91 36.91 -31.39
N GLY A 968 -28.05 37.91 -31.59
CA GLY A 968 -27.29 38.60 -30.56
C GLY A 968 -26.40 37.70 -29.70
N LEU A 969 -26.12 38.16 -28.47
CA LEU A 969 -25.18 37.52 -27.54
C LEU A 969 -25.60 36.09 -27.15
N LEU A 970 -26.91 35.86 -26.94
CA LEU A 970 -27.43 34.54 -26.61
C LEU A 970 -27.31 33.57 -27.80
N GLY A 971 -27.58 34.05 -29.02
CA GLY A 971 -27.40 33.30 -30.26
C GLY A 971 -25.96 32.81 -30.42
N ALA A 972 -24.98 33.69 -30.22
CA ALA A 972 -23.57 33.33 -30.28
C ALA A 972 -23.20 32.22 -29.27
N ALA A 973 -23.66 32.32 -28.03
CA ALA A 973 -23.44 31.30 -27.00
C ALA A 973 -24.08 29.94 -27.36
N LEU A 974 -25.32 29.95 -27.87
CA LEU A 974 -26.02 28.74 -28.29
C LEU A 974 -25.37 28.09 -29.52
N THR A 975 -24.82 28.88 -30.43
CA THR A 975 -24.07 28.39 -31.58
C THR A 975 -22.79 27.67 -31.17
N LEU A 976 -22.04 28.21 -30.19
CA LEU A 976 -20.91 27.51 -29.60
C LEU A 976 -21.36 26.18 -28.96
N SER A 977 -22.40 26.22 -28.13
CA SER A 977 -23.02 25.03 -27.54
C SER A 977 -23.38 23.97 -28.59
N PHE A 978 -23.98 24.39 -29.71
CA PHE A 978 -24.36 23.50 -30.80
C PHE A 978 -23.14 22.84 -31.46
N SER A 979 -22.09 23.60 -31.76
CA SER A 979 -20.85 23.04 -32.32
C SER A 979 -20.21 21.98 -31.42
N TRP A 980 -20.25 22.16 -30.10
CA TRP A 980 -19.78 21.13 -29.15
C TRP A 980 -20.64 19.85 -29.17
N TRP A 981 -21.95 19.97 -29.37
CA TRP A 981 -22.82 18.78 -29.54
C TRP A 981 -22.57 18.06 -30.87
N VAL A 982 -22.27 18.79 -31.95
CA VAL A 982 -21.82 18.19 -33.21
C VAL A 982 -20.52 17.42 -32.99
N LEU A 983 -19.58 17.98 -32.23
CA LEU A 983 -18.33 17.31 -31.86
C LEU A 983 -18.57 16.02 -31.05
N VAL A 984 -19.50 16.05 -30.09
CA VAL A 984 -19.94 14.86 -29.32
C VAL A 984 -20.54 13.81 -30.25
N ALA A 985 -21.48 14.18 -31.12
CA ALA A 985 -22.18 13.25 -31.99
C ALA A 985 -21.23 12.55 -32.98
N LEU A 986 -20.33 13.30 -33.61
CA LEU A 986 -19.34 12.75 -34.54
C LEU A 986 -18.31 11.85 -33.82
N THR A 987 -17.86 12.24 -32.63
CA THR A 987 -16.91 11.44 -31.83
C THR A 987 -17.56 10.16 -31.29
N TRP A 988 -18.83 10.23 -30.87
CA TRP A 988 -19.61 9.06 -30.48
C TRP A 988 -19.81 8.11 -31.66
N GLY A 989 -20.19 8.63 -32.84
CA GLY A 989 -20.30 7.84 -34.07
C GLY A 989 -18.98 7.14 -34.42
N LEU A 990 -17.85 7.86 -34.36
CA LEU A 990 -16.51 7.28 -34.53
C LEU A 990 -16.27 6.13 -33.54
N MET A 991 -16.56 6.34 -32.26
CA MET A 991 -16.34 5.36 -31.20
C MET A 991 -17.18 4.08 -31.35
N VAL A 992 -18.42 4.21 -31.83
CA VAL A 992 -19.35 3.09 -32.03
C VAL A 992 -19.08 2.34 -33.33
N TRP A 993 -18.74 3.04 -34.42
CA TRP A 993 -18.64 2.44 -35.75
C TRP A 993 -17.23 2.00 -36.15
N THR A 994 -16.18 2.51 -35.50
CA THR A 994 -14.81 2.16 -35.89
C THR A 994 -14.45 0.74 -35.44
N PRO A 995 -13.92 -0.12 -36.34
CA PRO A 995 -13.50 -1.48 -35.99
C PRO A 995 -12.45 -1.56 -34.88
N ALA A 996 -11.57 -0.55 -34.78
CA ALA A 996 -10.53 -0.47 -33.76
C ALA A 996 -11.10 -0.40 -32.32
N CYS A 997 -12.31 0.13 -32.13
CA CYS A 997 -12.97 0.21 -30.83
C CYS A 997 -13.78 -1.04 -30.50
N LYS A 998 -13.83 -2.07 -31.37
CA LYS A 998 -14.73 -3.22 -31.19
C LYS A 998 -14.43 -4.04 -29.94
N GLU A 999 -13.16 -4.14 -29.54
CA GLU A 999 -12.74 -4.87 -28.33
C GLU A 999 -12.81 -4.01 -27.07
N THR A 1000 -12.68 -2.69 -27.20
CA THR A 1000 -12.66 -1.74 -26.07
C THR A 1000 -14.03 -1.17 -25.75
N TRP A 1001 -14.92 -1.05 -26.73
CA TRP A 1001 -16.30 -0.61 -26.59
C TRP A 1001 -17.29 -1.68 -27.06
N THR A 1002 -18.03 -2.26 -26.12
CA THR A 1002 -18.97 -3.36 -26.36
C THR A 1002 -20.44 -2.94 -26.21
N GLY A 1003 -20.70 -1.63 -26.27
CA GLY A 1003 -22.02 -1.03 -26.04
C GLY A 1003 -22.23 -0.56 -24.61
N LEU A 1004 -23.37 0.10 -24.38
CA LEU A 1004 -23.76 0.61 -23.06
C LEU A 1004 -24.00 -0.53 -22.08
N SER A 1005 -23.50 -0.36 -20.86
CA SER A 1005 -23.59 -1.36 -19.81
C SER A 1005 -24.03 -0.74 -18.50
N VAL A 1006 -25.00 -1.40 -17.86
CA VAL A 1006 -25.46 -1.06 -16.50
C VAL A 1006 -24.34 -1.12 -15.46
N LEU A 1007 -23.26 -1.84 -15.76
CA LEU A 1007 -22.07 -1.95 -14.92
C LEU A 1007 -21.34 -0.61 -14.75
N ALA A 1008 -21.64 0.38 -15.60
CA ALA A 1008 -21.21 1.77 -15.45
C ALA A 1008 -21.70 2.42 -14.15
N PHE A 1009 -22.82 1.98 -13.58
CA PHE A 1009 -23.38 2.56 -12.35
C PHE A 1009 -22.84 1.91 -11.07
N ARG A 1010 -22.01 0.87 -11.19
CA ARG A 1010 -21.60 0.05 -10.04
C ARG A 1010 -20.17 0.36 -9.63
N GLY A 1011 -19.97 0.56 -8.32
CA GLY A 1011 -18.75 1.05 -7.68
C GLY A 1011 -18.21 2.37 -8.23
N LEU A 1012 -19.14 3.26 -8.63
CA LEU A 1012 -18.87 4.66 -8.96
C LEU A 1012 -18.04 5.37 -7.89
N TRP A 1013 -18.23 5.08 -6.61
CA TRP A 1013 -17.52 5.75 -5.51
C TRP A 1013 -15.99 5.56 -5.57
N GLY A 1014 -15.51 4.37 -5.94
CA GLY A 1014 -14.08 4.10 -6.08
C GLY A 1014 -13.46 4.95 -7.18
N TYR A 1015 -14.11 4.98 -8.35
CA TYR A 1015 -13.71 5.82 -9.47
C TYR A 1015 -13.86 7.33 -9.14
N ALA A 1016 -14.93 7.71 -8.44
CA ALA A 1016 -15.21 9.11 -8.08
C ALA A 1016 -14.12 9.70 -7.18
N LYS A 1017 -13.54 8.92 -6.26
CA LYS A 1017 -12.40 9.38 -5.45
C LYS A 1017 -11.18 9.71 -6.30
N LEU A 1018 -10.87 8.85 -7.28
CA LEU A 1018 -9.76 9.08 -8.20
C LEU A 1018 -10.04 10.30 -9.09
N ALA A 1019 -11.23 10.35 -9.70
CA ALA A 1019 -11.66 11.49 -10.51
C ALA A 1019 -11.65 12.80 -9.73
N PHE A 1020 -12.08 12.79 -8.46
CA PHE A 1020 -12.05 13.96 -7.59
C PHE A 1020 -10.63 14.41 -7.25
N ALA A 1021 -9.71 13.48 -6.96
CA ALA A 1021 -8.30 13.83 -6.73
C ALA A 1021 -7.67 14.50 -7.96
N SER A 1022 -7.93 13.95 -9.15
CA SER A 1022 -7.50 14.54 -10.41
C SER A 1022 -8.17 15.88 -10.70
N ALA A 1023 -9.46 16.03 -10.35
CA ALA A 1023 -10.20 17.29 -10.42
C ALA A 1023 -9.53 18.38 -9.60
N VAL A 1024 -9.25 18.10 -8.33
CA VAL A 1024 -8.61 19.06 -7.42
C VAL A 1024 -7.22 19.46 -7.90
N MET A 1025 -6.41 18.49 -8.35
CA MET A 1025 -5.05 18.77 -8.84
C MET A 1025 -5.04 19.79 -9.98
N LEU A 1026 -5.80 19.54 -11.05
CA LEU A 1026 -5.84 20.41 -12.24
C LEU A 1026 -6.65 21.69 -12.01
N ALA A 1027 -7.71 21.65 -11.18
CA ALA A 1027 -8.46 22.84 -10.80
C ALA A 1027 -7.56 23.83 -10.04
N LEU A 1028 -6.77 23.36 -9.07
CA LEU A 1028 -5.84 24.22 -8.33
C LEU A 1028 -4.83 24.91 -9.25
N GLU A 1029 -4.37 24.23 -10.30
CA GLU A 1029 -3.43 24.76 -11.28
C GLU A 1029 -4.07 25.81 -12.20
N ILE A 1030 -5.24 25.50 -12.76
CA ILE A 1030 -5.96 26.43 -13.63
C ILE A 1030 -6.45 27.65 -12.85
N TRP A 1031 -7.03 27.45 -11.66
CA TRP A 1031 -7.55 28.54 -10.83
C TRP A 1031 -6.44 29.42 -10.26
N TYR A 1032 -5.22 28.91 -10.15
CA TYR A 1032 -4.08 29.71 -9.74
C TYR A 1032 -3.84 30.83 -10.74
N VAL A 1033 -3.81 30.52 -12.04
CA VAL A 1033 -3.66 31.53 -13.09
C VAL A 1033 -4.84 32.50 -13.06
N GLN A 1034 -6.08 31.98 -13.02
CA GLN A 1034 -7.28 32.83 -13.05
C GLN A 1034 -7.34 33.80 -11.86
N GLY A 1035 -6.93 33.35 -10.67
CA GLY A 1035 -6.84 34.20 -9.48
C GLY A 1035 -5.89 35.38 -9.68
N PHE A 1036 -4.77 35.21 -10.38
CA PHE A 1036 -3.82 36.30 -10.64
C PHE A 1036 -4.39 37.33 -11.63
N VAL A 1037 -5.11 36.89 -12.66
CA VAL A 1037 -5.82 37.81 -13.59
C VAL A 1037 -6.86 38.65 -12.86
N LEU A 1038 -7.61 38.03 -11.94
CA LEU A 1038 -8.59 38.76 -11.15
C LEU A 1038 -7.94 39.76 -10.19
N LEU A 1039 -6.75 39.44 -9.65
CA LEU A 1039 -6.01 40.34 -8.77
C LEU A 1039 -5.50 41.60 -9.50
N THR A 1040 -5.14 41.52 -10.78
CA THR A 1040 -4.66 42.74 -11.48
C THR A 1040 -5.73 43.82 -11.62
N GLY A 1041 -7.01 43.46 -11.56
CA GLY A 1041 -8.13 44.41 -11.57
C GLY A 1041 -8.20 45.32 -10.34
N PHE A 1042 -7.43 45.06 -9.29
CA PHE A 1042 -7.35 45.90 -8.09
C PHE A 1042 -6.10 46.80 -8.04
N LEU A 1043 -5.31 46.85 -9.12
CA LEU A 1043 -4.17 47.75 -9.22
C LEU A 1043 -4.62 49.21 -9.46
N PRO A 1044 -3.77 50.22 -9.14
CA PRO A 1044 -4.12 51.64 -9.30
C PRO A 1044 -4.49 52.06 -10.73
N ASP A 1045 -3.85 51.46 -11.74
CA ASP A 1045 -4.11 51.66 -13.17
C ASP A 1045 -4.66 50.36 -13.79
N PRO A 1046 -5.92 49.97 -13.46
CA PRO A 1046 -6.42 48.64 -13.78
C PRO A 1046 -6.58 48.42 -15.28
N GLU A 1047 -6.88 49.44 -16.07
CA GLU A 1047 -7.06 49.33 -17.53
C GLU A 1047 -5.75 48.92 -18.23
N ILE A 1048 -4.68 49.70 -18.09
CA ILE A 1048 -3.38 49.39 -18.72
C ILE A 1048 -2.80 48.08 -18.19
N ALA A 1049 -2.93 47.82 -16.88
CA ALA A 1049 -2.45 46.60 -16.26
C ALA A 1049 -3.22 45.37 -16.77
N LEU A 1050 -4.56 45.44 -16.85
CA LEU A 1050 -5.40 44.33 -17.30
C LEU A 1050 -5.22 44.07 -18.80
N ASP A 1051 -5.17 45.11 -19.63
CA ASP A 1051 -5.01 44.99 -21.09
C ASP A 1051 -3.66 44.38 -21.45
N SER A 1052 -2.58 44.90 -20.88
CA SER A 1052 -1.23 44.36 -21.15
C SER A 1052 -1.05 42.94 -20.62
N LEU A 1053 -1.62 42.63 -19.45
CA LEU A 1053 -1.61 41.28 -18.88
C LEU A 1053 -2.44 40.30 -19.72
N SER A 1054 -3.62 40.72 -20.16
CA SER A 1054 -4.53 39.93 -21.00
C SER A 1054 -3.88 39.53 -22.32
N ILE A 1055 -3.18 40.45 -22.99
CA ILE A 1055 -2.41 40.15 -24.21
C ILE A 1055 -1.32 39.10 -23.92
N CYS A 1056 -0.53 39.28 -22.86
CA CYS A 1056 0.51 38.31 -22.49
C CYS A 1056 -0.09 36.94 -22.13
N ILE A 1057 -1.20 36.90 -21.40
CA ILE A 1057 -1.88 35.66 -21.00
C ILE A 1057 -2.48 34.95 -22.21
N ASN A 1058 -2.95 35.66 -23.23
CA ASN A 1058 -3.39 35.04 -24.47
C ASN A 1058 -2.25 34.28 -25.15
N TYR A 1059 -1.06 34.89 -25.32
CA TYR A 1059 0.10 34.19 -25.86
C TYR A 1059 0.54 33.00 -24.99
N TRP A 1060 0.50 33.18 -23.68
CA TRP A 1060 0.78 32.10 -22.73
C TRP A 1060 -0.23 30.95 -22.85
N ASN A 1061 -1.51 31.24 -23.06
CA ASN A 1061 -2.56 30.24 -23.27
C ASN A 1061 -2.37 29.46 -24.57
N TRP A 1062 -1.93 30.10 -25.65
CA TRP A 1062 -1.60 29.41 -26.91
C TRP A 1062 -0.47 28.39 -26.71
N ASP A 1063 0.62 28.79 -26.06
CA ASP A 1063 1.70 27.88 -25.68
C ASP A 1063 1.20 26.76 -24.75
N PHE A 1064 0.39 27.12 -23.74
CA PHE A 1064 -0.20 26.16 -22.81
C PHE A 1064 -1.04 25.09 -23.52
N GLN A 1065 -1.84 25.43 -24.54
CA GLN A 1065 -2.61 24.42 -25.31
C GLN A 1065 -1.71 23.41 -26.03
N ILE A 1066 -0.54 23.84 -26.51
CA ILE A 1066 0.46 22.95 -27.14
C ILE A 1066 1.07 22.04 -26.08
N MET A 1067 1.49 22.60 -24.95
CA MET A 1067 2.06 21.84 -23.82
C MET A 1067 1.06 20.86 -23.23
N LEU A 1068 -0.23 21.22 -23.18
CA LEU A 1068 -1.32 20.34 -22.73
C LEU A 1068 -1.49 19.13 -23.67
N GLY A 1069 -1.35 19.34 -24.98
CA GLY A 1069 -1.35 18.26 -25.97
C GLY A 1069 -0.17 17.28 -25.79
N LEU A 1070 1.05 17.80 -25.57
CA LEU A 1070 2.24 17.00 -25.25
C LEU A 1070 2.09 16.26 -23.91
N SER A 1071 1.53 16.93 -22.91
CA SER A 1071 1.24 16.35 -21.58
C SER A 1071 0.30 15.14 -21.68
N TYR A 1072 -0.73 15.21 -22.54
CA TYR A 1072 -1.61 14.07 -22.79
C TYR A 1072 -0.88 12.90 -23.43
N ALA A 1073 -0.01 13.16 -24.40
CA ALA A 1073 0.80 12.11 -25.00
C ALA A 1073 1.75 11.45 -23.98
N ALA A 1074 2.41 12.24 -23.13
CA ALA A 1074 3.24 11.75 -22.03
C ALA A 1074 2.44 10.86 -21.07
N SER A 1075 1.25 11.33 -20.66
CA SER A 1075 0.35 10.60 -19.76
C SER A 1075 -0.06 9.24 -20.33
N ILE A 1076 -0.45 9.20 -21.61
CA ILE A 1076 -0.86 7.99 -22.31
C ILE A 1076 0.31 7.03 -22.47
N ARG A 1077 1.47 7.51 -22.91
CA ARG A 1077 2.65 6.68 -23.13
C ARG A 1077 3.12 6.04 -21.83
N VAL A 1078 3.28 6.84 -20.77
CA VAL A 1078 3.66 6.35 -19.43
C VAL A 1078 2.62 5.38 -18.88
N GLY A 1079 1.32 5.70 -18.98
CA GLY A 1079 0.25 4.82 -18.53
C GLY A 1079 0.24 3.47 -19.26
N ASN A 1080 0.41 3.48 -20.59
CA ASN A 1080 0.46 2.27 -21.41
C ASN A 1080 1.67 1.38 -21.04
N GLU A 1081 2.86 1.95 -20.89
CA GLU A 1081 4.07 1.19 -20.57
C GLU A 1081 4.07 0.66 -19.12
N LEU A 1082 3.53 1.43 -18.16
CA LEU A 1082 3.29 0.94 -16.79
C LEU A 1082 2.27 -0.21 -16.78
N GLY A 1083 1.20 -0.11 -17.57
CA GLY A 1083 0.21 -1.17 -17.74
C GLY A 1083 0.76 -2.42 -18.40
N ALA A 1084 1.69 -2.27 -19.34
CA ALA A 1084 2.40 -3.36 -20.01
C ALA A 1084 3.46 -4.03 -19.12
N GLY A 1085 3.92 -3.33 -18.07
CA GLY A 1085 4.93 -3.82 -17.14
C GLY A 1085 6.37 -3.50 -17.55
N HIS A 1086 6.58 -2.38 -18.26
CA HIS A 1086 7.88 -1.92 -18.76
C HIS A 1086 8.36 -0.65 -18.01
N PRO A 1087 8.94 -0.78 -16.81
CA PRO A 1087 9.32 0.36 -15.99
C PRO A 1087 10.46 1.21 -16.60
N ASN A 1088 11.40 0.59 -17.32
CA ASN A 1088 12.53 1.31 -17.90
C ASN A 1088 12.12 2.09 -19.14
N VAL A 1089 11.28 1.51 -20.00
CA VAL A 1089 10.69 2.24 -21.13
C VAL A 1089 9.85 3.41 -20.62
N ALA A 1090 9.01 3.21 -19.58
CA ALA A 1090 8.22 4.30 -19.01
C ALA A 1090 9.10 5.48 -18.53
N ARG A 1091 10.19 5.19 -17.80
CA ARG A 1091 11.17 6.20 -17.37
C ARG A 1091 11.86 6.88 -18.56
N PHE A 1092 12.22 6.11 -19.58
CA PHE A 1092 12.88 6.62 -20.78
C PHE A 1092 11.95 7.53 -21.59
N SER A 1093 10.67 7.17 -21.75
CA SER A 1093 9.64 8.00 -22.37
C SER A 1093 9.53 9.38 -21.70
N VAL A 1094 9.60 9.44 -20.37
CA VAL A 1094 9.59 10.69 -19.60
C VAL A 1094 10.78 11.58 -19.99
N PHE A 1095 11.97 11.00 -20.08
CA PHE A 1095 13.17 11.75 -20.47
C PHE A 1095 13.08 12.29 -21.90
N VAL A 1096 12.63 11.47 -22.85
CA VAL A 1096 12.49 11.85 -24.25
C VAL A 1096 11.46 12.97 -24.42
N VAL A 1097 10.28 12.85 -23.78
CA VAL A 1097 9.22 13.87 -23.91
C VAL A 1097 9.60 15.20 -23.25
N ILE A 1098 10.27 15.18 -22.09
CA ILE A 1098 10.76 16.41 -21.44
C ILE A 1098 11.80 17.10 -22.34
N THR A 1099 12.72 16.34 -22.91
CA THR A 1099 13.77 16.90 -23.79
C THR A 1099 13.16 17.55 -25.03
N ALA A 1100 12.20 16.88 -25.67
CA ALA A 1100 11.49 17.43 -26.84
C ALA A 1100 10.68 18.68 -26.49
N SER A 1101 10.00 18.67 -25.34
CA SER A 1101 9.19 19.80 -24.86
C SER A 1101 10.05 21.02 -24.51
N VAL A 1102 11.19 20.83 -23.84
CA VAL A 1102 12.13 21.92 -23.55
C VAL A 1102 12.68 22.54 -24.83
N ALA A 1103 13.02 21.74 -25.85
CA ALA A 1103 13.46 22.25 -27.14
C ALA A 1103 12.39 23.13 -27.81
N PHE A 1104 11.12 22.68 -27.79
CA PHE A 1104 10.00 23.47 -28.31
C PHE A 1104 9.82 24.79 -27.53
N SER A 1105 9.84 24.74 -26.20
CA SER A 1105 9.63 25.94 -25.37
C SER A 1105 10.77 26.94 -25.47
N ILE A 1106 12.01 26.50 -25.70
CA ILE A 1106 13.12 27.41 -26.01
C ILE A 1106 12.84 28.16 -27.32
N LEU A 1107 12.42 27.45 -28.37
CA LEU A 1107 12.07 28.06 -29.65
C LEU A 1107 10.90 29.06 -29.50
N ALA A 1108 9.84 28.68 -28.79
CA ALA A 1108 8.69 29.55 -28.53
C ALA A 1108 9.08 30.80 -27.73
N THR A 1109 9.96 30.64 -26.74
CA THR A 1109 10.49 31.75 -25.94
C THR A 1109 11.27 32.75 -26.81
N VAL A 1110 12.17 32.26 -27.67
CA VAL A 1110 12.92 33.11 -28.61
C VAL A 1110 11.98 33.84 -29.56
N LEU A 1111 10.97 33.14 -30.10
CA LEU A 1111 10.00 33.71 -31.03
C LEU A 1111 9.21 34.87 -30.40
N VAL A 1112 8.70 34.69 -29.17
CA VAL A 1112 7.95 35.73 -28.46
C VAL A 1112 8.82 36.95 -28.13
N ILE A 1113 10.09 36.74 -27.76
CA ILE A 1113 11.02 37.87 -27.52
C ILE A 1113 11.29 38.64 -28.81
N VAL A 1114 11.56 37.94 -29.92
CA VAL A 1114 11.89 38.57 -31.21
C VAL A 1114 10.69 39.31 -31.78
N LEU A 1115 9.50 38.71 -31.72
CA LEU A 1115 8.28 39.25 -32.30
C LEU A 1115 7.46 40.11 -31.32
N ARG A 1116 7.99 40.46 -30.15
CA ARG A 1116 7.25 41.16 -29.08
C ARG A 1116 6.51 42.43 -29.53
N TYR A 1117 7.12 43.24 -30.40
CA TYR A 1117 6.50 44.45 -30.92
C TYR A 1117 5.40 44.12 -31.97
N PRO A 1118 5.69 43.36 -33.05
CA PRO A 1118 4.66 42.92 -33.99
C PRO A 1118 3.47 42.22 -33.32
N LEU A 1119 3.73 41.33 -32.36
CA LEU A 1119 2.71 40.62 -31.61
C LEU A 1119 1.83 41.57 -30.80
N SER A 1120 2.41 42.56 -30.13
CA SER A 1120 1.64 43.56 -29.37
C SER A 1120 0.72 44.40 -30.27
N THR A 1121 1.20 44.77 -31.47
CA THR A 1121 0.42 45.57 -32.43
C THR A 1121 -0.76 44.82 -33.07
N LEU A 1122 -0.81 43.48 -32.96
CA LEU A 1122 -1.96 42.70 -33.43
C LEU A 1122 -3.18 42.85 -32.52
N TYR A 1123 -2.99 43.19 -31.25
CA TYR A 1123 -4.06 43.27 -30.26
C TYR A 1123 -4.52 44.70 -29.95
N THR A 1124 -3.64 45.69 -30.09
CA THR A 1124 -3.98 47.09 -29.76
C THR A 1124 -3.16 48.08 -30.57
N SER A 1125 -3.76 49.22 -30.87
CA SER A 1125 -3.09 50.38 -31.46
C SER A 1125 -2.59 51.38 -30.42
N SER A 1126 -2.89 51.16 -29.13
CA SER A 1126 -2.47 52.04 -28.04
C SER A 1126 -0.99 51.88 -27.74
N THR A 1127 -0.23 52.96 -27.91
CA THR A 1127 1.23 52.98 -27.65
C THR A 1127 1.56 52.68 -26.20
N THR A 1128 0.74 53.12 -25.24
CA THR A 1128 0.95 52.90 -23.80
C THR A 1128 0.79 51.42 -23.42
N VAL A 1129 -0.19 50.73 -24.00
CA VAL A 1129 -0.41 49.30 -23.77
C VAL A 1129 0.67 48.47 -24.46
N ILE A 1130 1.09 48.83 -25.69
CA ILE A 1130 2.21 48.18 -26.39
C ILE A 1130 3.49 48.23 -25.56
N GLU A 1131 3.83 49.40 -25.01
CA GLU A 1131 5.01 49.55 -24.15
C GLU A 1131 4.91 48.69 -22.87
N ALA A 1132 3.73 48.60 -22.27
CA ALA A 1132 3.49 47.76 -21.10
C ALA A 1132 3.65 46.26 -21.43
N VAL A 1133 3.12 45.77 -22.55
CA VAL A 1133 3.30 44.39 -23.02
C VAL A 1133 4.78 44.08 -23.28
N ILE A 1134 5.51 44.99 -23.92
CA ILE A 1134 6.95 44.83 -24.16
C ILE A 1134 7.73 44.75 -22.85
N LYS A 1135 7.37 45.54 -21.83
CA LYS A 1135 7.96 45.46 -20.48
C LYS A 1135 7.65 44.14 -19.76
N LEU A 1136 6.47 43.55 -19.97
CA LEU A 1136 6.06 42.27 -19.40
C LEU A 1136 6.59 41.05 -20.18
N THR A 1137 7.02 41.24 -21.43
CA THR A 1137 7.49 40.15 -22.32
C THR A 1137 8.58 39.26 -21.71
N PRO A 1138 9.59 39.78 -20.96
CA PRO A 1138 10.56 38.91 -20.30
C PRO A 1138 9.94 37.94 -19.28
N LEU A 1139 8.91 38.38 -18.55
CA LEU A 1139 8.19 37.54 -17.58
C LEU A 1139 7.33 36.49 -18.29
N LEU A 1140 6.68 36.89 -19.39
CA LEU A 1140 6.00 35.97 -20.30
C LEU A 1140 6.97 34.91 -20.85
N SER A 1141 8.17 35.32 -21.25
CA SER A 1141 9.21 34.43 -21.79
C SER A 1141 9.65 33.37 -20.78
N ILE A 1142 9.85 33.77 -19.50
CA ILE A 1142 10.13 32.82 -18.41
C ILE A 1142 8.95 31.86 -18.21
N SER A 1143 7.73 32.37 -18.31
CA SER A 1143 6.50 31.58 -18.11
C SER A 1143 6.31 30.52 -19.22
N ILE A 1144 6.61 30.87 -20.48
CA ILE A 1144 6.61 29.95 -21.63
C ILE A 1144 7.68 28.87 -21.45
N PHE A 1145 8.88 29.25 -21.01
CA PHE A 1145 9.93 28.26 -20.75
C PHE A 1145 9.54 27.27 -19.64
N LEU A 1146 8.98 27.76 -18.52
CA LEU A 1146 8.52 26.90 -17.42
C LEU A 1146 7.36 25.97 -17.85
N ASN A 1147 6.48 26.45 -18.72
CA ASN A 1147 5.44 25.65 -19.37
C ASN A 1147 5.99 24.51 -20.23
N GLY A 1148 7.26 24.56 -20.64
CA GLY A 1148 7.92 23.45 -21.35
C GLY A 1148 8.16 22.22 -20.49
N ILE A 1149 8.14 22.37 -19.17
CA ILE A 1149 8.49 21.29 -18.24
C ILE A 1149 7.28 20.91 -17.37
N GLN A 1150 6.60 21.92 -16.83
CA GLN A 1150 5.61 21.72 -15.77
C GLN A 1150 4.40 20.87 -16.22
N PRO A 1151 3.69 21.18 -17.32
CA PRO A 1151 2.54 20.41 -17.78
C PRO A 1151 2.91 18.97 -18.15
N ILE A 1152 4.13 18.76 -18.68
CA ILE A 1152 4.63 17.42 -19.01
C ILE A 1152 4.75 16.57 -17.75
N LEU A 1153 5.36 17.10 -16.69
CA LEU A 1153 5.47 16.41 -15.40
C LEU A 1153 4.11 16.17 -14.75
N SER A 1154 3.16 17.10 -14.87
CA SER A 1154 1.76 16.88 -14.48
C SER A 1154 1.13 15.74 -15.28
N GLY A 1155 1.41 15.63 -16.58
CA GLY A 1155 0.97 14.54 -17.45
C GLY A 1155 1.54 13.19 -17.04
N VAL A 1156 2.84 13.14 -16.70
CA VAL A 1156 3.50 11.95 -16.14
C VAL A 1156 2.84 11.54 -14.82
N ALA A 1157 2.58 12.49 -13.92
CA ALA A 1157 1.89 12.22 -12.67
C ALA A 1157 0.46 11.67 -12.90
N VAL A 1158 -0.27 12.15 -13.92
CA VAL A 1158 -1.56 11.57 -14.32
C VAL A 1158 -1.37 10.14 -14.83
N GLY A 1159 -0.39 9.88 -15.71
CA GLY A 1159 -0.13 8.55 -16.26
C GLY A 1159 0.23 7.51 -15.19
N SER A 1160 0.99 7.95 -14.17
CA SER A 1160 1.41 7.11 -13.04
C SER A 1160 0.38 7.05 -11.89
N GLY A 1161 -0.61 7.94 -11.85
CA GLY A 1161 -1.65 7.96 -10.80
C GLY A 1161 -1.27 8.70 -9.51
N TRP A 1162 -0.42 9.74 -9.60
CA TRP A 1162 0.08 10.51 -8.46
C TRP A 1162 -0.75 11.76 -8.12
N GLN A 1163 -2.00 11.86 -8.59
CA GLN A 1163 -2.74 13.13 -8.58
C GLN A 1163 -2.93 13.71 -7.17
N VAL A 1164 -3.11 12.86 -6.16
CA VAL A 1164 -3.23 13.28 -4.75
C VAL A 1164 -1.95 13.97 -4.26
N VAL A 1165 -0.78 13.42 -4.59
CA VAL A 1165 0.51 13.99 -4.17
C VAL A 1165 0.70 15.35 -4.83
N VAL A 1166 0.46 15.42 -6.14
CA VAL A 1166 0.59 16.67 -6.90
C VAL A 1166 -0.42 17.73 -6.44
N ALA A 1167 -1.65 17.35 -6.06
CA ALA A 1167 -2.60 18.31 -5.49
C ALA A 1167 -2.06 19.00 -4.22
N TYR A 1168 -1.39 18.27 -3.32
CA TYR A 1168 -0.75 18.89 -2.15
C TYR A 1168 0.43 19.79 -2.52
N VAL A 1169 1.22 19.39 -3.52
CA VAL A 1169 2.31 20.23 -4.06
C VAL A 1169 1.72 21.52 -4.63
N ASN A 1170 0.64 21.44 -5.41
CA ASN A 1170 -0.04 22.59 -5.99
C ASN A 1170 -0.57 23.53 -4.89
N VAL A 1171 -1.22 23.03 -3.83
CA VAL A 1171 -1.64 23.88 -2.70
C VAL A 1171 -0.46 24.64 -2.09
N GLY A 1172 0.65 23.94 -1.83
CA GLY A 1172 1.84 24.55 -1.22
C GLY A 1172 2.52 25.59 -2.14
N ALA A 1173 2.80 25.21 -3.37
CA ALA A 1173 3.52 26.05 -4.31
C ALA A 1173 2.69 27.25 -4.79
N TYR A 1174 1.44 27.01 -5.19
CA TYR A 1174 0.57 28.05 -5.74
C TYR A 1174 -0.04 28.93 -4.66
N TYR A 1175 -0.70 28.34 -3.66
CA TYR A 1175 -1.55 29.12 -2.74
C TYR A 1175 -0.86 29.52 -1.44
N LEU A 1176 0.15 28.78 -0.97
CA LEU A 1176 0.90 29.15 0.24
C LEU A 1176 2.16 29.98 -0.05
N ILE A 1177 2.72 29.89 -1.25
CA ILE A 1177 3.96 30.59 -1.63
C ILE A 1177 3.70 31.61 -2.73
N GLY A 1178 3.28 31.16 -3.91
CA GLY A 1178 3.17 32.00 -5.10
C GLY A 1178 2.16 33.14 -4.94
N LEU A 1179 0.92 32.84 -4.52
CA LEU A 1179 -0.16 33.82 -4.35
C LEU A 1179 0.18 34.90 -3.30
N PRO A 1180 0.64 34.57 -2.07
CA PRO A 1180 1.04 35.60 -1.11
C PRO A 1180 2.20 36.48 -1.61
N ILE A 1181 3.22 35.89 -2.25
CA ILE A 1181 4.34 36.66 -2.82
C ILE A 1181 3.85 37.59 -3.92
N GLY A 1182 2.99 37.10 -4.82
CA GLY A 1182 2.37 37.91 -5.87
C GLY A 1182 1.58 39.09 -5.32
N CYS A 1183 0.78 38.89 -4.27
CA CYS A 1183 0.04 39.97 -3.62
C CYS A 1183 0.97 41.00 -2.97
N VAL A 1184 2.02 40.56 -2.26
CA VAL A 1184 2.97 41.49 -1.62
C VAL A 1184 3.74 42.29 -2.67
N LEU A 1185 4.31 41.63 -3.69
CA LEU A 1185 5.03 42.30 -4.75
C LEU A 1185 4.10 43.22 -5.58
N GLY A 1186 2.88 42.79 -5.84
CA GLY A 1186 1.90 43.54 -6.62
C GLY A 1186 1.41 44.82 -5.96
N TYR A 1187 1.02 44.74 -4.68
CA TYR A 1187 0.33 45.85 -4.00
C TYR A 1187 1.19 46.64 -3.01
N LYS A 1188 2.31 46.09 -2.53
CA LYS A 1188 3.18 46.77 -1.55
C LYS A 1188 4.47 47.30 -2.16
N THR A 1189 4.78 46.96 -3.41
CA THR A 1189 5.97 47.46 -4.12
C THR A 1189 5.58 48.22 -5.38
N SER A 1190 6.53 48.88 -6.02
CA SER A 1190 6.32 49.60 -7.29
C SER A 1190 6.22 48.68 -8.52
N LEU A 1191 6.21 47.35 -8.33
CA LEU A 1191 6.21 46.39 -9.44
C LEU A 1191 4.82 46.19 -10.08
N GLY A 1192 3.72 46.52 -9.40
CA GLY A 1192 2.36 46.42 -9.95
C GLY A 1192 2.07 45.06 -10.60
N ALA A 1193 1.63 45.07 -11.86
CA ALA A 1193 1.32 43.86 -12.64
C ALA A 1193 2.53 42.91 -12.78
N ALA A 1194 3.75 43.43 -12.91
CA ALA A 1194 4.97 42.62 -12.95
C ALA A 1194 5.22 41.91 -11.60
N GLY A 1195 4.89 42.55 -10.48
CA GLY A 1195 4.99 41.95 -9.14
C GLY A 1195 4.02 40.79 -8.96
N ILE A 1196 2.78 40.96 -9.42
CA ILE A 1196 1.77 39.90 -9.48
C ILE A 1196 2.29 38.75 -10.35
N TRP A 1197 2.82 39.03 -11.54
CA TRP A 1197 3.37 37.99 -12.42
C TRP A 1197 4.54 37.20 -11.81
N TRP A 1198 5.43 37.87 -11.05
CA TRP A 1198 6.51 37.17 -10.35
C TRP A 1198 5.99 36.15 -9.33
N GLY A 1199 4.88 36.43 -8.64
CA GLY A 1199 4.22 35.44 -7.79
C GLY A 1199 3.82 34.19 -8.58
N LEU A 1200 3.21 34.37 -9.76
CA LEU A 1200 2.84 33.29 -10.69
C LEU A 1200 4.07 32.43 -11.01
N ILE A 1201 5.15 33.06 -11.49
CA ILE A 1201 6.41 32.40 -11.87
C ILE A 1201 7.02 31.64 -10.70
N ILE A 1202 7.07 32.22 -9.50
CA ILE A 1202 7.66 31.58 -8.31
C ILE A 1202 6.84 30.34 -7.92
N GLY A 1203 5.51 30.45 -7.90
CA GLY A 1203 4.63 29.31 -7.61
C GLY A 1203 4.82 28.17 -8.61
N VAL A 1204 4.84 28.48 -9.91
CA VAL A 1204 5.13 27.49 -10.97
C VAL A 1204 6.52 26.89 -10.81
N SER A 1205 7.55 27.70 -10.55
CA SER A 1205 8.92 27.23 -10.38
C SER A 1205 9.08 26.25 -9.21
N VAL A 1206 8.50 26.58 -8.04
CA VAL A 1206 8.53 25.71 -6.86
C VAL A 1206 7.81 24.39 -7.14
N GLN A 1207 6.68 24.45 -7.83
CA GLN A 1207 5.91 23.26 -8.24
C GLN A 1207 6.74 22.38 -9.19
N THR A 1208 7.33 22.98 -10.23
CA THR A 1208 8.15 22.28 -11.23
C THR A 1208 9.32 21.57 -10.57
N VAL A 1209 10.05 22.25 -9.69
CA VAL A 1209 11.19 21.67 -8.96
C VAL A 1209 10.73 20.49 -8.09
N ALA A 1210 9.61 20.62 -7.39
CA ALA A 1210 9.06 19.53 -6.59
C ALA A 1210 8.70 18.31 -7.46
N LEU A 1211 8.07 18.50 -8.62
CA LEU A 1211 7.74 17.41 -9.54
C LEU A 1211 8.98 16.78 -10.18
N ILE A 1212 10.01 17.55 -10.52
CA ILE A 1212 11.30 17.01 -11.00
C ILE A 1212 11.90 16.09 -9.93
N ILE A 1213 11.93 16.54 -8.66
CA ILE A 1213 12.48 15.74 -7.56
C ILE A 1213 11.67 14.47 -7.35
N ILE A 1214 10.33 14.55 -7.33
CA ILE A 1214 9.45 13.39 -7.18
C ILE A 1214 9.70 12.38 -8.31
N THR A 1215 9.70 12.85 -9.56
CA THR A 1215 9.89 12.01 -10.75
C THR A 1215 11.29 11.37 -10.76
N ALA A 1216 12.34 12.12 -10.43
CA ALA A 1216 13.72 11.61 -10.38
C ALA A 1216 13.95 10.60 -9.26
N ARG A 1217 13.22 10.70 -8.13
CA ARG A 1217 13.32 9.79 -6.98
C ARG A 1217 12.36 8.60 -7.06
N THR A 1218 11.52 8.53 -8.09
CA THR A 1218 10.55 7.46 -8.26
C THR A 1218 11.26 6.16 -8.61
N ASN A 1219 10.91 5.09 -7.90
CA ASN A 1219 11.28 3.73 -8.28
C ASN A 1219 10.20 3.19 -9.23
N TRP A 1220 10.53 3.15 -10.53
CA TRP A 1220 9.58 2.77 -11.58
C TRP A 1220 9.14 1.31 -11.51
N ASP A 1221 9.95 0.41 -10.96
CA ASP A 1221 9.56 -1.00 -10.72
C ASP A 1221 8.43 -1.10 -9.68
N ASN A 1222 8.48 -0.29 -8.63
CA ASN A 1222 7.43 -0.22 -7.63
C ASN A 1222 6.12 0.36 -8.18
N GLU A 1223 6.19 1.28 -9.13
CA GLU A 1223 5.00 1.86 -9.78
C GLU A 1223 4.28 0.81 -10.63
N VAL A 1224 5.02 -0.02 -11.38
CA VAL A 1224 4.46 -1.19 -12.09
C VAL A 1224 3.80 -2.18 -11.13
N CYS A 1225 4.34 -2.36 -9.93
CA CYS A 1225 3.69 -3.18 -8.90
C CYS A 1225 2.42 -2.54 -8.32
N SER A 1226 2.44 -1.22 -8.09
CA SER A 1226 1.31 -0.44 -7.54
C SER A 1226 0.11 -0.40 -8.49
N PHE A 1227 0.34 -0.47 -9.81
CA PHE A 1227 -0.69 -0.62 -10.84
C PHE A 1227 -1.68 -1.77 -10.56
N LYS A 1228 -1.19 -2.93 -10.07
CA LYS A 1228 -2.07 -4.07 -9.75
C LYS A 1228 -3.13 -3.71 -8.71
N PHE A 1229 -2.87 -2.74 -7.84
CA PHE A 1229 -3.82 -2.30 -6.81
C PHE A 1229 -4.88 -1.34 -7.36
N ILE A 1230 -4.50 -0.33 -8.15
CA ILE A 1230 -5.41 0.70 -8.70
C ILE A 1230 -6.46 0.06 -9.62
N LEU A 1231 -6.00 -0.85 -10.47
CA LEU A 1231 -6.87 -1.51 -11.43
C LEU A 1231 -7.75 -2.58 -10.76
N VAL A 1232 -7.29 -3.25 -9.70
CA VAL A 1232 -8.11 -4.17 -8.89
C VAL A 1232 -9.18 -3.42 -8.09
N VAL A 1233 -8.85 -2.32 -7.42
CA VAL A 1233 -9.82 -1.49 -6.67
C VAL A 1233 -10.89 -0.90 -7.60
N SER A 1234 -10.50 -0.53 -8.83
CA SER A 1234 -11.44 -0.05 -9.85
C SER A 1234 -12.28 -1.17 -10.48
N MET A 1235 -11.78 -2.42 -10.49
CA MET A 1235 -12.47 -3.59 -11.08
C MET A 1235 -13.28 -4.44 -10.07
N GLU A 1236 -12.97 -4.46 -8.77
CA GLU A 1236 -13.78 -5.14 -7.73
C GLU A 1236 -15.24 -4.66 -7.73
N ALA A 1237 -15.45 -3.42 -8.15
CA ALA A 1237 -16.75 -2.79 -8.42
C ALA A 1237 -17.56 -3.41 -9.58
N LEU A 1238 -16.91 -3.96 -10.61
CA LEU A 1238 -17.57 -4.65 -11.74
C LEU A 1238 -18.02 -6.06 -11.29
N ILE A 1239 -17.16 -6.74 -10.54
CA ILE A 1239 -17.30 -8.16 -10.21
C ILE A 1239 -18.40 -8.37 -9.15
N ASN A 1240 -18.52 -7.48 -8.16
CA ASN A 1240 -19.58 -7.55 -7.13
C ASN A 1240 -21.00 -7.22 -7.63
N CYS A 1241 -21.16 -6.96 -8.92
CA CYS A 1241 -22.25 -6.13 -9.38
C CYS A 1241 -22.87 -6.56 -10.76
N GLY A 1242 -22.44 -7.67 -11.35
CA GLY A 1242 -23.15 -8.29 -12.48
C GLY A 1242 -24.57 -8.81 -12.18
N ASN A 1243 -24.77 -9.59 -11.11
CA ASN A 1243 -26.09 -10.22 -10.80
C ASN A 1243 -27.02 -9.34 -9.94
N ALA A 1244 -27.39 -8.13 -10.36
CA ALA A 1244 -28.64 -7.55 -9.82
C ALA A 1244 -29.51 -6.75 -10.80
N HIS A 1245 -29.12 -6.61 -12.08
CA HIS A 1245 -29.92 -5.83 -13.06
C HIS A 1245 -30.23 -6.61 -14.35
N GLY A 1246 -30.22 -7.96 -14.30
CA GLY A 1246 -30.62 -8.82 -15.42
C GLY A 1246 -32.12 -9.13 -15.54
N ASP A 1247 -32.93 -8.84 -14.51
CA ASP A 1247 -34.30 -9.40 -14.41
C ASP A 1247 -35.45 -8.41 -14.75
N ALA A 1248 -35.19 -7.20 -15.24
CA ALA A 1248 -36.26 -6.17 -15.30
C ALA A 1248 -36.55 -5.51 -16.66
N ALA A 1249 -35.90 -5.89 -17.76
CA ALA A 1249 -36.23 -5.30 -19.06
C ALA A 1249 -35.98 -6.30 -20.20
N LEU A 1250 -37.02 -7.06 -20.54
CA LEU A 1250 -37.35 -7.63 -21.87
C LEU A 1250 -38.42 -8.73 -21.67
N THR A 1251 -39.62 -8.31 -21.30
CA THR A 1251 -40.86 -9.04 -21.58
C THR A 1251 -41.79 -8.07 -22.30
N GLY A 1252 -42.14 -8.39 -23.55
CA GLY A 1252 -43.14 -7.67 -24.32
C GLY A 1252 -42.66 -7.22 -25.71
N GLY A 1253 -43.09 -7.95 -26.74
CA GLY A 1253 -42.98 -7.54 -28.14
C GLY A 1253 -42.66 -8.69 -29.10
N GLU A 1254 -43.68 -9.43 -29.49
CA GLU A 1254 -43.68 -10.43 -30.57
C GLU A 1254 -43.36 -9.81 -31.95
N GLY A 1255 -42.94 -10.66 -32.91
CA GLY A 1255 -43.23 -10.44 -34.33
C GLY A 1255 -42.05 -10.58 -35.30
N ASP A 1256 -42.05 -11.71 -36.01
CA ASP A 1256 -41.40 -12.05 -37.28
C ASP A 1256 -40.68 -10.95 -38.09
N SER A 1257 -39.48 -11.29 -38.59
CA SER A 1257 -39.24 -11.57 -40.02
C SER A 1257 -37.79 -11.33 -40.46
N ALA A 1258 -37.32 -12.27 -41.29
CA ALA A 1258 -36.50 -12.07 -42.48
C ALA A 1258 -35.06 -11.50 -42.38
N THR A 1259 -34.15 -12.41 -42.75
CA THR A 1259 -33.12 -12.23 -43.79
C THR A 1259 -31.89 -11.34 -43.52
N ALA A 1260 -30.78 -12.08 -43.49
CA ALA A 1260 -29.67 -11.93 -44.42
C ALA A 1260 -28.57 -10.90 -44.12
N ALA A 1261 -27.38 -11.44 -44.33
CA ALA A 1261 -26.23 -10.79 -44.94
C ALA A 1261 -25.28 -9.98 -44.04
N ASN A 1262 -24.25 -10.73 -43.62
CA ASN A 1262 -22.89 -10.56 -44.16
C ASN A 1262 -22.06 -9.35 -43.66
N ARG A 1263 -20.95 -9.74 -43.02
CA ARG A 1263 -19.55 -9.27 -43.19
C ARG A 1263 -18.90 -8.56 -42.01
N ARG A 1264 -17.98 -9.35 -41.44
CA ARG A 1264 -16.58 -9.05 -41.07
C ARG A 1264 -16.31 -8.30 -39.76
N GLY A 1265 -15.38 -8.89 -39.00
CA GLY A 1265 -14.72 -8.37 -37.81
C GLY A 1265 -14.72 -9.42 -36.72
#